data_AF-N6Y899-F1
#
_entry.id   AF-N6Y899-F1
#
_cell.length_a   1.000
_cell.length_b   1.000
_cell.length_c   1.000
_cell.angle_alpha   90.00
_cell.angle_beta   90.00
_cell.angle_gamma   90.00
#
_symmetry.space_group_name_H-M   'P 1'
#
loop_
_entity.id
_entity.type
_entity.pdbx_description
1 polymer ?
#
loop_
_entity_poly.entity_id
_entity_poly.type
_entity_poly.pdbx_seq_one_letter_code
_entity_poly.pdbx_strand_id
1 'polypeptide(L)'
;MTRPLPAATTLARPVRPSRLCLAVAQVCIVLGMPTAAGNAQAGGGATASVASAQTAIRAGERLSDWLLRNPPGAGDDPAALAWQVPSARQAQAELKQALLAQLWSARDLQADETTRQRLADWLRSLPVTGRVPLAIVDARWLQANPDQDPILAPGHALVLPQRPGTVTLLADDGRPCAVAHRPGTQARGYLQACIGEAASEADMAWIVQPDGRVQRFGIATWNAEPQSEPAPGAWIWAPRRSAAWPEDFSDRLATFLATQSPTPIAARAAPTQTTTPIAARAAPTQTGTLASAPVGATPVAIPPSDPTSAAGAHDERPIAAHAAPTDTTAPAPPPVGATQVAISPSDPVVARPGVPTANDWGFIGLLQTPTARMSPAGELRFHLSRVEPYTRGSVVAQPFDWLEAGFRYTSVSNRLYGPEIAGSQSYKDKSIDFKLRLAQETAHTPALAIGMTDIGGTGLFSGEYLVASKRSGDFDWSLGLGWGYVGNAGRVKNPFTWFDDSFAEREEGAGGGSGGEFSASNYFKGRTSFFGGVQYAPSDDWVLKLEYDGNDYQNEPQGNNQKHDSPFNLGVVYRYASGLDLTAGLERGNTLMLGLTLHGSLADLTVPKLLDPSYPRPLSTYPAGPTDWARMSAEFAEQTRWSVREVRRQGTDLQLVVEEPYTIYLRDRIDRAVAVLHLHAPADVRRFVLSFHERGMPLTDWVVLRDEWVARQTRYRAHAEQFEAVVAAEHWPAHSQEKLWAGPAERFSTGLEPSYSQSLGGPDGFILFQLGITAPTELRLADDTWLSGRANLGLIDNYDKFEYDGPSNLPRVRTDIRKYVTESDLTLPTLQLNHVRALGTNQYASLYGGYLEPMFAGVGGEWLYRPWNSHFAFGIDLNHVRQRDFDQHFGLRDYDVTTGHATLYWHTGWENTLVKLSAGQYLAGDRGVTVDIARQFDNGVKMGVFATKTDVSAEEFGEGSFDKGIYLSIPFDAMLPFSSARTADIIWRPLTRDGGAMLSRTLALFDLTRLRDRRAGRYAPAGSQAWLALDDDREDGRSIWGELGHTGGWLADKIFSPEAVRPLLLGAGLTGLSATLDRPLADWADEHQGGSWDTLGEAASLIPFGLAAGAGALWMGLADDTASDTARTSLLAAGWTLGAQLATKYAVNRARPEAGLGPHEFRGPGNGGSDSSFPSIHMGVAFALATPFAQKYDAPWLYGLAAATGFGRIQERQHFFSDVVAGSLMGYGIASLLVDEQRSRNGPAITLGADRSLQAHWMF
;
A
#
# COMPACT_ATOMS: atom_id res chain seq x y z
N MET A 1 68.24 -9.45 40.74
CA MET A 1 67.97 -9.17 42.17
C MET A 1 67.12 -7.90 42.28
N THR A 2 66.35 -7.78 43.37
CA THR A 2 65.82 -6.54 43.99
C THR A 2 65.47 -5.30 43.14
N ARG A 3 64.17 -4.97 43.16
CA ARG A 3 63.51 -3.68 42.84
C ARG A 3 63.95 -2.55 43.82
N PRO A 4 63.65 -1.24 43.60
CA PRO A 4 62.28 -0.72 43.74
C PRO A 4 61.80 0.36 42.72
N LEU A 5 60.53 0.73 42.90
CA LEU A 5 59.65 1.69 42.18
C LEU A 5 59.33 2.90 43.11
N PRO A 6 58.41 3.88 42.82
CA PRO A 6 57.44 4.09 41.72
C PRO A 6 57.84 5.27 40.80
N ALA A 7 57.03 6.05 40.07
CA ALA A 7 55.57 6.29 39.89
C ALA A 7 55.37 7.04 38.52
N ALA A 8 54.20 7.47 38.00
CA ALA A 8 52.75 7.14 38.07
C ALA A 8 52.03 8.15 37.10
N THR A 9 50.84 7.97 36.50
CA THR A 9 49.85 6.87 36.46
C THR A 9 48.98 6.94 35.18
N THR A 10 48.84 5.82 34.46
CA THR A 10 47.67 5.28 33.72
C THR A 10 46.78 6.11 32.74
N LEU A 11 46.34 5.41 31.69
CA LEU A 11 45.38 5.80 30.63
C LEU A 11 43.91 5.53 31.00
N ALA A 12 42.96 6.20 30.33
CA ALA A 12 41.62 5.67 30.03
C ALA A 12 40.95 6.34 28.79
N ARG A 13 40.32 5.52 27.94
CA ARG A 13 39.11 5.84 27.11
C ARG A 13 37.88 5.36 27.94
N PRO A 14 36.58 5.63 27.61
CA PRO A 14 35.97 5.79 26.26
C PRO A 14 34.77 6.80 26.18
N VAL A 15 33.86 6.58 25.20
CA VAL A 15 32.44 7.03 25.10
C VAL A 15 32.11 8.39 24.45
N ARG A 16 31.07 8.39 23.60
CA ARG A 16 30.33 9.56 23.06
C ARG A 16 29.10 9.87 23.94
N PRO A 17 28.75 11.15 24.13
CA PRO A 17 27.33 11.56 24.03
C PRO A 17 27.20 12.87 23.20
N SER A 18 26.27 12.99 22.25
CA SER A 18 24.86 13.45 22.37
C SER A 18 24.68 14.88 21.81
N ARG A 19 23.43 15.33 21.60
CA ARG A 19 23.08 16.56 20.85
C ARG A 19 22.86 17.81 21.74
N LEU A 20 22.91 18.99 21.10
CA LEU A 20 22.31 20.30 21.45
C LEU A 20 22.81 21.07 22.69
N CYS A 21 23.26 22.32 22.47
CA CYS A 21 22.70 23.53 23.10
C CYS A 21 23.23 24.88 22.52
N LEU A 22 22.53 25.95 22.92
CA LEU A 22 22.65 27.41 22.73
C LEU A 22 24.06 28.06 22.93
N ALA A 23 24.35 29.34 22.61
CA ALA A 23 23.76 30.36 21.69
C ALA A 23 24.62 31.67 21.63
N VAL A 24 24.40 32.46 20.56
CA VAL A 24 24.58 33.93 20.33
C VAL A 24 25.43 34.82 21.28
N ALA A 25 26.44 35.51 20.70
CA ALA A 25 26.99 36.84 21.06
C ALA A 25 27.94 37.32 19.92
N GLN A 26 28.24 38.60 19.58
CA GLN A 26 27.74 39.95 19.89
C GLN A 26 28.15 40.87 18.69
N VAL A 27 27.31 41.74 18.10
CA VAL A 27 26.98 43.16 18.45
C VAL A 27 28.13 44.20 18.32
N CYS A 28 28.00 45.13 17.35
CA CYS A 28 28.28 46.60 17.41
C CYS A 28 28.01 47.24 16.00
N ILE A 29 27.12 48.24 15.82
CA ILE A 29 27.24 49.71 16.09
C ILE A 29 28.20 50.40 15.06
N VAL A 30 27.80 51.42 14.28
CA VAL A 30 27.63 52.86 14.67
C VAL A 30 26.46 53.59 13.98
N LEU A 31 25.90 54.54 14.74
CA LEU A 31 24.81 55.53 14.52
C LEU A 31 24.96 56.51 13.34
N GLY A 32 23.85 57.17 12.93
CA GLY A 32 23.84 58.30 11.99
C GLY A 32 22.48 59.02 11.79
N MET A 33 22.05 59.83 12.76
CA MET A 33 20.89 60.76 12.67
C MET A 33 21.25 62.05 11.89
N PRO A 34 20.30 62.87 11.34
CA PRO A 34 19.06 63.30 12.02
C PRO A 34 17.78 63.48 11.15
N THR A 35 16.72 63.90 11.83
CA THR A 35 15.34 64.14 11.34
C THR A 35 15.14 65.48 10.64
N ALA A 36 14.19 65.52 9.69
CA ALA A 36 13.41 66.72 9.37
C ALA A 36 11.93 66.33 9.20
N ALA A 37 11.01 67.03 9.87
CA ALA A 37 9.57 66.82 9.75
C ALA A 37 8.95 67.91 8.86
N GLY A 38 7.99 67.52 8.00
CA GLY A 38 7.27 68.43 7.11
C GLY A 38 5.83 67.98 6.89
N ASN A 39 4.87 68.88 7.07
CA ASN A 39 3.45 68.61 6.89
C ASN A 39 3.06 68.61 5.39
N ALA A 40 2.23 67.67 4.96
CA ALA A 40 1.38 67.81 3.79
C ALA A 40 0.08 67.00 3.95
N GLN A 41 -1.01 67.49 3.35
CA GLN A 41 -2.38 66.99 3.52
C GLN A 41 -2.69 65.78 2.62
N ALA A 42 -3.77 65.06 2.93
CA ALA A 42 -4.37 64.10 2.02
C ALA A 42 -5.14 64.79 0.88
N GLY A 43 -5.15 64.20 -0.32
CA GLY A 43 -6.04 64.63 -1.40
C GLY A 43 -5.77 63.95 -2.76
N GLY A 44 -6.85 63.56 -3.44
CA GLY A 44 -6.86 63.23 -4.87
C GLY A 44 -6.29 61.86 -5.27
N GLY A 45 -7.15 60.96 -5.75
CA GLY A 45 -6.71 59.74 -6.43
C GLY A 45 -6.38 59.99 -7.90
N ALA A 46 -5.38 59.28 -8.43
CA ALA A 46 -5.06 59.27 -9.86
C ALA A 46 -4.72 57.84 -10.34
N THR A 47 -5.35 57.45 -11.44
CA THR A 47 -4.94 56.46 -12.47
C THR A 47 -3.82 55.47 -12.14
N ALA A 48 -4.11 54.17 -12.22
CA ALA A 48 -3.09 53.13 -12.31
C ALA A 48 -2.25 53.31 -13.59
N SER A 49 -1.02 53.79 -13.45
CA SER A 49 -0.01 53.83 -14.51
C SER A 49 0.80 52.53 -14.54
N VAL A 50 0.90 51.90 -15.70
CA VAL A 50 1.81 50.77 -15.92
C VAL A 50 3.23 51.32 -16.01
N ALA A 51 4.06 51.06 -14.99
CA ALA A 51 5.42 51.58 -14.91
C ALA A 51 6.40 50.63 -14.17
N SER A 52 6.31 49.32 -14.40
CA SER A 52 7.43 48.43 -14.09
C SER A 52 8.51 48.58 -15.18
N ALA A 53 9.72 48.99 -14.79
CA ALA A 53 10.83 49.09 -15.72
C ALA A 53 11.24 47.69 -16.19
N GLN A 54 10.93 47.34 -17.43
CA GLN A 54 11.31 46.04 -18.01
C GLN A 54 12.81 46.03 -18.31
N THR A 55 13.62 45.62 -17.32
CA THR A 55 15.04 45.36 -17.52
C THR A 55 15.20 44.24 -18.53
N ALA A 56 15.84 44.55 -19.67
CA ALA A 56 15.97 43.62 -20.78
C ALA A 56 16.53 42.25 -20.33
N ILE A 57 15.85 41.19 -20.75
CA ILE A 57 16.32 39.81 -20.67
C ILE A 57 17.55 39.70 -21.59
N ARG A 58 18.66 39.14 -21.07
CA ARG A 58 19.82 38.84 -21.90
C ARG A 58 19.59 37.49 -22.58
N ALA A 59 19.95 37.35 -23.85
CA ALA A 59 19.71 36.11 -24.60
C ALA A 59 20.49 34.94 -23.99
N GLY A 60 19.81 33.88 -23.57
CA GLY A 60 20.43 32.71 -22.93
C GLY A 60 20.71 32.87 -21.43
N GLU A 61 20.24 33.94 -20.81
CA GLU A 61 20.30 34.15 -19.35
C GLU A 61 19.29 33.24 -18.63
N ARG A 62 19.68 32.71 -17.46
CA ARG A 62 18.77 31.92 -16.61
C ARG A 62 17.85 32.81 -15.78
N LEU A 63 16.70 32.28 -15.39
CA LEU A 63 15.72 32.97 -14.55
C LEU A 63 16.36 33.42 -13.22
N SER A 64 17.17 32.57 -12.59
CA SER A 64 17.88 32.92 -11.35
C SER A 64 18.80 34.14 -11.50
N ASP A 65 19.60 34.21 -12.56
CA ASP A 65 20.48 35.34 -12.84
C ASP A 65 19.68 36.62 -13.12
N TRP A 66 18.57 36.51 -13.86
CA TRP A 66 17.67 37.64 -14.06
C TRP A 66 17.07 38.13 -12.74
N LEU A 67 16.64 37.23 -11.85
CA LEU A 67 16.08 37.57 -10.54
C LEU A 67 17.12 38.21 -9.60
N LEU A 68 18.37 37.75 -9.60
CA LEU A 68 19.44 38.37 -8.82
C LEU A 68 19.81 39.77 -9.34
N ARG A 69 19.65 40.04 -10.64
CA ARG A 69 19.79 41.39 -11.20
C ARG A 69 18.57 42.29 -10.98
N ASN A 70 17.40 41.70 -10.74
CA ASN A 70 16.12 42.39 -10.62
C ASN A 70 15.37 41.93 -9.35
N PRO A 71 15.92 42.19 -8.15
CA PRO A 71 15.30 41.78 -6.91
C PRO A 71 13.90 42.44 -6.77
N PRO A 72 12.88 41.71 -6.32
CA PRO A 72 11.53 42.24 -6.13
C PRO A 72 11.50 43.45 -5.18
N GLY A 73 10.67 44.45 -5.51
CA GLY A 73 10.42 45.59 -4.63
C GLY A 73 9.50 45.23 -3.45
N ALA A 74 9.47 46.09 -2.43
CA ALA A 74 8.76 45.83 -1.16
C ALA A 74 7.22 45.71 -1.27
N GLY A 75 6.63 45.94 -2.45
CA GLY A 75 5.20 45.71 -2.75
C GLY A 75 4.95 44.64 -3.83
N ASP A 76 6.01 44.13 -4.47
CA ASP A 76 5.89 43.08 -5.49
C ASP A 76 5.64 41.73 -4.81
N ASP A 77 4.89 40.86 -5.48
CA ASP A 77 4.72 39.47 -5.07
C ASP A 77 5.57 38.56 -5.97
N PRO A 78 6.73 38.05 -5.47
CA PRO A 78 7.59 37.18 -6.25
C PRO A 78 6.92 35.83 -6.56
N ALA A 79 6.05 35.30 -5.68
CA ALA A 79 5.34 34.06 -5.96
C ALA A 79 4.39 34.26 -7.14
N ALA A 80 3.77 35.43 -7.25
CA ALA A 80 2.92 35.80 -8.37
C ALA A 80 3.66 36.16 -9.69
N LEU A 81 4.99 35.96 -9.77
CA LEU A 81 5.77 36.21 -10.99
C LEU A 81 5.14 35.57 -12.22
N ALA A 82 5.01 36.35 -13.29
CA ALA A 82 4.43 35.92 -14.55
C ALA A 82 5.50 35.93 -15.65
N TRP A 83 6.07 34.75 -15.91
CA TRP A 83 6.87 34.52 -17.10
C TRP A 83 5.95 34.44 -18.31
N GLN A 84 6.10 35.37 -19.26
CA GLN A 84 5.29 35.44 -20.47
C GLN A 84 6.10 34.91 -21.66
N VAL A 85 5.64 33.78 -22.20
CA VAL A 85 6.25 33.07 -23.32
C VAL A 85 5.35 33.22 -24.56
N PRO A 86 5.83 33.78 -25.69
CA PRO A 86 4.99 34.01 -26.86
C PRO A 86 4.37 32.73 -27.45
N SER A 87 5.09 31.61 -27.47
CA SER A 87 4.59 30.32 -27.96
C SER A 87 3.49 29.72 -27.07
N ALA A 88 3.54 29.94 -25.76
CA ALA A 88 2.50 29.49 -24.83
C ALA A 88 1.11 30.13 -25.10
N ARG A 89 1.04 31.21 -25.90
CA ARG A 89 -0.24 31.83 -26.27
C ARG A 89 -1.11 30.95 -27.17
N GLN A 90 -0.52 30.16 -28.08
CA GLN A 90 -1.33 29.23 -28.90
C GLN A 90 -1.94 28.14 -28.01
N ALA A 91 -1.11 27.47 -27.22
CA ALA A 91 -1.48 26.51 -26.19
C ALA A 91 -2.64 27.01 -25.30
N GLN A 92 -2.55 28.24 -24.79
CA GLN A 92 -3.60 28.84 -23.95
C GLN A 92 -4.87 29.22 -24.72
N ALA A 93 -4.76 29.62 -25.99
CA ALA A 93 -5.92 29.84 -26.84
C ALA A 93 -6.65 28.51 -27.12
N GLU A 94 -5.92 27.42 -27.37
CA GLU A 94 -6.48 26.08 -27.58
C GLU A 94 -7.15 25.54 -26.31
N LEU A 95 -6.52 25.66 -25.14
CA LEU A 95 -7.14 25.32 -23.85
C LEU A 95 -8.43 26.13 -23.60
N LYS A 96 -8.42 27.43 -23.89
CA LYS A 96 -9.62 28.29 -23.79
C LYS A 96 -10.73 27.86 -24.76
N GLN A 97 -10.39 27.50 -25.99
CA GLN A 97 -11.39 27.02 -26.96
C GLN A 97 -11.94 25.64 -26.58
N ALA A 98 -11.11 24.75 -26.02
CA ALA A 98 -11.55 23.45 -25.51
C ALA A 98 -12.57 23.61 -24.36
N LEU A 99 -12.28 24.49 -23.38
CA LEU A 99 -13.23 24.85 -22.32
C LEU A 99 -14.54 25.43 -22.87
N LEU A 100 -14.45 26.36 -23.83
CA LEU A 100 -15.62 26.96 -24.46
C LEU A 100 -16.44 25.95 -25.28
N ALA A 101 -15.81 24.94 -25.88
CA ALA A 101 -16.50 23.87 -26.61
C ALA A 101 -17.16 22.86 -25.66
N GLN A 102 -16.50 22.51 -24.54
CA GLN A 102 -16.98 21.54 -23.56
C GLN A 102 -18.33 21.93 -22.95
N LEU A 103 -18.58 23.24 -22.79
CA LEU A 103 -19.87 23.82 -22.36
C LEU A 103 -21.07 23.52 -23.29
N TRP A 104 -20.81 23.05 -24.51
CA TRP A 104 -21.83 22.78 -25.53
C TRP A 104 -21.76 21.37 -26.12
N SER A 105 -20.69 20.61 -25.86
CA SER A 105 -20.47 19.27 -26.42
C SER A 105 -20.65 18.12 -25.42
N ALA A 106 -20.49 18.36 -24.12
CA ALA A 106 -20.66 17.33 -23.10
C ALA A 106 -22.16 17.03 -22.89
N ARG A 107 -22.57 15.79 -23.20
CA ARG A 107 -23.97 15.33 -23.05
C ARG A 107 -24.45 15.26 -21.60
N ASP A 108 -23.50 15.23 -20.67
CA ASP A 108 -23.72 14.96 -19.25
C ASP A 108 -23.73 16.25 -18.39
N LEU A 109 -23.60 17.43 -19.01
CA LEU A 109 -23.71 18.73 -18.32
C LEU A 109 -25.16 19.03 -17.92
N GLN A 110 -25.47 18.89 -16.62
CA GLN A 110 -26.80 19.21 -16.07
C GLN A 110 -27.00 20.71 -15.78
N ALA A 111 -25.93 21.52 -15.80
CA ALA A 111 -26.00 22.97 -15.61
C ALA A 111 -26.91 23.64 -16.67
N ASP A 112 -27.72 24.62 -16.26
CA ASP A 112 -28.69 25.25 -17.15
C ASP A 112 -28.04 26.09 -18.28
N GLU A 113 -28.79 26.28 -19.36
CA GLU A 113 -28.35 27.01 -20.57
C GLU A 113 -27.86 28.43 -20.27
N THR A 114 -28.52 29.14 -19.34
CA THR A 114 -28.16 30.51 -18.96
C THR A 114 -26.88 30.55 -18.13
N THR A 115 -26.64 29.53 -17.32
CA THR A 115 -25.43 29.35 -16.52
C THR A 115 -24.24 28.98 -17.41
N ARG A 116 -24.41 28.03 -18.34
CA ARG A 116 -23.39 27.68 -19.34
C ARG A 116 -23.05 28.85 -20.27
N GLN A 117 -24.04 29.63 -20.73
CA GLN A 117 -23.79 30.83 -21.53
C GLN A 117 -23.05 31.92 -20.73
N ARG A 118 -23.43 32.18 -19.47
CA ARG A 118 -22.74 33.19 -18.63
C ARG A 118 -21.29 32.81 -18.35
N LEU A 119 -21.02 31.55 -18.03
CA LEU A 119 -19.64 31.07 -17.84
C LEU A 119 -18.85 31.14 -19.16
N ALA A 120 -19.48 30.83 -20.30
CA ALA A 120 -18.86 31.00 -21.62
C ALA A 120 -18.52 32.47 -21.92
N ASP A 121 -19.41 33.43 -21.63
CA ASP A 121 -19.15 34.86 -21.82
C ASP A 121 -18.07 35.41 -20.87
N TRP A 122 -18.04 34.94 -19.63
CA TRP A 122 -16.95 35.25 -18.71
C TRP A 122 -15.61 34.68 -19.21
N LEU A 123 -15.55 33.40 -19.59
CA LEU A 123 -14.35 32.79 -20.18
C LEU A 123 -13.91 33.50 -21.47
N ARG A 124 -14.85 33.93 -22.33
CA ARG A 124 -14.58 34.74 -23.53
C ARG A 124 -13.87 36.06 -23.16
N SER A 125 -14.20 36.68 -22.04
CA SER A 125 -13.56 37.93 -21.57
C SER A 125 -12.11 37.78 -21.08
N LEU A 126 -11.69 36.59 -20.63
CA LEU A 126 -10.36 36.37 -20.07
C LEU A 126 -9.24 36.42 -21.14
N PRO A 127 -8.11 37.13 -20.91
CA PRO A 127 -7.02 37.20 -21.87
C PRO A 127 -6.28 35.87 -22.04
N VAL A 128 -5.76 35.65 -23.26
CA VAL A 128 -4.68 34.70 -23.52
C VAL A 128 -3.36 35.43 -23.21
N THR A 129 -2.76 35.13 -22.06
CA THR A 129 -1.65 35.91 -21.51
C THR A 129 -0.30 35.48 -22.11
N GLY A 130 -0.11 34.18 -22.30
CA GLY A 130 1.19 33.53 -22.46
C GLY A 130 1.89 33.27 -21.12
N ARG A 131 1.20 33.42 -19.97
CA ARG A 131 1.78 33.21 -18.63
C ARG A 131 2.08 31.73 -18.40
N VAL A 132 3.31 31.44 -18.02
CA VAL A 132 3.82 30.12 -17.63
C VAL A 132 4.02 30.11 -16.11
N PRO A 133 3.24 29.32 -15.33
CA PRO A 133 3.38 29.16 -13.88
C PRO A 133 4.77 28.67 -13.48
N LEU A 134 5.37 29.26 -12.44
CA LEU A 134 6.70 28.89 -11.97
C LEU A 134 6.58 28.23 -10.58
N ALA A 135 6.93 26.95 -10.49
CA ALA A 135 6.78 26.18 -9.24
C ALA A 135 7.65 26.73 -8.10
N ILE A 136 8.85 27.24 -8.42
CA ILE A 136 9.78 27.90 -7.51
C ILE A 136 10.35 29.14 -8.21
N VAL A 137 10.50 30.22 -7.44
CA VAL A 137 10.96 31.56 -7.88
C VAL A 137 12.10 32.10 -7.01
N ASP A 138 12.67 31.27 -6.13
CA ASP A 138 13.84 31.64 -5.33
C ASP A 138 15.12 31.50 -6.16
N ALA A 139 15.81 32.60 -6.41
CA ALA A 139 16.98 32.63 -7.27
C ALA A 139 18.18 31.84 -6.73
N ARG A 140 18.30 31.64 -5.41
CA ARG A 140 19.38 30.83 -4.82
C ARG A 140 19.07 29.35 -4.86
N TRP A 141 17.80 28.98 -4.66
CA TRP A 141 17.35 27.61 -4.89
C TRP A 141 17.52 27.20 -6.35
N LEU A 142 17.14 28.08 -7.30
CA LEU A 142 17.30 27.84 -8.74
C LEU A 142 18.79 27.74 -9.14
N GLN A 143 19.69 28.58 -8.60
CA GLN A 143 21.14 28.43 -8.82
C GLN A 143 21.71 27.10 -8.27
N ALA A 144 21.10 26.54 -7.23
CA ALA A 144 21.49 25.22 -6.69
C ALA A 144 20.86 24.04 -7.44
N ASN A 145 19.83 24.27 -8.27
CA ASN A 145 19.08 23.26 -9.00
C ASN A 145 19.01 23.66 -10.50
N PRO A 146 20.15 23.64 -11.23
CA PRO A 146 20.26 24.24 -12.57
C PRO A 146 19.36 23.58 -13.64
N ASP A 147 18.86 22.37 -13.43
CA ASP A 147 17.92 21.70 -14.34
C ASP A 147 16.47 22.18 -14.16
N GLN A 148 16.20 22.89 -13.06
CA GLN A 148 14.91 23.49 -12.70
C GLN A 148 14.89 25.02 -12.96
N ASP A 149 15.97 25.60 -13.49
CA ASP A 149 16.17 27.05 -13.66
C ASP A 149 16.01 27.49 -15.14
N PRO A 150 14.84 28.03 -15.55
CA PRO A 150 14.52 28.23 -16.96
C PRO A 150 15.48 29.18 -17.69
N ILE A 151 15.89 28.80 -18.90
CA ILE A 151 16.68 29.67 -19.80
C ILE A 151 15.72 30.61 -20.55
N LEU A 152 15.99 31.91 -20.45
CA LEU A 152 15.16 32.97 -21.03
C LEU A 152 15.57 33.25 -22.49
N ALA A 153 14.61 33.14 -23.41
CA ALA A 153 14.82 33.38 -24.84
C ALA A 153 14.43 34.81 -25.26
N PRO A 154 14.98 35.34 -26.37
CA PRO A 154 14.56 36.61 -26.93
C PRO A 154 13.06 36.67 -27.20
N GLY A 155 12.39 37.75 -26.76
CA GLY A 155 10.94 37.92 -26.88
C GLY A 155 10.12 37.33 -25.73
N HIS A 156 10.74 36.63 -24.77
CA HIS A 156 10.09 36.38 -23.47
C HIS A 156 9.97 37.70 -22.69
N ALA A 157 9.04 37.75 -21.74
CA ALA A 157 8.97 38.83 -20.75
C ALA A 157 8.76 38.26 -19.35
N LEU A 158 9.18 39.01 -18.33
CA LEU A 158 8.94 38.69 -16.92
C LEU A 158 8.18 39.86 -16.30
N VAL A 159 7.07 39.58 -15.64
CA VAL A 159 6.20 40.58 -15.00
C VAL A 159 6.03 40.20 -13.53
N LEU A 160 6.59 41.03 -12.65
CA LEU A 160 6.28 41.02 -11.22
C LEU A 160 4.99 41.85 -11.00
N PRO A 161 3.89 41.25 -10.52
CA PRO A 161 2.72 42.00 -10.09
C PRO A 161 2.87 42.46 -8.64
N GLN A 162 2.16 43.54 -8.29
CA GLN A 162 2.03 43.97 -6.90
C GLN A 162 1.11 43.00 -6.13
N ARG A 163 1.41 42.76 -4.85
CA ARG A 163 0.72 41.76 -4.02
C ARG A 163 -0.78 42.07 -3.84
N PRO A 164 -1.70 41.19 -4.27
CA PRO A 164 -3.14 41.42 -4.12
C PRO A 164 -3.59 41.40 -2.65
N GLY A 165 -4.65 42.14 -2.33
CA GLY A 165 -5.29 42.13 -0.99
C GLY A 165 -6.46 41.15 -0.86
N THR A 166 -6.72 40.34 -1.87
CA THR A 166 -7.98 39.59 -2.05
C THR A 166 -7.75 38.18 -2.58
N VAL A 167 -8.66 37.26 -2.26
CA VAL A 167 -8.82 35.96 -2.93
C VAL A 167 -10.04 36.06 -3.86
N THR A 168 -9.94 35.52 -5.08
CA THR A 168 -11.01 35.62 -6.08
C THR A 168 -11.73 34.29 -6.22
N LEU A 169 -12.98 34.22 -5.77
CA LEU A 169 -13.81 33.05 -5.97
C LEU A 169 -14.58 33.15 -7.29
N LEU A 170 -14.80 32.01 -7.94
CA LEU A 170 -15.70 31.89 -9.08
C LEU A 170 -16.90 31.05 -8.64
N ALA A 171 -18.08 31.66 -8.60
CA ALA A 171 -19.33 30.96 -8.33
C ALA A 171 -19.70 30.05 -9.52
N ASP A 172 -20.45 28.98 -9.25
CA ASP A 172 -20.91 28.00 -10.25
C ASP A 172 -21.79 28.60 -11.36
N ASP A 173 -22.33 29.81 -11.12
CA ASP A 173 -23.11 30.61 -12.06
C ASP A 173 -22.27 31.55 -12.96
N GLY A 174 -20.94 31.43 -12.88
CA GLY A 174 -19.95 32.17 -13.67
C GLY A 174 -19.56 33.55 -13.12
N ARG A 175 -19.99 33.92 -11.91
CA ARG A 175 -19.69 35.24 -11.32
C ARG A 175 -18.38 35.23 -10.51
N PRO A 176 -17.39 36.08 -10.85
CA PRO A 176 -16.20 36.28 -10.02
C PRO A 176 -16.51 37.16 -8.79
N CYS A 177 -15.84 36.88 -7.67
CA CYS A 177 -16.19 37.38 -6.35
C CYS A 177 -14.91 37.63 -5.53
N ALA A 178 -14.54 38.90 -5.33
CA ALA A 178 -13.31 39.27 -4.63
C ALA A 178 -13.56 39.43 -3.11
N VAL A 179 -13.02 38.51 -2.31
CA VAL A 179 -13.10 38.53 -0.85
C VAL A 179 -11.76 38.97 -0.27
N ALA A 180 -11.77 39.81 0.78
CA ALA A 180 -10.54 40.27 1.42
C ALA A 180 -9.74 39.09 2.02
N HIS A 181 -8.46 38.98 1.68
CA HIS A 181 -7.59 37.89 2.14
C HIS A 181 -7.40 37.93 3.67
N ARG A 182 -7.45 36.77 4.32
CA ARG A 182 -7.08 36.58 5.72
C ARG A 182 -6.21 35.32 5.91
N PRO A 183 -5.02 35.43 6.55
CA PRO A 183 -4.28 34.26 7.03
C PRO A 183 -5.15 33.36 7.91
N GLY A 184 -4.86 32.07 7.95
CA GLY A 184 -5.61 31.06 8.71
C GLY A 184 -6.99 30.71 8.14
N THR A 185 -7.36 31.23 6.96
CA THR A 185 -8.69 31.02 6.37
C THR A 185 -8.66 29.96 5.28
N GLN A 186 -9.36 28.86 5.49
CA GLN A 186 -9.55 27.81 4.49
C GLN A 186 -10.58 28.21 3.42
N ALA A 187 -10.57 27.54 2.26
CA ALA A 187 -11.42 27.83 1.11
C ALA A 187 -12.92 27.92 1.44
N ARG A 188 -13.42 27.08 2.37
CA ARG A 188 -14.82 27.13 2.83
C ARG A 188 -15.19 28.45 3.53
N GLY A 189 -14.26 29.08 4.25
CA GLY A 189 -14.48 30.39 4.87
C GLY A 189 -14.59 31.52 3.84
N TYR A 190 -13.79 31.44 2.77
CA TYR A 190 -13.90 32.33 1.61
C TYR A 190 -15.21 32.11 0.85
N LEU A 191 -15.65 30.86 0.68
CA LEU A 191 -16.94 30.52 0.05
C LEU A 191 -18.11 31.04 0.87
N GLN A 192 -18.14 30.84 2.19
CA GLN A 192 -19.22 31.35 3.04
C GLN A 192 -19.29 32.89 3.03
N ALA A 193 -18.14 33.57 2.89
CA ALA A 193 -18.10 35.03 2.71
C ALA A 193 -18.58 35.52 1.32
N CYS A 194 -18.65 34.65 0.31
CA CYS A 194 -19.08 35.00 -1.04
C CYS A 194 -20.53 34.58 -1.35
N ILE A 195 -20.88 33.31 -1.06
CA ILE A 195 -22.17 32.69 -1.41
C ILE A 195 -23.02 32.28 -0.19
N GLY A 196 -22.59 32.64 1.03
CA GLY A 196 -23.34 32.37 2.25
C GLY A 196 -23.53 30.87 2.51
N GLU A 197 -24.74 30.47 2.93
CA GLU A 197 -25.06 29.08 3.25
C GLU A 197 -24.94 28.11 2.07
N ALA A 198 -24.98 28.61 0.82
CA ALA A 198 -24.74 27.79 -0.37
C ALA A 198 -23.31 27.22 -0.44
N ALA A 199 -22.38 27.75 0.37
CA ALA A 199 -21.05 27.16 0.59
C ALA A 199 -21.10 25.78 1.27
N SER A 200 -22.25 25.35 1.78
CA SER A 200 -22.47 23.98 2.29
C SER A 200 -22.80 22.95 1.19
N GLU A 201 -23.17 23.39 -0.02
CA GLU A 201 -23.43 22.51 -1.17
C GLU A 201 -22.16 22.13 -1.96
N ALA A 202 -21.01 22.73 -1.68
CA ALA A 202 -19.75 22.42 -2.36
C ALA A 202 -18.97 21.32 -1.62
N ASP A 203 -18.71 20.20 -2.28
CA ASP A 203 -17.92 19.08 -1.72
C ASP A 203 -16.43 19.21 -2.00
N MET A 204 -16.05 19.79 -3.14
CA MET A 204 -14.66 19.93 -3.58
C MET A 204 -14.35 21.39 -3.93
N ALA A 205 -13.10 21.80 -3.70
CA ALA A 205 -12.57 23.10 -4.11
C ALA A 205 -11.23 22.95 -4.84
N TRP A 206 -11.12 23.62 -5.98
CA TRP A 206 -9.89 23.84 -6.73
C TRP A 206 -9.33 25.20 -6.34
N ILE A 207 -8.24 25.20 -5.58
CA ILE A 207 -7.47 26.38 -5.19
C ILE A 207 -6.34 26.55 -6.20
N VAL A 208 -6.28 27.70 -6.86
CA VAL A 208 -5.19 28.07 -7.77
C VAL A 208 -4.38 29.18 -7.12
N GLN A 209 -3.18 28.85 -6.66
CA GLN A 209 -2.31 29.77 -5.94
C GLN A 209 -1.73 30.86 -6.88
N PRO A 210 -1.22 31.99 -6.36
CA PRO A 210 -0.69 33.08 -7.20
C PRO A 210 0.44 32.66 -8.15
N ASP A 211 1.25 31.69 -7.74
CA ASP A 211 2.31 31.05 -8.55
C ASP A 211 1.78 30.15 -9.70
N GLY A 212 0.49 29.84 -9.68
CA GLY A 212 -0.20 28.98 -10.65
C GLY A 212 -0.21 27.50 -10.29
N ARG A 213 0.20 27.10 -9.08
CA ARG A 213 -0.06 25.75 -8.57
C ARG A 213 -1.56 25.55 -8.37
N VAL A 214 -2.10 24.51 -9.00
CA VAL A 214 -3.48 24.05 -8.81
C VAL A 214 -3.50 22.96 -7.74
N GLN A 215 -4.39 23.07 -6.76
CA GLN A 215 -4.60 22.10 -5.69
C GLN A 215 -6.10 21.82 -5.55
N ARG A 216 -6.50 20.54 -5.54
CA ARG A 216 -7.90 20.12 -5.33
C ARG A 216 -8.04 19.55 -3.92
N PHE A 217 -9.01 20.02 -3.16
CA PHE A 217 -9.27 19.56 -1.79
C PHE A 217 -10.76 19.29 -1.54
N GLY A 218 -11.07 18.28 -0.73
CA GLY A 218 -12.38 18.06 -0.13
C GLY A 218 -12.69 19.09 0.96
N ILE A 219 -13.89 19.67 0.93
CA ILE A 219 -14.29 20.81 1.78
C ILE A 219 -15.65 20.67 2.46
N ALA A 220 -16.49 19.68 2.09
CA ALA A 220 -17.72 19.40 2.84
C ALA A 220 -17.40 18.71 4.18
N THR A 221 -18.36 18.65 5.09
CA THR A 221 -18.15 18.14 6.46
C THR A 221 -17.81 16.65 6.54
N TRP A 222 -18.01 15.90 5.45
CA TRP A 222 -17.83 14.45 5.37
C TRP A 222 -16.53 14.05 4.62
N ASN A 223 -15.91 14.97 3.88
CA ASN A 223 -14.68 14.77 3.10
C ASN A 223 -13.63 15.87 3.35
N ALA A 224 -13.68 16.54 4.50
CA ALA A 224 -12.81 17.69 4.79
C ALA A 224 -11.32 17.28 4.87
N GLU A 225 -10.52 17.69 3.90
CA GLU A 225 -9.09 17.38 3.80
C GLU A 225 -8.21 18.48 4.41
N PRO A 226 -7.02 18.14 4.96
CA PRO A 226 -5.99 19.11 5.30
C PRO A 226 -5.54 19.86 4.03
N GLN A 227 -5.81 21.17 3.97
CA GLN A 227 -5.57 21.99 2.78
C GLN A 227 -4.53 23.09 3.00
N SER A 228 -3.82 23.45 1.93
CA SER A 228 -3.00 24.66 1.89
C SER A 228 -3.89 25.91 1.91
N GLU A 229 -3.50 26.94 2.65
CA GLU A 229 -4.25 28.19 2.70
C GLU A 229 -4.25 28.90 1.33
N PRO A 230 -5.40 29.44 0.84
CA PRO A 230 -5.44 30.31 -0.32
C PRO A 230 -4.66 31.61 -0.07
N ALA A 231 -3.52 31.76 -0.75
CA ALA A 231 -2.67 32.95 -0.62
C ALA A 231 -3.31 34.21 -1.26
N PRO A 232 -2.83 35.43 -0.95
CA PRO A 232 -3.38 36.65 -1.54
C PRO A 232 -3.22 36.65 -3.07
N GLY A 233 -4.31 36.78 -3.81
CA GLY A 233 -4.33 36.64 -5.28
C GLY A 233 -4.72 35.24 -5.79
N ALA A 234 -4.93 34.26 -4.91
CA ALA A 234 -5.41 32.94 -5.31
C ALA A 234 -6.81 33.00 -5.92
N TRP A 235 -7.09 32.06 -6.83
CA TRP A 235 -8.44 31.77 -7.33
C TRP A 235 -9.03 30.56 -6.61
N ILE A 236 -10.34 30.54 -6.39
CA ILE A 236 -11.07 29.37 -5.88
C ILE A 236 -12.25 29.06 -6.81
N TRP A 237 -12.27 27.87 -7.39
CA TRP A 237 -13.43 27.27 -8.04
C TRP A 237 -13.97 26.15 -7.16
N ALA A 238 -15.23 26.24 -6.73
CA ALA A 238 -15.86 25.23 -5.88
C ALA A 238 -17.34 25.11 -6.28
N PRO A 239 -17.66 24.29 -7.30
CA PRO A 239 -19.02 24.14 -7.78
C PRO A 239 -19.91 23.48 -6.74
N ARG A 240 -21.18 23.90 -6.69
CA ARG A 240 -22.21 23.24 -5.87
C ARG A 240 -22.52 21.86 -6.46
N ARG A 241 -22.70 20.86 -5.59
CA ARG A 241 -23.13 19.49 -5.95
C ARG A 241 -24.38 19.50 -6.84
N SER A 242 -25.30 20.41 -6.56
CA SER A 242 -26.54 20.64 -7.30
C SER A 242 -26.36 21.09 -8.75
N ALA A 243 -25.19 21.59 -9.14
CA ALA A 243 -24.87 22.01 -10.51
C ALA A 243 -24.18 20.90 -11.34
N ALA A 244 -23.74 19.81 -10.72
CA ALA A 244 -23.15 18.62 -11.34
C ALA A 244 -22.09 18.90 -12.43
N TRP A 245 -21.19 19.85 -12.18
CA TRP A 245 -20.07 20.16 -13.05
C TRP A 245 -19.06 18.98 -13.11
N PRO A 246 -18.68 18.47 -14.30
CA PRO A 246 -17.69 17.41 -14.42
C PRO A 246 -16.32 17.79 -13.84
N GLU A 247 -15.62 16.82 -13.23
CA GLU A 247 -14.28 17.04 -12.67
C GLU A 247 -13.28 17.48 -13.75
N ASP A 248 -13.24 16.80 -14.91
CA ASP A 248 -12.38 17.15 -16.04
C ASP A 248 -12.56 18.60 -16.53
N PHE A 249 -13.80 19.12 -16.52
CA PHE A 249 -14.05 20.53 -16.82
C PHE A 249 -13.48 21.45 -15.73
N SER A 250 -13.62 21.07 -14.47
CA SER A 250 -13.11 21.82 -13.30
C SER A 250 -11.58 21.83 -13.24
N ASP A 251 -10.92 20.71 -13.57
CA ASP A 251 -9.47 20.60 -13.68
C ASP A 251 -8.92 21.46 -14.84
N ARG A 252 -9.55 21.39 -16.02
CA ARG A 252 -9.20 22.25 -17.17
C ARG A 252 -9.42 23.73 -16.87
N LEU A 253 -10.51 24.06 -16.15
CA LEU A 253 -10.83 25.43 -15.75
C LEU A 253 -9.77 25.96 -14.77
N ALA A 254 -9.45 25.22 -13.71
CA ALA A 254 -8.41 25.60 -12.76
C ALA A 254 -7.03 25.74 -13.43
N THR A 255 -6.70 24.84 -14.35
CA THR A 255 -5.48 24.92 -15.19
C THR A 255 -5.46 26.18 -16.05
N PHE A 256 -6.60 26.58 -16.63
CA PHE A 256 -6.69 27.85 -17.36
C PHE A 256 -6.59 29.07 -16.43
N LEU A 257 -7.15 29.03 -15.22
CA LEU A 257 -7.02 30.10 -14.23
C LEU A 257 -5.57 30.31 -13.76
N ALA A 258 -4.75 29.26 -13.72
CA ALA A 258 -3.30 29.39 -13.43
C ALA A 258 -2.55 30.28 -14.44
N THR A 259 -3.07 30.41 -15.66
CA THR A 259 -2.52 31.29 -16.71
C THR A 259 -2.95 32.75 -16.56
N GLN A 260 -3.90 33.05 -15.68
CA GLN A 260 -4.41 34.39 -15.47
C GLN A 260 -3.54 35.18 -14.47
N SER A 261 -3.81 36.47 -14.34
CA SER A 261 -3.16 37.30 -13.33
C SER A 261 -3.79 37.06 -11.95
N PRO A 262 -3.00 37.04 -10.86
CA PRO A 262 -3.52 37.06 -9.49
C PRO A 262 -4.17 38.40 -9.11
N THR A 263 -3.91 39.48 -9.86
CA THR A 263 -4.58 40.77 -9.69
C THR A 263 -6.02 40.67 -10.21
N PRO A 264 -7.05 41.12 -9.46
CA PRO A 264 -8.43 41.13 -9.93
C PRO A 264 -8.55 41.83 -11.28
N ILE A 265 -9.09 41.12 -12.27
CA ILE A 265 -9.24 41.64 -13.63
C ILE A 265 -10.19 42.84 -13.59
N ALA A 266 -9.67 44.00 -13.97
CA ALA A 266 -10.44 45.23 -14.17
C ALA A 266 -11.36 45.08 -15.40
N ALA A 267 -12.41 44.27 -15.24
CA ALA A 267 -13.40 43.98 -16.27
C ALA A 267 -14.11 45.28 -16.67
N ARG A 268 -13.85 45.75 -17.89
CA ARG A 268 -14.44 46.97 -18.48
C ARG A 268 -15.93 46.79 -18.86
N ALA A 269 -16.76 46.24 -17.97
CA ALA A 269 -18.23 46.22 -18.06
C ALA A 269 -18.94 45.64 -16.80
N ALA A 270 -18.69 46.17 -15.60
CA ALA A 270 -19.54 45.88 -14.42
C ALA A 270 -19.48 47.04 -13.38
N PRO A 271 -20.55 47.30 -12.60
CA PRO A 271 -20.52 48.31 -11.54
C PRO A 271 -19.63 47.88 -10.36
N THR A 272 -19.18 48.86 -9.57
CA THR A 272 -18.37 48.76 -8.35
C THR A 272 -18.47 47.43 -7.61
N GLN A 273 -17.39 46.63 -7.67
CA GLN A 273 -17.22 45.46 -6.81
C GLN A 273 -16.96 45.90 -5.37
N THR A 274 -17.95 45.70 -4.51
CA THR A 274 -17.77 45.78 -3.06
C THR A 274 -16.89 44.62 -2.62
N THR A 275 -15.75 44.87 -1.98
CA THR A 275 -14.94 43.81 -1.37
C THR A 275 -15.66 43.26 -0.14
N THR A 276 -16.13 42.02 -0.22
CA THR A 276 -16.89 41.43 0.89
C THR A 276 -15.94 41.09 2.06
N PRO A 277 -16.17 41.63 3.27
CA PRO A 277 -15.40 41.24 4.44
C PRO A 277 -15.89 39.87 4.93
N ILE A 278 -14.97 38.93 5.15
CA ILE A 278 -15.27 37.73 5.92
C ILE A 278 -15.79 38.18 7.30
N ALA A 279 -16.89 37.60 7.79
CA ALA A 279 -17.39 37.94 9.12
C ALA A 279 -16.29 37.75 10.19
N ALA A 280 -16.19 38.67 11.15
CA ALA A 280 -15.28 38.49 12.27
C ALA A 280 -15.89 37.43 13.19
N ARG A 281 -15.44 36.17 13.05
CA ARG A 281 -15.88 35.08 13.92
C ARG A 281 -15.29 35.33 15.32
N ALA A 282 -16.09 35.91 16.19
CA ALA A 282 -15.77 35.99 17.61
C ALA A 282 -15.46 34.58 18.13
N ALA A 283 -14.47 34.46 19.02
CA ALA A 283 -14.22 33.20 19.71
C ALA A 283 -15.52 32.75 20.41
N PRO A 284 -15.91 31.47 20.32
CA PRO A 284 -17.21 31.00 20.79
C PRO A 284 -17.25 30.92 22.33
N THR A 285 -17.43 32.07 22.98
CA THR A 285 -17.74 32.18 24.41
C THR A 285 -19.20 31.76 24.65
N GLN A 286 -19.50 30.47 24.50
CA GLN A 286 -20.80 29.91 24.86
C GLN A 286 -20.82 29.43 26.31
N THR A 287 -20.96 30.39 27.23
CA THR A 287 -21.86 30.17 28.37
C THR A 287 -23.28 30.18 27.83
N GLY A 288 -23.91 29.01 27.72
CA GLY A 288 -25.25 28.84 27.15
C GLY A 288 -25.99 27.68 27.81
N THR A 289 -26.84 27.99 28.78
CA THR A 289 -27.70 27.02 29.46
C THR A 289 -28.72 26.39 28.52
N LEU A 290 -29.09 25.14 28.80
CA LEU A 290 -30.18 24.41 28.14
C LEU A 290 -31.49 25.23 28.08
N ALA A 291 -32.16 25.16 26.93
CA ALA A 291 -33.55 25.56 26.77
C ALA A 291 -34.29 24.47 25.99
N SER A 292 -35.27 23.83 26.63
CA SER A 292 -36.10 22.77 26.05
C SER A 292 -37.34 23.32 25.32
N ALA A 293 -37.87 22.56 24.37
CA ALA A 293 -39.15 22.87 23.73
C ALA A 293 -40.35 22.58 24.67
N PRO A 294 -41.46 23.35 24.60
CA PRO A 294 -42.53 23.30 25.59
C PRO A 294 -43.65 22.31 25.29
N VAL A 295 -44.26 21.78 26.35
CA VAL A 295 -45.59 21.13 26.36
C VAL A 295 -46.35 21.65 27.59
N GLY A 296 -47.62 22.06 27.44
CA GLY A 296 -48.52 22.41 28.55
C GLY A 296 -49.51 21.28 28.87
N ALA A 297 -50.19 21.22 30.01
CA ALA A 297 -50.24 22.09 31.20
C ALA A 297 -50.49 21.20 32.47
N THR A 298 -50.96 21.59 33.66
CA THR A 298 -51.68 22.77 34.22
C THR A 298 -51.39 22.81 35.75
N PRO A 299 -51.58 23.93 36.49
CA PRO A 299 -50.86 24.14 37.76
C PRO A 299 -51.62 23.81 39.06
N VAL A 300 -50.85 23.62 40.14
CA VAL A 300 -51.21 23.78 41.56
C VAL A 300 -50.07 24.56 42.24
N ALA A 301 -50.31 25.26 43.37
CA ALA A 301 -49.46 26.36 43.85
C ALA A 301 -49.29 26.43 45.40
N ILE A 302 -48.73 27.55 45.89
CA ILE A 302 -48.66 28.04 47.31
C ILE A 302 -47.52 27.40 48.16
N PRO A 303 -46.77 28.10 49.06
CA PRO A 303 -46.15 29.44 49.03
C PRO A 303 -44.64 29.43 49.48
N PRO A 304 -43.93 30.58 49.60
CA PRO A 304 -42.57 30.66 50.20
C PRO A 304 -42.56 31.07 51.69
N SER A 305 -41.36 31.06 52.33
CA SER A 305 -41.12 31.55 53.71
C SER A 305 -39.75 32.23 53.89
N ASP A 306 -39.70 33.32 54.66
CA ASP A 306 -38.49 34.13 54.95
C ASP A 306 -37.51 33.49 55.96
N PRO A 307 -36.24 33.95 56.01
CA PRO A 307 -35.23 33.53 56.99
C PRO A 307 -35.02 34.53 58.16
N THR A 308 -34.73 34.05 59.38
CA THR A 308 -34.40 34.92 60.53
C THR A 308 -33.27 34.40 61.46
N SER A 309 -32.15 35.13 61.43
CA SER A 309 -31.34 35.63 62.59
C SER A 309 -30.63 34.74 63.63
N ALA A 310 -29.39 35.19 63.97
CA ALA A 310 -28.69 35.15 65.27
C ALA A 310 -28.08 33.82 65.77
N ALA A 311 -26.97 33.77 66.52
CA ALA A 311 -25.95 34.77 66.96
C ALA A 311 -24.55 34.08 66.98
N GLY A 312 -23.41 34.75 66.76
CA GLY A 312 -22.65 35.58 67.71
C GLY A 312 -21.26 34.96 67.99
N ALA A 313 -20.20 35.62 68.48
CA ALA A 313 -19.94 37.04 68.74
C ALA A 313 -18.42 37.30 68.95
N HIS A 314 -17.96 38.56 68.86
CA HIS A 314 -16.63 39.10 69.25
C HIS A 314 -15.38 38.64 68.45
N ASP A 315 -14.31 39.41 68.23
CA ASP A 315 -14.04 40.88 68.05
C ASP A 315 -12.55 41.00 67.57
N GLU A 316 -11.88 42.13 67.29
CA GLU A 316 -12.19 43.57 67.44
C GLU A 316 -11.71 44.44 66.22
N ARG A 317 -10.97 45.55 66.45
CA ARG A 317 -10.81 46.71 65.53
C ARG A 317 -9.68 47.67 66.05
N PRO A 318 -9.52 48.96 65.63
CA PRO A 318 -9.80 49.68 64.36
C PRO A 318 -8.65 50.68 63.92
N ILE A 319 -8.97 51.60 62.96
CA ILE A 319 -8.32 52.91 62.60
C ILE A 319 -6.85 52.91 62.08
N ALA A 320 -6.31 53.88 61.31
CA ALA A 320 -6.73 55.18 60.72
C ALA A 320 -5.81 55.51 59.51
N ALA A 321 -5.87 56.60 58.71
CA ALA A 321 -6.92 57.51 58.22
C ALA A 321 -6.29 58.49 57.17
N HIS A 322 -7.12 59.27 56.47
CA HIS A 322 -6.85 60.33 55.45
C HIS A 322 -5.46 60.98 55.31
N ALA A 323 -5.04 61.18 54.05
CA ALA A 323 -4.44 62.44 53.57
C ALA A 323 -4.62 62.65 52.05
N ALA A 324 -4.79 63.91 51.64
CA ALA A 324 -4.65 64.46 50.29
C ALA A 324 -3.73 65.72 50.42
N PRO A 325 -3.14 66.36 49.37
CA PRO A 325 -3.81 66.76 48.12
C PRO A 325 -2.90 66.73 46.86
N THR A 326 -3.30 67.51 45.83
CA THR A 326 -2.51 67.97 44.67
C THR A 326 -1.28 68.81 45.10
N ASP A 327 -0.31 69.23 44.26
CA ASP A 327 -0.36 69.60 42.84
C ASP A 327 1.05 69.79 42.20
N THR A 328 1.09 69.96 40.87
CA THR A 328 2.09 70.69 40.05
C THR A 328 3.58 70.27 39.90
N THR A 329 4.02 70.39 38.62
CA THR A 329 5.33 70.83 38.09
C THR A 329 6.58 69.92 38.03
N ALA A 330 6.84 69.46 36.79
CA ALA A 330 8.10 69.65 36.05
C ALA A 330 9.27 68.66 36.34
N PRO A 331 10.32 68.57 35.49
CA PRO A 331 10.66 67.28 34.88
C PRO A 331 11.96 66.65 35.37
N ALA A 332 11.95 65.32 35.51
CA ALA A 332 12.99 64.50 36.14
C ALA A 332 13.39 63.29 35.25
N PRO A 333 14.52 62.60 35.52
CA PRO A 333 15.31 61.90 34.48
C PRO A 333 14.73 60.55 34.00
N PRO A 334 15.19 60.02 32.84
CA PRO A 334 14.75 58.74 32.33
C PRO A 334 15.19 57.57 33.25
N PRO A 335 14.27 56.73 33.74
CA PRO A 335 14.62 55.50 34.44
C PRO A 335 15.15 54.45 33.47
N VAL A 336 16.08 53.62 33.96
CA VAL A 336 16.77 52.55 33.22
C VAL A 336 15.78 51.66 32.46
N GLY A 337 16.06 51.41 31.18
CA GLY A 337 15.17 50.68 30.29
C GLY A 337 14.92 49.23 30.74
N ALA A 338 13.65 48.89 30.98
CA ALA A 338 13.22 47.51 31.07
C ALA A 338 13.22 46.90 29.66
N THR A 339 14.17 46.03 29.37
CA THR A 339 14.23 45.27 28.12
C THR A 339 13.01 44.35 28.04
N GLN A 340 11.96 44.79 27.33
CA GLN A 340 10.91 43.87 26.90
C GLN A 340 11.53 42.89 25.92
N VAL A 341 11.90 41.71 26.42
CA VAL A 341 12.18 40.55 25.58
C VAL A 341 10.90 40.25 24.83
N ALA A 342 10.88 40.58 23.55
CA ALA A 342 9.84 40.11 22.65
C ALA A 342 9.94 38.59 22.61
N ILE A 343 9.06 37.92 23.37
CA ILE A 343 8.84 36.49 23.23
C ILE A 343 8.26 36.34 21.82
N SER A 344 9.08 35.91 20.86
CA SER A 344 8.60 35.48 19.55
C SER A 344 7.43 34.54 19.76
N PRO A 345 6.34 34.63 18.96
CA PRO A 345 5.29 33.63 19.02
C PRO A 345 5.96 32.28 18.82
N SER A 346 5.91 31.41 19.84
CA SER A 346 6.51 30.09 19.77
C SER A 346 5.92 29.37 18.58
N ASP A 347 6.77 28.85 17.69
CA ASP A 347 6.31 28.01 16.59
C ASP A 347 5.33 26.98 17.14
N PRO A 348 4.13 26.83 16.54
CA PRO A 348 3.13 25.92 17.06
C PRO A 348 3.75 24.53 17.11
N VAL A 349 3.90 23.97 18.32
CA VAL A 349 4.55 22.68 18.52
C VAL A 349 3.68 21.62 17.84
N VAL A 350 4.05 21.29 16.60
CA VAL A 350 3.45 20.20 15.83
C VAL A 350 3.73 18.93 16.61
N ALA A 351 2.73 18.46 17.33
CA ALA A 351 2.82 17.21 18.07
C ALA A 351 3.24 16.09 17.10
N ARG A 352 4.20 15.27 17.51
CA ARG A 352 4.70 14.18 16.66
C ARG A 352 3.54 13.29 16.20
N PRO A 353 3.62 12.70 14.99
CA PRO A 353 2.75 11.60 14.60
C PRO A 353 2.95 10.40 15.54
N GLY A 354 2.19 10.39 16.64
CA GLY A 354 2.32 9.40 17.70
C GLY A 354 2.07 7.98 17.22
N VAL A 355 2.97 7.10 17.63
CA VAL A 355 3.20 5.76 17.06
C VAL A 355 1.99 4.83 17.23
N PRO A 356 1.36 4.34 16.15
CA PRO A 356 0.46 3.20 16.23
C PRO A 356 1.27 1.93 16.51
N THR A 357 0.79 1.08 17.41
CA THR A 357 1.38 -0.22 17.75
C THR A 357 0.27 -1.27 17.89
N ALA A 358 0.60 -2.54 17.61
CA ALA A 358 -0.34 -3.63 17.78
C ALA A 358 -0.63 -3.94 19.26
N ASN A 359 -1.81 -4.51 19.49
CA ASN A 359 -2.25 -5.16 20.71
C ASN A 359 -2.17 -6.70 20.53
N ASP A 360 -2.50 -7.48 21.56
CA ASP A 360 -2.45 -8.95 21.58
C ASP A 360 -3.18 -9.65 20.42
N TRP A 361 -4.17 -8.96 19.86
CA TRP A 361 -5.10 -9.43 18.84
C TRP A 361 -4.67 -8.96 17.43
N GLY A 362 -3.54 -8.25 17.34
CA GLY A 362 -2.95 -7.69 16.12
C GLY A 362 -3.43 -6.29 15.72
N PHE A 363 -4.50 -5.80 16.35
CA PHE A 363 -5.15 -4.52 16.05
C PHE A 363 -4.46 -3.34 16.73
N ILE A 364 -4.61 -2.11 16.23
CA ILE A 364 -4.03 -0.94 16.90
C ILE A 364 -4.71 -0.70 18.27
N GLY A 365 -3.95 -0.89 19.34
CA GLY A 365 -4.46 -0.98 20.71
C GLY A 365 -3.37 -0.89 21.78
N LEU A 366 -3.75 -1.13 23.04
CA LEU A 366 -2.81 -1.21 24.16
C LEU A 366 -2.24 -2.64 24.27
N LEU A 367 -2.71 -3.49 25.19
CA LEU A 367 -2.31 -4.90 25.29
C LEU A 367 -3.49 -5.80 24.97
N GLN A 368 -4.42 -6.03 25.90
CA GLN A 368 -5.66 -6.74 25.59
C GLN A 368 -6.71 -5.83 24.93
N THR A 369 -6.63 -4.51 25.11
CA THR A 369 -7.68 -3.56 24.72
C THR A 369 -7.39 -2.83 23.39
N PRO A 370 -8.43 -2.46 22.61
CA PRO A 370 -8.30 -1.67 21.38
C PRO A 370 -8.22 -0.16 21.66
N THR A 371 -7.72 0.62 20.69
CA THR A 371 -7.81 2.10 20.70
C THR A 371 -8.56 2.64 19.47
N ALA A 372 -8.97 3.91 19.49
CA ALA A 372 -9.55 4.59 18.34
C ALA A 372 -8.52 5.03 17.28
N ARG A 373 -7.26 4.58 17.40
CA ARG A 373 -6.18 4.85 16.44
C ARG A 373 -6.24 3.87 15.27
N MET A 374 -5.73 4.31 14.12
CA MET A 374 -5.64 3.59 12.86
C MET A 374 -4.23 3.80 12.27
N SER A 375 -3.77 2.85 11.46
CA SER A 375 -2.62 3.05 10.55
C SER A 375 -3.08 3.81 9.28
N PRO A 376 -2.15 4.29 8.44
CA PRO A 376 -2.48 4.76 7.09
C PRO A 376 -3.00 3.63 6.21
N ALA A 377 -3.87 3.94 5.26
CA ALA A 377 -4.42 2.94 4.36
C ALA A 377 -3.34 2.27 3.49
N GLY A 378 -3.46 0.95 3.31
CA GLY A 378 -2.45 0.11 2.67
C GLY A 378 -1.55 -0.63 3.67
N GLU A 379 -1.51 -0.24 4.94
CA GLU A 379 -0.78 -0.98 5.99
C GLU A 379 -1.29 -2.43 6.08
N LEU A 380 -0.35 -3.38 6.02
CA LEU A 380 -0.55 -4.78 6.41
C LEU A 380 0.27 -5.09 7.66
N ARG A 381 -0.31 -5.85 8.58
CA ARG A 381 0.30 -6.31 9.83
C ARG A 381 0.21 -7.83 9.97
N PHE A 382 1.32 -8.46 10.30
CA PHE A 382 1.38 -9.81 10.83
C PHE A 382 1.80 -9.73 12.30
N HIS A 383 0.97 -10.21 13.21
CA HIS A 383 1.23 -10.15 14.64
C HIS A 383 1.09 -11.53 15.31
N LEU A 384 2.11 -11.90 16.09
CA LEU A 384 2.20 -13.13 16.87
C LEU A 384 2.36 -12.77 18.35
N SER A 385 1.47 -13.26 19.22
CA SER A 385 1.53 -13.06 20.68
C SER A 385 1.47 -14.38 21.45
N ARG A 386 2.06 -14.39 22.65
CA ARG A 386 1.95 -15.46 23.64
C ARG A 386 1.65 -14.86 25.02
N VAL A 387 0.50 -15.24 25.57
CA VAL A 387 0.07 -14.99 26.96
C VAL A 387 -0.64 -16.24 27.47
N GLU A 388 0.03 -17.06 28.28
CA GLU A 388 -0.46 -18.39 28.70
C GLU A 388 -1.95 -18.36 29.12
N PRO A 389 -2.82 -19.26 28.60
CA PRO A 389 -2.57 -20.37 27.67
C PRO A 389 -2.65 -20.00 26.18
N TYR A 390 -2.81 -18.74 25.84
CA TYR A 390 -3.10 -18.28 24.48
C TYR A 390 -1.83 -18.00 23.67
N THR A 391 -1.68 -18.65 22.52
CA THR A 391 -0.86 -18.15 21.41
C THR A 391 -1.79 -17.60 20.35
N ARG A 392 -1.62 -16.35 19.90
CA ARG A 392 -2.45 -15.77 18.84
C ARG A 392 -1.58 -15.43 17.64
N GLY A 393 -2.03 -15.80 16.44
CA GLY A 393 -1.40 -15.44 15.17
C GLY A 393 -2.43 -14.70 14.32
N SER A 394 -2.12 -13.49 13.87
CA SER A 394 -3.10 -12.58 13.26
C SER A 394 -2.55 -11.86 12.04
N VAL A 395 -3.43 -11.60 11.08
CA VAL A 395 -3.17 -10.83 9.86
C VAL A 395 -4.21 -9.72 9.79
N VAL A 396 -3.76 -8.47 9.88
CA VAL A 396 -4.62 -7.29 9.97
C VAL A 396 -4.26 -6.31 8.86
N ALA A 397 -5.24 -5.93 8.04
CA ALA A 397 -5.10 -5.01 6.94
C ALA A 397 -5.85 -3.69 7.22
N GLN A 398 -5.32 -2.60 6.69
CA GLN A 398 -5.90 -1.25 6.75
C GLN A 398 -6.39 -0.86 5.34
N PRO A 399 -7.50 -1.41 4.80
CA PRO A 399 -7.97 -1.07 3.47
C PRO A 399 -8.34 0.43 3.31
N PHE A 400 -8.75 1.11 4.38
CA PHE A 400 -9.03 2.55 4.42
C PHE A 400 -8.55 3.16 5.73
N ASP A 401 -8.28 4.47 5.78
CA ASP A 401 -7.81 5.18 7.00
C ASP A 401 -8.85 5.19 8.14
N TRP A 402 -10.04 4.64 7.90
CA TRP A 402 -11.12 4.46 8.86
C TRP A 402 -11.57 3.01 9.05
N LEU A 403 -11.06 2.05 8.27
CA LEU A 403 -11.35 0.62 8.41
C LEU A 403 -10.07 -0.17 8.63
N GLU A 404 -9.98 -0.81 9.79
CA GLU A 404 -9.01 -1.85 10.10
C GLU A 404 -9.78 -3.18 10.21
N ALA A 405 -9.34 -4.21 9.47
CA ALA A 405 -10.01 -5.51 9.43
C ALA A 405 -8.97 -6.63 9.37
N GLY A 406 -9.26 -7.78 9.98
CA GLY A 406 -8.28 -8.84 10.10
C GLY A 406 -8.86 -10.21 10.41
N PHE A 407 -8.01 -11.21 10.25
CA PHE A 407 -8.26 -12.58 10.70
C PHE A 407 -7.25 -12.95 11.78
N ARG A 408 -7.71 -13.72 12.77
CA ARG A 408 -6.86 -14.23 13.85
C ARG A 408 -7.13 -15.72 14.09
N TYR A 409 -6.05 -16.48 14.16
CA TYR A 409 -5.99 -17.81 14.77
C TYR A 409 -5.62 -17.68 16.24
N THR A 410 -6.17 -18.53 17.11
CA THR A 410 -5.81 -18.60 18.53
C THR A 410 -5.68 -20.05 18.98
N SER A 411 -4.55 -20.40 19.58
CA SER A 411 -4.25 -21.73 20.12
C SER A 411 -4.29 -21.70 21.64
N VAL A 412 -5.06 -22.59 22.24
CA VAL A 412 -5.30 -22.66 23.69
C VAL A 412 -4.54 -23.87 24.26
N SER A 413 -3.34 -23.67 24.80
CA SER A 413 -2.45 -24.78 25.20
C SER A 413 -2.99 -25.67 26.33
N ASN A 414 -3.95 -25.19 27.13
CA ASN A 414 -4.54 -25.94 28.25
C ASN A 414 -5.87 -26.65 27.90
N ARG A 415 -6.23 -26.75 26.62
CA ARG A 415 -7.44 -27.45 26.12
C ARG A 415 -7.08 -28.31 24.89
N LEU A 416 -7.77 -29.44 24.71
CA LEU A 416 -7.56 -30.35 23.58
C LEU A 416 -8.59 -30.14 22.47
N TYR A 417 -8.18 -30.30 21.21
CA TYR A 417 -9.04 -30.19 20.02
C TYR A 417 -9.82 -31.48 19.73
N GLY A 418 -10.65 -31.90 20.70
CA GLY A 418 -11.47 -33.11 20.59
C GLY A 418 -10.63 -34.41 20.59
N PRO A 419 -10.55 -35.15 21.70
CA PRO A 419 -9.66 -36.32 21.81
C PRO A 419 -10.01 -37.47 20.84
N GLU A 420 -11.23 -37.48 20.29
CA GLU A 420 -11.70 -38.43 19.28
C GLU A 420 -11.39 -38.00 17.83
N ILE A 421 -10.94 -36.76 17.62
CA ILE A 421 -10.73 -36.14 16.29
C ILE A 421 -9.25 -35.81 16.05
N ALA A 422 -8.56 -35.18 17.01
CA ALA A 422 -7.15 -34.76 16.85
C ALA A 422 -6.26 -35.14 18.06
N GLY A 423 -6.67 -36.12 18.86
CA GLY A 423 -5.85 -36.75 19.90
C GLY A 423 -5.28 -35.78 20.95
N SER A 424 -3.97 -35.53 20.88
CA SER A 424 -3.20 -34.68 21.81
C SER A 424 -3.13 -33.20 21.41
N GLN A 425 -3.71 -32.80 20.27
CA GLN A 425 -3.58 -31.43 19.76
C GLN A 425 -4.26 -30.40 20.67
N SER A 426 -3.61 -29.24 20.89
CA SER A 426 -4.20 -28.10 21.59
C SER A 426 -5.29 -27.40 20.79
N TYR A 427 -6.39 -27.02 21.46
CA TYR A 427 -7.60 -26.44 20.86
C TYR A 427 -7.31 -25.16 20.05
N LYS A 428 -7.93 -25.04 18.87
CA LYS A 428 -7.78 -23.92 17.93
C LYS A 428 -9.11 -23.17 17.78
N ASP A 429 -9.02 -21.84 17.82
CA ASP A 429 -10.07 -20.89 17.47
C ASP A 429 -9.73 -20.14 16.17
N LYS A 430 -10.79 -19.75 15.44
CA LYS A 430 -10.80 -19.02 14.17
C LYS A 430 -11.69 -17.81 14.35
N SER A 431 -11.21 -16.63 13.94
CA SER A 431 -11.93 -15.37 14.16
C SER A 431 -11.72 -14.35 13.06
N ILE A 432 -12.77 -13.57 12.80
CA ILE A 432 -12.73 -12.37 11.96
C ILE A 432 -13.04 -11.18 12.87
N ASP A 433 -12.15 -10.20 12.86
CA ASP A 433 -12.17 -9.03 13.75
C ASP A 433 -12.22 -7.75 12.87
N PHE A 434 -12.89 -6.67 13.31
CA PHE A 434 -12.87 -5.38 12.61
C PHE A 434 -13.05 -4.15 13.53
N LYS A 435 -12.59 -3.00 13.04
CA LYS A 435 -12.70 -1.70 13.70
C LYS A 435 -12.97 -0.58 12.70
N LEU A 436 -13.94 0.28 13.02
CA LEU A 436 -14.43 1.41 12.24
C LEU A 436 -14.20 2.72 12.99
N ARG A 437 -13.42 3.64 12.41
CA ARG A 437 -13.20 5.00 12.95
C ARG A 437 -14.38 5.89 12.57
N LEU A 438 -15.23 6.20 13.55
CA LEU A 438 -16.41 7.04 13.41
C LEU A 438 -16.07 8.54 13.38
N ALA A 439 -15.00 8.96 14.05
CA ALA A 439 -14.54 10.35 14.04
C ALA A 439 -13.02 10.44 14.13
N GLN A 440 -12.44 11.47 13.50
CA GLN A 440 -11.03 11.84 13.67
C GLN A 440 -10.85 12.69 14.92
N GLU A 441 -9.67 12.61 15.54
CA GLU A 441 -9.28 13.56 16.58
C GLU A 441 -9.16 14.97 15.99
N THR A 442 -9.68 15.95 16.72
CA THR A 442 -9.44 17.38 16.47
C THR A 442 -8.82 18.02 17.71
N ALA A 443 -8.62 19.34 17.71
CA ALA A 443 -8.22 20.09 18.90
C ALA A 443 -9.17 19.87 20.09
N HIS A 444 -10.47 19.65 19.83
CA HIS A 444 -11.51 19.60 20.87
C HIS A 444 -12.25 18.25 20.98
N THR A 445 -12.25 17.43 19.92
CA THR A 445 -12.87 16.09 19.94
C THR A 445 -11.80 14.99 20.00
N PRO A 446 -12.03 13.90 20.75
CA PRO A 446 -11.23 12.68 20.60
C PRO A 446 -11.49 12.03 19.22
N ALA A 447 -10.58 11.16 18.79
CA ALA A 447 -10.91 10.15 17.79
C ALA A 447 -11.92 9.18 18.41
N LEU A 448 -12.89 8.71 17.62
CA LEU A 448 -13.90 7.73 18.05
C LEU A 448 -13.84 6.53 17.12
N ALA A 449 -13.89 5.32 17.67
CA ALA A 449 -14.03 4.10 16.90
C ALA A 449 -14.99 3.10 17.57
N ILE A 450 -15.66 2.32 16.75
CA ILE A 450 -16.44 1.14 17.16
C ILE A 450 -15.77 -0.10 16.55
N GLY A 451 -15.87 -1.25 17.20
CA GLY A 451 -15.34 -2.49 16.63
C GLY A 451 -15.96 -3.73 17.24
N MET A 452 -15.69 -4.86 16.60
CA MET A 452 -16.17 -6.17 17.02
C MET A 452 -15.04 -7.19 16.87
N THR A 453 -14.87 -8.04 17.87
CA THR A 453 -14.03 -9.23 17.82
C THR A 453 -14.89 -10.45 17.58
N ASP A 454 -14.38 -11.38 16.76
CA ASP A 454 -14.97 -12.69 16.47
C ASP A 454 -16.44 -12.60 15.99
N ILE A 455 -16.68 -11.80 14.94
CA ILE A 455 -18.01 -11.64 14.33
C ILE A 455 -18.39 -12.80 13.39
N GLY A 456 -17.40 -13.41 12.75
CA GLY A 456 -17.59 -14.43 11.71
C GLY A 456 -16.75 -15.69 11.89
N GLY A 457 -16.29 -15.92 13.12
CA GLY A 457 -15.51 -17.08 13.54
C GLY A 457 -16.33 -18.07 14.37
N THR A 458 -15.72 -18.67 15.40
CA THR A 458 -16.43 -19.59 16.29
C THR A 458 -17.35 -18.87 17.29
N GLY A 459 -17.16 -17.56 17.49
CA GLY A 459 -17.87 -16.77 18.49
C GLY A 459 -17.32 -16.92 19.92
N LEU A 460 -16.28 -17.75 20.11
CA LEU A 460 -15.66 -18.03 21.40
C LEU A 460 -15.13 -16.77 22.10
N PHE A 461 -14.56 -15.82 21.35
CA PHE A 461 -14.05 -14.55 21.87
C PHE A 461 -14.89 -13.35 21.39
N SER A 462 -16.18 -13.58 21.15
CA SER A 462 -17.14 -12.57 20.67
C SER A 462 -17.25 -11.39 21.65
N GLY A 463 -17.09 -10.19 21.11
CA GLY A 463 -17.24 -8.95 21.87
C GLY A 463 -17.37 -7.72 20.98
N GLU A 464 -18.01 -6.68 21.51
CA GLU A 464 -18.16 -5.39 20.84
C GLU A 464 -17.59 -4.28 21.71
N TYR A 465 -17.14 -3.19 21.10
CA TYR A 465 -16.62 -2.05 21.85
C TYR A 465 -16.85 -0.71 21.15
N LEU A 466 -17.00 0.34 21.97
CA LEU A 466 -16.90 1.74 21.57
C LEU A 466 -15.73 2.36 22.34
N VAL A 467 -14.79 3.00 21.64
CA VAL A 467 -13.57 3.57 22.23
C VAL A 467 -13.31 4.99 21.72
N ALA A 468 -12.83 5.84 22.64
CA ALA A 468 -12.37 7.20 22.36
C ALA A 468 -10.88 7.33 22.66
N SER A 469 -10.12 8.02 21.80
CA SER A 469 -8.69 8.29 22.01
C SER A 469 -8.33 9.78 21.81
N LYS A 470 -7.45 10.32 22.66
CA LYS A 470 -7.02 11.73 22.63
C LYS A 470 -5.52 11.85 22.93
N ARG A 471 -4.79 12.60 22.12
CA ARG A 471 -3.34 12.84 22.26
C ARG A 471 -3.06 14.14 23.01
N SER A 472 -2.01 14.14 23.83
CA SER A 472 -1.54 15.27 24.61
C SER A 472 -0.01 15.24 24.69
N GLY A 473 0.66 15.78 23.67
CA GLY A 473 2.11 15.60 23.49
C GLY A 473 2.43 14.13 23.18
N ASP A 474 3.45 13.59 23.84
CA ASP A 474 3.91 12.21 23.68
C ASP A 474 2.99 11.16 24.36
N PHE A 475 1.89 11.59 25.00
CA PHE A 475 0.88 10.72 25.62
C PHE A 475 -0.35 10.57 24.73
N ASP A 476 -0.82 9.33 24.56
CA ASP A 476 -2.05 8.97 23.86
C ASP A 476 -3.01 8.23 24.81
N TRP A 477 -4.07 8.91 25.22
CA TRP A 477 -5.04 8.43 26.20
C TRP A 477 -6.20 7.72 25.49
N SER A 478 -6.66 6.59 26.02
CA SER A 478 -7.82 5.88 25.48
C SER A 478 -8.77 5.43 26.58
N LEU A 479 -10.08 5.57 26.34
CA LEU A 479 -11.14 5.10 27.22
C LEU A 479 -12.26 4.51 26.36
N GLY A 480 -12.71 3.30 26.72
CA GLY A 480 -13.76 2.59 26.00
C GLY A 480 -14.76 1.88 26.91
N LEU A 481 -15.85 1.45 26.29
CA LEU A 481 -16.90 0.64 26.88
C LEU A 481 -17.02 -0.63 26.01
N GLY A 482 -16.92 -1.79 26.64
CA GLY A 482 -16.94 -3.09 25.97
C GLY A 482 -18.12 -3.95 26.42
N TRP A 483 -18.53 -4.87 25.54
CA TRP A 483 -19.54 -5.91 25.70
C TRP A 483 -18.96 -7.26 25.28
N GLY A 484 -19.59 -8.37 25.69
CA GLY A 484 -19.04 -9.71 25.44
C GLY A 484 -17.67 -9.87 26.10
N TYR A 485 -16.71 -10.53 25.44
CA TYR A 485 -15.37 -10.80 25.99
C TYR A 485 -14.65 -9.53 26.49
N VAL A 486 -14.66 -8.44 25.70
CA VAL A 486 -14.01 -7.17 26.05
C VAL A 486 -14.67 -6.45 27.24
N GLY A 487 -15.94 -6.77 27.52
CA GLY A 487 -16.74 -6.19 28.61
C GLY A 487 -16.99 -7.12 29.80
N ASN A 488 -16.42 -8.33 29.76
CA ASN A 488 -16.91 -9.48 30.53
C ASN A 488 -16.88 -9.27 32.05
N ALA A 489 -16.08 -8.34 32.59
CA ALA A 489 -16.13 -8.03 34.01
C ALA A 489 -17.52 -7.56 34.48
N GLY A 490 -18.35 -6.95 33.62
CA GLY A 490 -19.74 -6.61 33.95
C GLY A 490 -19.87 -5.50 35.01
N ARG A 491 -18.86 -4.63 35.14
CA ARG A 491 -18.77 -3.61 36.21
C ARG A 491 -19.72 -2.41 36.00
N VAL A 492 -20.47 -2.37 34.91
CA VAL A 492 -21.39 -1.28 34.53
C VAL A 492 -22.71 -1.89 34.03
N LYS A 493 -23.87 -1.32 34.38
CA LYS A 493 -25.15 -1.73 33.74
C LYS A 493 -25.08 -1.36 32.26
N ASN A 494 -25.40 -2.30 31.37
CA ASN A 494 -25.44 -2.07 29.93
C ASN A 494 -26.35 -0.84 29.61
N PRO A 495 -25.82 0.25 29.03
CA PRO A 495 -26.59 1.46 28.77
C PRO A 495 -27.73 1.26 27.77
N PHE A 496 -27.66 0.23 26.91
CA PHE A 496 -28.75 -0.05 25.96
C PHE A 496 -30.02 -0.58 26.63
N THR A 497 -29.95 -1.02 27.89
CA THR A 497 -31.12 -1.30 28.74
C THR A 497 -31.93 -0.06 29.16
N TRP A 498 -31.59 1.13 28.63
CA TRP A 498 -32.46 2.31 28.67
C TRP A 498 -33.42 2.40 27.47
N PHE A 499 -33.19 1.60 26.41
CA PHE A 499 -34.07 1.53 25.24
C PHE A 499 -34.94 0.27 25.25
N ASP A 500 -34.37 -0.88 25.60
CA ASP A 500 -35.07 -2.16 25.70
C ASP A 500 -34.37 -3.10 26.70
N ASP A 501 -35.12 -3.78 27.57
CA ASP A 501 -34.52 -4.67 28.59
C ASP A 501 -33.86 -5.92 27.98
N SER A 502 -34.18 -6.29 26.73
CA SER A 502 -33.54 -7.42 26.03
C SER A 502 -32.03 -7.22 25.77
N PHE A 503 -31.48 -6.03 26.00
CA PHE A 503 -30.04 -5.80 26.00
C PHE A 503 -29.32 -6.29 27.29
N ALA A 504 -30.05 -6.68 28.34
CA ALA A 504 -29.46 -7.03 29.63
C ALA A 504 -28.59 -8.32 29.59
N GLU A 505 -28.96 -9.30 28.76
CA GLU A 505 -28.36 -10.64 28.74
C GLU A 505 -28.05 -11.06 27.28
N ARG A 506 -27.05 -11.94 27.09
CA ARG A 506 -26.76 -12.56 25.78
C ARG A 506 -27.42 -13.95 25.73
N GLU A 507 -27.99 -14.27 24.59
CA GLU A 507 -28.58 -15.58 24.27
C GLU A 507 -27.45 -16.60 24.07
N GLU A 508 -27.34 -17.60 24.96
CA GLU A 508 -26.41 -18.72 24.78
C GLU A 508 -26.80 -19.53 23.53
N GLY A 509 -25.83 -19.81 22.66
CA GLY A 509 -26.04 -20.59 21.43
C GLY A 509 -26.59 -19.82 20.21
N ALA A 510 -26.82 -18.50 20.30
CA ALA A 510 -27.37 -17.70 19.19
C ALA A 510 -26.36 -17.38 18.03
N GLY A 511 -25.38 -18.25 17.83
CA GLY A 511 -24.49 -18.30 16.65
C GLY A 511 -24.44 -19.69 16.02
N GLY A 512 -25.46 -20.51 16.28
CA GLY A 512 -25.59 -21.88 15.80
C GLY A 512 -24.71 -22.88 16.54
N GLY A 513 -25.09 -24.16 16.49
CA GLY A 513 -24.25 -25.26 16.99
C GLY A 513 -23.06 -25.60 16.08
N SER A 514 -22.97 -24.95 14.91
CA SER A 514 -21.99 -25.21 13.85
C SER A 514 -20.86 -24.19 13.75
N GLY A 515 -21.02 -22.98 14.31
CA GLY A 515 -20.04 -21.89 14.22
C GLY A 515 -20.00 -21.19 12.86
N GLY A 516 -19.54 -19.93 12.86
CA GLY A 516 -19.43 -19.09 11.65
C GLY A 516 -20.71 -18.38 11.22
N GLU A 517 -21.80 -18.46 11.99
CA GLU A 517 -23.00 -17.63 11.82
C GLU A 517 -22.81 -16.23 12.42
N PHE A 518 -23.51 -15.23 11.87
CA PHE A 518 -23.58 -13.90 12.46
C PHE A 518 -24.56 -13.89 13.64
N SER A 519 -24.03 -13.84 14.86
CA SER A 519 -24.79 -13.75 16.13
C SER A 519 -25.44 -12.38 16.37
N ALA A 520 -26.14 -11.84 15.36
CA ALA A 520 -26.66 -10.49 15.34
C ALA A 520 -27.74 -10.19 16.39
N SER A 521 -28.36 -11.21 16.98
CA SER A 521 -29.24 -11.03 18.15
C SER A 521 -28.47 -10.69 19.44
N ASN A 522 -27.15 -10.87 19.49
CA ASN A 522 -26.32 -10.70 20.69
C ASN A 522 -25.46 -9.43 20.72
N TYR A 523 -25.32 -8.69 19.62
CA TYR A 523 -24.43 -7.52 19.57
C TYR A 523 -24.87 -6.43 20.55
N PHE A 524 -23.92 -5.92 21.33
CA PHE A 524 -24.10 -4.93 22.39
C PHE A 524 -25.04 -5.37 23.53
N LYS A 525 -25.31 -6.68 23.67
CA LYS A 525 -26.03 -7.26 24.80
C LYS A 525 -25.10 -7.79 25.90
N GLY A 526 -25.65 -8.01 27.09
CA GLY A 526 -24.99 -8.73 28.19
C GLY A 526 -24.10 -7.86 29.09
N ARG A 527 -23.12 -8.50 29.73
CA ARG A 527 -22.17 -7.86 30.66
C ARG A 527 -21.38 -6.75 29.95
N THR A 528 -21.28 -5.59 30.61
CA THR A 528 -20.59 -4.40 30.10
C THR A 528 -19.54 -3.92 31.10
N SER A 529 -18.35 -3.52 30.63
CA SER A 529 -17.33 -2.89 31.46
C SER A 529 -16.65 -1.74 30.72
N PHE A 530 -16.17 -0.75 31.47
CA PHE A 530 -15.14 0.16 30.95
C PHE A 530 -13.82 -0.60 30.79
N PHE A 531 -13.02 -0.14 29.83
CA PHE A 531 -11.62 -0.51 29.62
C PHE A 531 -10.83 0.73 29.15
N GLY A 532 -9.50 0.69 29.15
CA GLY A 532 -8.70 1.76 28.54
C GLY A 532 -7.32 1.90 29.15
N GLY A 533 -6.70 3.07 29.00
CA GLY A 533 -5.36 3.33 29.52
C GLY A 533 -4.64 4.47 28.81
N VAL A 534 -3.31 4.41 28.85
CA VAL A 534 -2.43 5.42 28.25
C VAL A 534 -1.22 4.77 27.59
N GLN A 535 -0.90 5.24 26.39
CA GLN A 535 0.36 5.01 25.70
C GLN A 535 1.27 6.23 25.88
N TYR A 536 2.57 6.03 26.07
CA TYR A 536 3.58 7.09 26.14
C TYR A 536 4.76 6.76 25.22
N ALA A 537 5.06 7.66 24.27
CA ALA A 537 6.05 7.44 23.20
C ALA A 537 7.14 8.55 23.21
N PRO A 538 8.17 8.46 24.08
CA PRO A 538 9.24 9.46 24.15
C PRO A 538 10.11 9.56 22.88
N SER A 539 10.18 8.49 22.09
CA SER A 539 10.73 8.48 20.73
C SER A 539 9.86 7.60 19.84
N ASP A 540 10.16 7.61 18.54
CA ASP A 540 9.47 6.76 17.56
C ASP A 540 9.86 5.27 17.70
N ASP A 541 10.91 4.98 18.51
CA ASP A 541 11.45 3.65 18.76
C ASP A 541 10.91 2.97 20.04
N TRP A 542 10.48 3.76 21.03
CA TRP A 542 10.11 3.27 22.37
C TRP A 542 8.72 3.70 22.76
N VAL A 543 7.86 2.73 23.08
CA VAL A 543 6.48 2.96 23.48
C VAL A 543 6.18 2.21 24.78
N LEU A 544 5.76 2.93 25.82
CA LEU A 544 5.28 2.36 27.08
C LEU A 544 3.75 2.37 27.12
N LYS A 545 3.17 1.30 27.68
CA LYS A 545 1.73 1.08 27.78
C LYS A 545 1.32 0.80 29.23
N LEU A 546 0.30 1.50 29.71
CA LEU A 546 -0.44 1.17 30.92
C LEU A 546 -1.90 0.98 30.54
N GLU A 547 -2.46 -0.18 30.85
CA GLU A 547 -3.83 -0.58 30.51
C GLU A 547 -4.61 -0.99 31.76
N TYR A 548 -5.92 -0.78 31.70
CA TYR A 548 -6.93 -1.33 32.58
C TYR A 548 -7.91 -2.16 31.73
N ASP A 549 -7.94 -3.45 31.99
CA ASP A 549 -8.71 -4.45 31.25
C ASP A 549 -10.20 -4.46 31.66
N GLY A 550 -11.07 -4.71 30.68
CA GLY A 550 -12.52 -4.87 30.85
C GLY A 550 -13.00 -6.32 30.92
N ASN A 551 -12.14 -7.30 30.57
CA ASN A 551 -12.43 -8.72 30.74
C ASN A 551 -12.36 -9.15 32.22
N ASP A 552 -12.93 -10.31 32.52
CA ASP A 552 -12.76 -11.02 33.78
C ASP A 552 -12.47 -12.49 33.50
N TYR A 553 -11.20 -12.86 33.65
CA TYR A 553 -10.69 -14.19 33.37
C TYR A 553 -11.24 -15.31 34.28
N GLN A 554 -12.09 -14.99 35.26
CA GLN A 554 -12.89 -15.96 36.01
C GLN A 554 -14.21 -16.35 35.30
N ASN A 555 -14.47 -15.81 34.12
CA ASN A 555 -15.63 -16.10 33.28
C ASN A 555 -15.19 -16.40 31.83
N GLU A 556 -14.09 -17.15 31.67
CA GLU A 556 -13.54 -17.47 30.35
C GLU A 556 -14.41 -18.52 29.61
N PRO A 557 -14.46 -18.45 28.27
CA PRO A 557 -15.20 -19.41 27.44
C PRO A 557 -14.83 -20.88 27.73
N GLN A 558 -15.76 -21.80 27.50
CA GLN A 558 -15.63 -23.25 27.82
C GLN A 558 -15.30 -23.53 29.32
N GLY A 559 -15.58 -22.57 30.21
CA GLY A 559 -15.19 -22.64 31.62
C GLY A 559 -13.66 -22.69 31.79
N ASN A 560 -12.92 -21.95 30.97
CA ASN A 560 -11.45 -21.99 30.95
C ASN A 560 -10.79 -20.96 31.87
N ASN A 561 -11.30 -20.83 33.09
CA ASN A 561 -10.94 -19.76 34.04
C ASN A 561 -9.43 -19.68 34.30
N GLN A 562 -8.84 -18.50 34.09
CA GLN A 562 -7.41 -18.24 34.28
C GLN A 562 -7.16 -17.39 35.54
N LYS A 563 -6.04 -17.62 36.22
CA LYS A 563 -5.67 -16.86 37.42
C LYS A 563 -5.40 -15.39 37.05
N HIS A 564 -6.12 -14.48 37.69
CA HIS A 564 -6.03 -13.04 37.46
C HIS A 564 -6.00 -12.32 38.81
N ASP A 565 -4.88 -11.67 39.11
CA ASP A 565 -4.60 -11.00 40.38
C ASP A 565 -4.75 -9.46 40.29
N SER A 566 -4.70 -8.89 39.08
CA SER A 566 -4.87 -7.46 38.82
C SER A 566 -5.44 -7.20 37.41
N PRO A 567 -6.42 -6.30 37.25
CA PRO A 567 -6.92 -5.86 35.94
C PRO A 567 -6.03 -4.81 35.27
N PHE A 568 -4.90 -4.43 35.89
CA PHE A 568 -3.94 -3.52 35.29
C PHE A 568 -2.81 -4.29 34.61
N ASN A 569 -2.63 -4.01 33.31
CA ASN A 569 -1.59 -4.59 32.47
C ASN A 569 -0.53 -3.52 32.15
N LEU A 570 0.75 -3.92 32.08
CA LEU A 570 1.90 -3.05 31.81
C LEU A 570 2.69 -3.57 30.62
N GLY A 571 3.05 -2.72 29.67
CA GLY A 571 3.73 -3.12 28.44
C GLY A 571 4.82 -2.17 27.98
N VAL A 572 5.77 -2.72 27.22
CA VAL A 572 6.75 -1.98 26.43
C VAL A 572 6.77 -2.55 25.01
N VAL A 573 6.77 -1.66 24.02
CA VAL A 573 7.09 -1.97 22.63
C VAL A 573 8.40 -1.28 22.29
N TYR A 574 9.32 -2.04 21.70
CA TYR A 574 10.55 -1.54 21.10
C TYR A 574 10.51 -1.80 19.59
N ARG A 575 10.51 -0.73 18.80
CA ARG A 575 10.64 -0.80 17.35
C ARG A 575 12.10 -0.99 16.99
N TYR A 576 12.43 -2.17 16.50
CA TYR A 576 13.79 -2.53 16.09
C TYR A 576 14.13 -1.98 14.69
N ALA A 577 13.13 -1.96 13.79
CA ALA A 577 13.20 -1.37 12.46
C ALA A 577 11.82 -0.81 12.07
N SER A 578 11.74 0.00 11.01
CA SER A 578 10.51 0.70 10.59
C SER A 578 9.28 -0.17 10.34
N GLY A 579 9.46 -1.48 10.15
CA GLY A 579 8.41 -2.49 10.00
C GLY A 579 8.50 -3.67 10.98
N LEU A 580 9.21 -3.53 12.11
CA LEU A 580 9.41 -4.60 13.11
C LEU A 580 9.34 -4.07 14.55
N ASP A 581 8.24 -4.40 15.23
CA ASP A 581 7.99 -4.10 16.64
C ASP A 581 8.12 -5.37 17.51
N LEU A 582 8.90 -5.27 18.59
CA LEU A 582 9.02 -6.27 19.64
C LEU A 582 8.25 -5.82 20.88
N THR A 583 7.33 -6.63 21.37
CA THR A 583 6.47 -6.32 22.54
C THR A 583 6.78 -7.25 23.70
N ALA A 584 6.83 -6.69 24.92
CA ALA A 584 6.84 -7.46 26.16
C ALA A 584 5.92 -6.80 27.19
N GLY A 585 5.24 -7.59 28.02
CA GLY A 585 4.34 -7.06 29.04
C GLY A 585 4.13 -7.98 30.23
N LEU A 586 3.53 -7.42 31.28
CA LEU A 586 3.00 -8.15 32.44
C LEU A 586 1.49 -7.92 32.48
N GLU A 587 0.74 -9.00 32.33
CA GLU A 587 -0.72 -8.99 32.30
C GLU A 587 -1.34 -9.74 33.47
N ARG A 588 -2.61 -9.44 33.76
CA ARG A 588 -3.42 -10.07 34.82
C ARG A 588 -2.77 -9.97 36.21
N GLY A 589 -1.77 -9.10 36.37
CA GLY A 589 -0.87 -9.00 37.52
C GLY A 589 0.17 -10.11 37.67
N ASN A 590 0.22 -11.11 36.78
CA ASN A 590 0.96 -12.37 37.04
C ASN A 590 1.51 -13.12 35.81
N THR A 591 1.10 -12.78 34.59
CA THR A 591 1.40 -13.54 33.37
C THR A 591 2.29 -12.71 32.45
N LEU A 592 3.39 -13.28 31.95
CA LEU A 592 4.25 -12.61 30.97
C LEU A 592 3.58 -12.64 29.58
N MET A 593 3.55 -11.48 28.93
CA MET A 593 3.22 -11.32 27.51
C MET A 593 4.51 -11.14 26.71
N LEU A 594 4.61 -11.85 25.59
CA LEU A 594 5.60 -11.60 24.54
C LEU A 594 4.89 -11.49 23.19
N GLY A 595 5.31 -10.53 22.36
CA GLY A 595 4.72 -10.30 21.04
C GLY A 595 5.74 -9.84 19.99
N LEU A 596 5.43 -10.16 18.74
CA LEU A 596 6.21 -9.84 17.55
C LEU A 596 5.26 -9.29 16.48
N THR A 597 5.54 -8.10 15.95
CA THR A 597 4.77 -7.51 14.86
C THR A 597 5.66 -7.18 13.68
N LEU A 598 5.34 -7.72 12.51
CA LEU A 598 5.86 -7.29 11.22
C LEU A 598 4.81 -6.41 10.55
N HIS A 599 5.19 -5.24 10.05
CA HIS A 599 4.24 -4.29 9.45
C HIS A 599 4.82 -3.44 8.33
N GLY A 600 3.95 -2.92 7.47
CA GLY A 600 4.32 -1.92 6.46
C GLY A 600 3.22 -1.63 5.43
N SER A 601 3.37 -0.49 4.75
CA SER A 601 2.43 -0.03 3.72
C SER A 601 2.63 -0.77 2.40
N LEU A 602 1.60 -1.51 1.98
CA LEU A 602 1.52 -2.09 0.65
C LEU A 602 1.09 -1.09 -0.42
N ALA A 603 0.62 0.11 -0.05
CA ALA A 603 0.34 1.19 -0.99
C ALA A 603 1.64 1.86 -1.49
N ASP A 604 2.66 1.91 -0.63
CA ASP A 604 3.99 2.46 -0.91
C ASP A 604 4.98 1.42 -1.47
N LEU A 605 4.54 0.18 -1.66
CA LEU A 605 5.37 -0.92 -2.18
C LEU A 605 5.85 -0.61 -3.61
N THR A 606 7.17 -0.62 -3.79
CA THR A 606 7.87 -0.30 -5.04
C THR A 606 9.26 -0.94 -5.01
N VAL A 607 9.77 -1.40 -6.16
CA VAL A 607 11.11 -1.99 -6.30
C VAL A 607 11.81 -1.46 -7.57
N PRO A 608 13.07 -0.99 -7.51
CA PRO A 608 13.79 -0.45 -8.66
C PRO A 608 13.95 -1.48 -9.80
N LYS A 609 13.66 -1.07 -11.04
CA LYS A 609 13.66 -1.94 -12.23
C LYS A 609 15.06 -2.16 -12.84
N LEU A 610 16.01 -2.57 -11.99
CA LEU A 610 17.42 -2.78 -12.35
C LEU A 610 17.67 -3.90 -13.38
N LEU A 611 16.69 -4.76 -13.64
CA LEU A 611 16.78 -5.87 -14.59
C LEU A 611 15.85 -5.70 -15.82
N ASP A 612 15.21 -4.54 -15.97
CA ASP A 612 14.57 -4.14 -17.23
C ASP A 612 15.62 -3.54 -18.19
N PRO A 613 15.38 -3.55 -19.52
CA PRO A 613 16.20 -2.80 -20.47
C PRO A 613 16.29 -1.32 -20.09
N SER A 614 17.48 -0.73 -20.24
CA SER A 614 17.73 0.68 -19.93
C SER A 614 16.84 1.61 -20.76
N TYR A 615 16.31 2.66 -20.15
CA TYR A 615 15.32 3.53 -20.78
C TYR A 615 15.92 4.27 -22.00
N PRO A 616 15.31 4.19 -23.21
CA PRO A 616 15.91 4.80 -24.39
C PRO A 616 15.94 6.33 -24.26
N ARG A 617 17.14 6.92 -24.15
CA ARG A 617 17.33 8.37 -23.91
C ARG A 617 16.61 9.20 -25.00
N PRO A 618 15.56 9.98 -24.67
CA PRO A 618 14.77 10.70 -25.66
C PRO A 618 15.58 11.81 -26.35
N LEU A 619 15.56 11.84 -27.68
CA LEU A 619 16.25 12.86 -28.47
C LEU A 619 15.37 14.10 -28.66
N SER A 620 16.00 15.28 -28.67
CA SER A 620 15.32 16.56 -28.97
C SER A 620 15.24 16.87 -30.48
N THR A 621 15.72 15.96 -31.32
CA THR A 621 15.76 16.05 -32.79
C THR A 621 15.16 14.81 -33.42
N TYR A 622 14.50 14.98 -34.56
CA TYR A 622 13.92 13.87 -35.32
C TYR A 622 14.97 13.03 -36.07
N PRO A 623 14.77 11.71 -36.22
CA PRO A 623 15.62 10.86 -37.06
C PRO A 623 15.61 11.30 -38.53
N ALA A 624 16.75 11.14 -39.21
CA ALA A 624 16.91 11.43 -40.63
C ALA A 624 17.33 10.18 -41.40
N GLY A 625 16.37 9.51 -42.06
CA GLY A 625 16.59 8.31 -42.85
C GLY A 625 15.31 7.51 -43.10
N PRO A 626 15.38 6.40 -43.85
CA PRO A 626 14.30 5.42 -43.94
C PRO A 626 14.22 4.60 -42.64
N THR A 627 13.00 4.27 -42.19
CA THR A 627 12.77 3.48 -40.98
C THR A 627 12.83 1.98 -41.27
N ASP A 628 13.59 1.24 -40.45
CA ASP A 628 13.50 -0.22 -40.40
C ASP A 628 12.39 -0.62 -39.41
N TRP A 629 11.22 -0.95 -39.96
CA TRP A 629 10.04 -1.34 -39.18
C TRP A 629 10.21 -2.68 -38.44
N ALA A 630 11.08 -3.58 -38.93
CA ALA A 630 11.34 -4.86 -38.27
C ALA A 630 12.22 -4.64 -37.04
N ARG A 631 13.30 -3.87 -37.19
CA ARG A 631 14.18 -3.47 -36.08
C ARG A 631 13.44 -2.64 -35.04
N MET A 632 12.69 -1.62 -35.45
CA MET A 632 11.86 -0.80 -34.55
C MET A 632 10.90 -1.68 -33.73
N SER A 633 10.23 -2.65 -34.37
CA SER A 633 9.27 -3.52 -33.69
C SER A 633 9.94 -4.52 -32.73
N ALA A 634 11.18 -4.93 -33.00
CA ALA A 634 11.98 -5.74 -32.08
C ALA A 634 12.43 -4.94 -30.84
N GLU A 635 13.01 -3.75 -31.03
CA GLU A 635 13.40 -2.86 -29.92
C GLU A 635 12.18 -2.40 -29.10
N PHE A 636 11.01 -2.22 -29.75
CA PHE A 636 9.74 -1.95 -29.07
C PHE A 636 9.34 -3.13 -28.19
N ALA A 637 9.39 -4.36 -28.70
CA ALA A 637 9.01 -5.56 -27.95
C ALA A 637 9.97 -5.85 -26.78
N GLU A 638 11.27 -5.58 -26.94
CA GLU A 638 12.26 -5.63 -25.87
C GLU A 638 11.93 -4.64 -24.74
N GLN A 639 11.75 -3.35 -25.09
CA GLN A 639 11.52 -2.26 -24.11
C GLN A 639 10.15 -2.30 -23.44
N THR A 640 9.11 -2.75 -24.14
CA THR A 640 7.72 -2.75 -23.62
C THR A 640 7.31 -4.10 -23.02
N ARG A 641 7.88 -5.20 -23.53
CA ARG A 641 7.40 -6.59 -23.40
C ARG A 641 6.07 -6.87 -24.13
N TRP A 642 5.69 -6.04 -25.10
CA TRP A 642 4.48 -6.20 -25.92
C TRP A 642 4.79 -6.54 -27.37
N SER A 643 3.93 -7.32 -28.03
CA SER A 643 4.12 -7.71 -29.42
C SER A 643 3.51 -6.70 -30.40
N VAL A 644 4.27 -6.26 -31.40
CA VAL A 644 3.74 -5.44 -32.51
C VAL A 644 3.23 -6.37 -33.60
N ARG A 645 1.92 -6.33 -33.87
CA ARG A 645 1.24 -7.16 -34.87
C ARG A 645 1.30 -6.55 -36.26
N GLU A 646 1.08 -5.24 -36.36
CA GLU A 646 1.16 -4.47 -37.61
C GLU A 646 1.65 -3.04 -37.35
N VAL A 647 2.38 -2.47 -38.31
CA VAL A 647 2.63 -1.03 -38.39
C VAL A 647 1.87 -0.48 -39.60
N ARG A 648 1.08 0.57 -39.37
CA ARG A 648 0.25 1.23 -40.38
C ARG A 648 0.46 2.74 -40.37
N ARG A 649 0.20 3.40 -41.50
CA ARG A 649 0.35 4.85 -41.66
C ARG A 649 -0.87 5.51 -42.27
N GLN A 650 -1.17 6.70 -41.78
CA GLN A 650 -2.21 7.59 -42.30
C GLN A 650 -1.70 9.04 -42.27
N GLY A 651 -1.10 9.52 -43.36
CA GLY A 651 -0.56 10.87 -43.44
C GLY A 651 0.58 11.11 -42.43
N THR A 652 0.36 11.97 -41.44
CA THR A 652 1.31 12.27 -40.34
C THR A 652 1.18 11.34 -39.14
N ASP A 653 0.28 10.36 -39.20
CA ASP A 653 -0.05 9.47 -38.08
C ASP A 653 0.49 8.06 -38.35
N LEU A 654 1.16 7.50 -37.35
CA LEU A 654 1.71 6.15 -37.36
C LEU A 654 0.99 5.30 -36.31
N GLN A 655 0.24 4.29 -36.76
CA GLN A 655 -0.50 3.39 -35.90
C GLN A 655 0.26 2.07 -35.73
N LEU A 656 0.35 1.58 -34.50
CA LEU A 656 0.84 0.24 -34.18
C LEU A 656 -0.32 -0.56 -33.62
N VAL A 657 -0.61 -1.70 -34.24
CA VAL A 657 -1.48 -2.72 -33.64
C VAL A 657 -0.61 -3.53 -32.68
N VAL A 658 -0.91 -3.46 -31.39
CA VAL A 658 -0.16 -4.12 -30.32
C VAL A 658 -1.04 -5.20 -29.72
N GLU A 659 -0.62 -6.47 -29.83
CA GLU A 659 -1.35 -7.62 -29.29
C GLU A 659 -0.84 -7.95 -27.87
N GLU A 660 -1.81 -8.20 -26.98
CA GLU A 660 -1.67 -8.62 -25.58
C GLU A 660 -0.79 -7.68 -24.72
N PRO A 661 -1.08 -6.35 -24.67
CA PRO A 661 -0.33 -5.40 -23.87
C PRO A 661 -0.67 -5.48 -22.37
N TYR A 662 -0.36 -6.61 -21.74
CA TYR A 662 -0.54 -6.79 -20.31
C TYR A 662 0.60 -6.13 -19.50
N THR A 663 0.22 -5.23 -18.61
CA THR A 663 1.08 -4.60 -17.58
C THR A 663 0.18 -3.91 -16.54
N ILE A 664 0.72 -3.63 -15.36
CA ILE A 664 0.08 -2.77 -14.37
C ILE A 664 0.43 -1.29 -14.65
N TYR A 665 1.70 -0.96 -14.91
CA TYR A 665 2.17 0.42 -15.10
C TYR A 665 2.08 0.87 -16.56
N LEU A 666 0.86 0.99 -17.07
CA LEU A 666 0.58 1.25 -18.48
C LEU A 666 1.24 2.53 -19.02
N ARG A 667 1.39 3.58 -18.19
CA ARG A 667 2.03 4.85 -18.59
C ARG A 667 3.55 4.71 -18.81
N ASP A 668 4.28 4.02 -17.93
CA ASP A 668 5.73 3.73 -18.14
C ASP A 668 5.94 2.98 -19.46
N ARG A 669 5.11 1.97 -19.72
CA ARG A 669 5.21 1.19 -20.96
C ARG A 669 4.84 1.98 -22.21
N ILE A 670 3.91 2.93 -22.13
CA ILE A 670 3.66 3.86 -23.24
C ILE A 670 4.83 4.84 -23.41
N ASP A 671 5.42 5.38 -22.34
CA ASP A 671 6.58 6.28 -22.45
C ASP A 671 7.81 5.55 -23.04
N ARG A 672 8.09 4.30 -22.62
CA ARG A 672 9.10 3.42 -23.25
C ARG A 672 8.81 3.11 -24.72
N ALA A 673 7.57 2.77 -25.04
CA ALA A 673 7.12 2.56 -26.42
C ALA A 673 7.40 3.79 -27.29
N VAL A 674 7.01 4.97 -26.80
CA VAL A 674 7.15 6.25 -27.51
C VAL A 674 8.61 6.66 -27.65
N ALA A 675 9.48 6.33 -26.68
CA ALA A 675 10.92 6.54 -26.80
C ALA A 675 11.51 5.79 -28.01
N VAL A 676 11.18 4.49 -28.16
CA VAL A 676 11.58 3.69 -29.34
C VAL A 676 10.96 4.27 -30.62
N LEU A 677 9.65 4.56 -30.63
CA LEU A 677 9.00 5.14 -31.81
C LEU A 677 9.59 6.49 -32.21
N HIS A 678 10.00 7.32 -31.25
CA HIS A 678 10.64 8.59 -31.55
C HIS A 678 12.01 8.41 -32.22
N LEU A 679 12.81 7.43 -31.78
CA LEU A 679 14.14 7.11 -32.32
C LEU A 679 14.12 6.57 -33.76
N HIS A 680 13.02 5.94 -34.18
CA HIS A 680 12.91 5.28 -35.49
C HIS A 680 11.97 5.95 -36.49
N ALA A 681 10.88 6.59 -36.04
CA ALA A 681 9.83 7.05 -36.95
C ALA A 681 10.24 8.30 -37.77
N PRO A 682 9.79 8.41 -39.04
CA PRO A 682 10.15 9.53 -39.92
C PRO A 682 9.80 10.91 -39.34
N ALA A 683 10.56 11.94 -39.71
CA ALA A 683 10.44 13.29 -39.15
C ALA A 683 9.11 14.03 -39.45
N ASP A 684 8.29 13.52 -40.38
CA ASP A 684 6.96 14.03 -40.69
C ASP A 684 5.83 13.36 -39.87
N VAL A 685 6.13 12.29 -39.12
CA VAL A 685 5.19 11.66 -38.18
C VAL A 685 5.06 12.52 -36.91
N ARG A 686 3.83 13.01 -36.65
CA ARG A 686 3.47 13.88 -35.53
C ARG A 686 2.67 13.17 -34.43
N ARG A 687 2.01 12.05 -34.77
CA ARG A 687 1.20 11.28 -33.82
C ARG A 687 1.52 9.80 -33.90
N PHE A 688 1.66 9.17 -32.75
CA PHE A 688 1.67 7.72 -32.61
C PHE A 688 0.29 7.28 -32.11
N VAL A 689 -0.24 6.18 -32.64
CA VAL A 689 -1.51 5.58 -32.19
C VAL A 689 -1.22 4.14 -31.80
N LEU A 690 -1.17 3.87 -30.50
CA LEU A 690 -1.00 2.51 -29.97
C LEU A 690 -2.38 1.87 -29.84
N SER A 691 -2.69 0.94 -30.74
CA SER A 691 -3.97 0.23 -30.77
C SER A 691 -3.87 -1.08 -30.01
N PHE A 692 -4.49 -1.12 -28.84
CA PHE A 692 -4.39 -2.26 -27.93
C PHE A 692 -5.45 -3.30 -28.27
N HIS A 693 -4.96 -4.45 -28.72
CA HIS A 693 -5.73 -5.65 -29.02
C HIS A 693 -5.46 -6.72 -27.98
N GLU A 694 -6.50 -7.39 -27.49
CA GLU A 694 -6.39 -8.53 -26.59
C GLU A 694 -7.02 -9.74 -27.29
N ARG A 695 -6.19 -10.74 -27.65
CA ARG A 695 -6.63 -11.94 -28.39
C ARG A 695 -7.44 -11.58 -29.64
N GLY A 696 -6.90 -10.69 -30.47
CA GLY A 696 -7.56 -10.16 -31.67
C GLY A 696 -8.73 -9.20 -31.44
N MET A 697 -9.21 -8.99 -30.21
CA MET A 697 -10.29 -8.04 -29.90
C MET A 697 -9.73 -6.62 -29.72
N PRO A 698 -10.14 -5.61 -30.51
CA PRO A 698 -9.75 -4.22 -30.27
C PRO A 698 -10.41 -3.71 -28.98
N LEU A 699 -9.62 -3.14 -28.06
CA LEU A 699 -10.10 -2.68 -26.76
C LEU A 699 -10.12 -1.14 -26.63
N THR A 700 -9.01 -0.48 -26.91
CA THR A 700 -8.86 0.98 -26.81
C THR A 700 -7.63 1.43 -27.60
N ASP A 701 -7.61 2.69 -28.03
CA ASP A 701 -6.43 3.31 -28.65
C ASP A 701 -5.80 4.36 -27.73
N TRP A 702 -4.46 4.46 -27.76
CA TRP A 702 -3.70 5.48 -27.04
C TRP A 702 -2.96 6.38 -28.03
N VAL A 703 -3.40 7.63 -28.11
CA VAL A 703 -2.91 8.63 -29.08
C VAL A 703 -1.85 9.48 -28.41
N VAL A 704 -0.63 9.48 -28.95
CA VAL A 704 0.50 10.23 -28.44
C VAL A 704 0.88 11.36 -29.38
N LEU A 705 0.89 12.59 -28.86
CA LEU A 705 1.36 13.78 -29.56
C LEU A 705 2.89 13.82 -29.45
N ARG A 706 3.60 13.44 -30.53
CA ARG A 706 5.07 13.23 -30.51
C ARG A 706 5.81 14.48 -30.05
N ASP A 707 5.49 15.62 -30.64
CA ASP A 707 6.14 16.92 -30.39
C ASP A 707 6.01 17.34 -28.92
N GLU A 708 4.84 17.13 -28.32
CA GLU A 708 4.55 17.44 -26.91
C GLU A 708 5.22 16.46 -25.96
N TRP A 709 5.24 15.17 -26.31
CA TRP A 709 5.95 14.14 -25.55
C TRP A 709 7.46 14.41 -25.52
N VAL A 710 8.07 14.69 -26.68
CA VAL A 710 9.49 15.05 -26.80
C VAL A 710 9.79 16.30 -25.98
N ALA A 711 8.93 17.31 -26.03
CA ALA A 711 9.13 18.54 -25.27
C ALA A 711 8.97 18.35 -23.76
N ARG A 712 8.12 17.41 -23.30
CA ARG A 712 8.02 17.00 -21.88
C ARG A 712 9.26 16.22 -21.40
N GLN A 713 9.86 15.40 -22.27
CA GLN A 713 10.99 14.53 -21.93
C GLN A 713 12.36 15.22 -22.06
N THR A 714 12.50 16.23 -22.92
CA THR A 714 13.80 16.84 -23.28
C THR A 714 13.99 18.29 -22.80
N ARG A 715 12.97 18.89 -22.17
CA ARG A 715 13.02 20.28 -21.69
C ARG A 715 12.18 20.42 -20.41
N TYR A 716 12.65 21.24 -19.48
CA TYR A 716 11.79 21.70 -18.39
C TYR A 716 10.65 22.55 -18.96
N ARG A 717 9.42 22.01 -18.91
CA ARG A 717 8.18 22.74 -19.18
C ARG A 717 7.45 22.97 -17.86
N ALA A 718 7.06 24.21 -17.60
CA ALA A 718 6.30 24.54 -16.40
C ALA A 718 4.81 24.16 -16.55
N HIS A 719 4.07 24.09 -15.45
CA HIS A 719 2.83 23.28 -15.39
C HIS A 719 1.73 23.65 -16.40
N ALA A 720 1.58 24.91 -16.81
CA ALA A 720 0.58 25.27 -17.84
C ALA A 720 1.06 25.11 -19.30
N GLU A 721 2.30 24.67 -19.52
CA GLU A 721 2.80 24.18 -20.80
C GLU A 721 2.76 22.64 -20.88
N GLN A 722 2.34 21.96 -19.81
CA GLN A 722 2.23 20.49 -19.76
C GLN A 722 0.85 20.06 -20.25
N PHE A 723 0.75 19.78 -21.56
CA PHE A 723 -0.42 19.09 -22.13
C PHE A 723 -0.38 17.59 -21.83
N GLU A 724 -1.55 16.96 -21.79
CA GLU A 724 -1.62 15.49 -21.76
C GLU A 724 -1.16 14.96 -23.13
N ALA A 725 0.14 14.73 -23.27
CA ALA A 725 0.75 14.28 -24.52
C ALA A 725 0.35 12.86 -24.94
N VAL A 726 -0.36 12.11 -24.07
CA VAL A 726 -0.73 10.69 -24.22
C VAL A 726 -2.21 10.55 -23.82
N VAL A 727 -3.11 10.45 -24.80
CA VAL A 727 -4.57 10.49 -24.59
C VAL A 727 -5.23 9.16 -24.98
N ALA A 728 -5.99 8.57 -24.06
CA ALA A 728 -6.79 7.38 -24.34
C ALA A 728 -8.09 7.71 -25.11
N ALA A 729 -8.37 6.98 -26.18
CA ALA A 729 -9.56 7.06 -27.02
C ALA A 729 -10.24 5.68 -27.15
N GLU A 730 -11.57 5.65 -27.33
CA GLU A 730 -12.30 4.38 -27.54
C GLU A 730 -11.90 3.72 -28.86
N HIS A 731 -11.86 4.51 -29.94
CA HIS A 731 -11.36 4.07 -31.24
C HIS A 731 -10.83 5.25 -32.06
N TRP A 732 -9.77 5.01 -32.82
CA TRP A 732 -9.19 5.93 -33.79
C TRP A 732 -9.89 5.76 -35.16
N PRO A 733 -10.17 6.84 -35.91
CA PRO A 733 -10.90 6.73 -37.17
C PRO A 733 -10.17 5.89 -38.24
N ALA A 734 -10.70 4.70 -38.52
CA ALA A 734 -10.18 3.79 -39.54
C ALA A 734 -10.47 4.30 -40.96
N HIS A 735 -9.60 5.19 -41.47
CA HIS A 735 -9.55 5.59 -42.87
C HIS A 735 -8.66 4.64 -43.69
N SER A 736 -8.42 4.96 -44.97
CA SER A 736 -7.49 4.21 -45.82
C SER A 736 -6.07 4.30 -45.24
N GLN A 737 -5.57 3.18 -44.71
CA GLN A 737 -4.26 3.07 -44.07
C GLN A 737 -3.28 2.29 -44.95
N GLU A 738 -2.06 2.79 -45.08
CA GLU A 738 -0.96 2.06 -45.70
C GLU A 738 -0.37 1.09 -44.67
N LYS A 739 -0.34 -0.21 -44.97
CA LYS A 739 0.30 -1.21 -44.11
C LYS A 739 1.79 -1.30 -44.43
N LEU A 740 2.62 -0.77 -43.53
CA LEU A 740 4.07 -0.66 -43.70
C LEU A 740 4.80 -1.93 -43.27
N TRP A 741 4.28 -2.65 -42.28
CA TRP A 741 4.91 -3.87 -41.75
C TRP A 741 3.89 -4.80 -41.07
N ALA A 742 4.26 -6.08 -40.94
CA ALA A 742 3.51 -7.11 -40.22
C ALA A 742 4.47 -7.97 -39.39
N GLY A 743 4.13 -8.18 -38.13
CA GLY A 743 4.89 -9.04 -37.22
C GLY A 743 4.55 -10.52 -37.40
N PRO A 744 5.46 -11.43 -37.02
CA PRO A 744 5.14 -12.84 -36.89
C PRO A 744 4.01 -13.02 -35.86
N ALA A 745 3.09 -13.94 -36.12
CA ALA A 745 2.20 -14.43 -35.08
C ALA A 745 2.96 -15.47 -34.26
N GLU A 746 3.14 -15.24 -32.96
CA GLU A 746 3.57 -16.30 -32.06
C GLU A 746 2.42 -17.32 -31.98
N ARG A 747 2.64 -18.49 -32.58
CA ARG A 747 1.63 -19.56 -32.66
C ARG A 747 1.75 -20.60 -31.56
N PHE A 748 2.91 -20.68 -30.92
CA PHE A 748 3.19 -21.62 -29.85
C PHE A 748 4.11 -20.96 -28.85
N SER A 749 3.70 -20.95 -27.58
CA SER A 749 4.51 -20.46 -26.46
C SER A 749 4.49 -21.50 -25.34
N THR A 750 5.60 -21.62 -24.62
CA THR A 750 5.74 -22.56 -23.50
C THR A 750 6.82 -22.04 -22.55
N GLY A 751 6.77 -22.46 -21.29
CA GLY A 751 7.73 -22.02 -20.27
C GLY A 751 7.86 -23.03 -19.13
N LEU A 752 8.71 -22.70 -18.16
CA LEU A 752 8.82 -23.39 -16.87
C LEU A 752 8.74 -22.35 -15.77
N GLU A 753 7.89 -22.60 -14.77
CA GLU A 753 7.54 -21.66 -13.71
C GLU A 753 7.55 -22.39 -12.37
N PRO A 754 8.10 -21.81 -11.28
CA PRO A 754 7.87 -22.36 -9.96
C PRO A 754 6.38 -22.29 -9.62
N SER A 755 5.82 -23.36 -9.08
CA SER A 755 4.45 -23.40 -8.56
C SER A 755 4.44 -23.45 -7.03
N TYR A 756 3.41 -22.83 -6.45
CA TYR A 756 3.16 -22.84 -5.02
C TYR A 756 1.65 -22.96 -4.78
N SER A 757 1.25 -23.88 -3.89
CA SER A 757 -0.08 -23.91 -3.30
C SER A 757 0.02 -23.94 -1.78
N GLN A 758 -1.01 -23.44 -1.10
CA GLN A 758 -1.11 -23.49 0.36
C GLN A 758 -2.55 -23.71 0.82
N SER A 759 -2.71 -24.33 1.99
CA SER A 759 -3.95 -24.36 2.78
C SER A 759 -3.61 -24.04 4.24
N LEU A 760 -4.44 -23.22 4.90
CA LEU A 760 -4.12 -22.61 6.19
C LEU A 760 -5.16 -22.95 7.26
N GLY A 761 -4.68 -23.53 8.37
CA GLY A 761 -5.48 -23.93 9.53
C GLY A 761 -6.49 -25.03 9.25
N GLY A 762 -6.01 -26.11 8.63
CA GLY A 762 -6.61 -27.44 8.83
C GLY A 762 -6.35 -27.95 10.25
N PRO A 763 -7.09 -28.95 10.73
CA PRO A 763 -6.83 -29.55 12.04
C PRO A 763 -5.45 -30.20 12.08
N ASP A 764 -5.07 -30.96 11.06
CA ASP A 764 -3.86 -31.80 11.09
C ASP A 764 -2.55 -31.01 10.82
N GLY A 765 -2.67 -29.76 10.35
CA GLY A 765 -1.54 -28.92 10.00
C GLY A 765 -1.91 -27.45 9.83
N PHE A 766 -1.15 -26.56 10.50
CA PHE A 766 -1.41 -25.12 10.45
C PHE A 766 -1.10 -24.50 9.08
N ILE A 767 -0.05 -24.97 8.41
CA ILE A 767 0.29 -24.64 7.03
C ILE A 767 0.54 -25.95 6.30
N LEU A 768 -0.36 -26.27 5.37
CA LEU A 768 -0.13 -27.26 4.34
C LEU A 768 0.32 -26.51 3.08
N PHE A 769 1.32 -27.00 2.36
CA PHE A 769 1.83 -26.38 1.15
C PHE A 769 2.39 -27.41 0.17
N GLN A 770 2.42 -27.04 -1.11
CA GLN A 770 3.16 -27.74 -2.15
C GLN A 770 4.00 -26.73 -2.94
N LEU A 771 5.26 -27.08 -3.21
CA LEU A 771 6.18 -26.41 -4.11
C LEU A 771 6.47 -27.35 -5.29
N GLY A 772 6.47 -26.81 -6.50
CA GLY A 772 6.65 -27.58 -7.72
C GLY A 772 7.14 -26.75 -8.90
N ILE A 773 7.04 -27.33 -10.10
CA ILE A 773 7.28 -26.66 -11.38
C ILE A 773 6.06 -26.87 -12.28
N THR A 774 5.48 -25.79 -12.78
CA THR A 774 4.46 -25.83 -13.84
C THR A 774 5.08 -25.51 -15.20
N ALA A 775 4.73 -26.31 -16.20
CA ALA A 775 4.94 -26.04 -17.62
C ALA A 775 3.62 -25.54 -18.26
N PRO A 776 3.37 -24.21 -18.35
CA PRO A 776 2.31 -23.69 -19.21
C PRO A 776 2.69 -23.87 -20.68
N THR A 777 1.69 -24.14 -21.52
CA THR A 777 1.86 -24.26 -22.97
C THR A 777 0.61 -23.73 -23.68
N GLU A 778 0.80 -22.95 -24.73
CA GLU A 778 -0.28 -22.40 -25.56
C GLU A 778 -0.03 -22.66 -27.05
N LEU A 779 -1.10 -22.95 -27.79
CA LEU A 779 -1.13 -23.14 -29.24
C LEU A 779 -2.25 -22.28 -29.84
N ARG A 780 -1.88 -21.16 -30.49
CA ARG A 780 -2.80 -20.20 -31.10
C ARG A 780 -3.18 -20.67 -32.51
N LEU A 781 -4.45 -21.03 -32.67
CA LEU A 781 -5.01 -21.61 -33.91
C LEU A 781 -5.46 -20.51 -34.89
N ALA A 782 -6.02 -19.43 -34.35
CA ALA A 782 -6.34 -18.18 -35.02
C ALA A 782 -6.10 -17.00 -34.06
N ASP A 783 -6.13 -15.77 -34.56
CA ASP A 783 -5.87 -14.57 -33.73
C ASP A 783 -6.87 -14.44 -32.55
N ASP A 784 -8.04 -15.07 -32.65
CA ASP A 784 -9.14 -15.09 -31.67
C ASP A 784 -9.37 -16.46 -30.99
N THR A 785 -8.58 -17.49 -31.32
CA THR A 785 -8.86 -18.90 -30.95
C THR A 785 -7.58 -19.66 -30.61
N TRP A 786 -7.50 -20.27 -29.41
CA TRP A 786 -6.28 -20.94 -28.93
C TRP A 786 -6.54 -22.09 -27.96
N LEU A 787 -5.64 -23.06 -27.94
CA LEU A 787 -5.57 -24.15 -26.96
C LEU A 787 -4.52 -23.80 -25.89
N SER A 788 -4.91 -23.75 -24.62
CA SER A 788 -4.01 -23.47 -23.49
C SER A 788 -4.00 -24.63 -22.50
N GLY A 789 -2.83 -25.03 -22.02
CA GLY A 789 -2.68 -26.05 -20.97
C GLY A 789 -1.62 -25.71 -19.94
N ARG A 790 -1.70 -26.35 -18.77
CA ARG A 790 -0.69 -26.28 -17.70
C ARG A 790 -0.50 -27.68 -17.14
N ALA A 791 0.71 -28.23 -17.25
CA ALA A 791 1.12 -29.46 -16.57
C ALA A 791 1.97 -29.09 -15.35
N ASN A 792 1.69 -29.65 -14.18
CA ASN A 792 2.37 -29.32 -12.92
C ASN A 792 3.03 -30.56 -12.33
N LEU A 793 4.30 -30.42 -11.95
CA LEU A 793 5.07 -31.42 -11.22
C LEU A 793 5.32 -30.92 -9.80
N GLY A 794 4.70 -31.56 -8.80
CA GLY A 794 5.06 -31.40 -7.39
C GLY A 794 6.48 -31.87 -7.13
N LEU A 795 7.19 -31.19 -6.22
CA LEU A 795 8.57 -31.53 -5.83
C LEU A 795 8.76 -31.68 -4.32
N ILE A 796 8.04 -30.85 -3.55
CA ILE A 796 8.03 -30.87 -2.08
C ILE A 796 6.63 -30.48 -1.63
N ASP A 797 6.04 -31.24 -0.72
CA ASP A 797 4.85 -30.82 0.00
C ASP A 797 4.84 -31.37 1.44
N ASN A 798 3.77 -31.03 2.18
CA ASN A 798 3.40 -31.65 3.44
C ASN A 798 1.89 -31.94 3.52
N TYR A 799 1.25 -32.26 2.39
CA TYR A 799 -0.16 -32.66 2.33
C TYR A 799 -0.38 -34.13 2.74
N ASP A 800 0.70 -34.91 2.88
CA ASP A 800 0.72 -36.18 3.62
C ASP A 800 0.07 -36.06 5.01
N LYS A 801 0.38 -34.96 5.72
CA LYS A 801 -0.13 -34.66 7.07
C LYS A 801 -1.61 -34.32 7.10
N PHE A 802 -2.23 -33.98 5.97
CA PHE A 802 -3.66 -33.72 5.93
C PHE A 802 -4.36 -35.07 6.02
N GLU A 803 -5.09 -35.37 7.10
CA GLU A 803 -5.81 -36.64 7.30
C GLU A 803 -7.32 -36.44 7.41
N TYR A 804 -7.76 -35.27 7.89
CA TYR A 804 -9.16 -34.95 8.12
C TYR A 804 -9.94 -34.70 6.82
N ASP A 805 -10.73 -35.70 6.42
CA ASP A 805 -11.74 -35.55 5.37
C ASP A 805 -13.06 -35.02 5.98
N GLY A 806 -13.26 -33.71 5.91
CA GLY A 806 -14.38 -33.03 6.57
C GLY A 806 -15.77 -33.47 6.05
N PRO A 807 -16.77 -33.64 6.92
CA PRO A 807 -18.12 -34.00 6.50
C PRO A 807 -18.80 -32.86 5.74
N SER A 808 -19.55 -33.23 4.69
CA SER A 808 -20.34 -32.35 3.85
C SER A 808 -21.65 -33.02 3.49
N ASN A 809 -22.76 -32.29 3.62
CA ASN A 809 -24.10 -32.75 3.23
C ASN A 809 -24.42 -32.37 1.77
N LEU A 810 -23.54 -31.62 1.12
CA LEU A 810 -23.61 -31.21 -0.28
C LEU A 810 -22.75 -32.11 -1.17
N PRO A 811 -22.93 -32.07 -2.51
CA PRO A 811 -21.95 -32.60 -3.44
C PRO A 811 -20.55 -32.02 -3.17
N ARG A 812 -19.54 -32.89 -3.07
CA ARG A 812 -18.16 -32.53 -2.74
C ARG A 812 -17.48 -31.89 -3.95
N VAL A 813 -17.51 -30.56 -4.03
CA VAL A 813 -17.01 -29.76 -5.17
C VAL A 813 -15.77 -28.92 -4.83
N ARG A 814 -15.43 -28.81 -3.54
CA ARG A 814 -14.22 -28.15 -3.02
C ARG A 814 -13.60 -28.89 -1.84
N THR A 815 -14.38 -29.60 -1.02
CA THR A 815 -13.89 -30.33 0.16
C THR A 815 -12.89 -31.44 -0.15
N ASP A 816 -13.02 -32.12 -1.29
CA ASP A 816 -12.10 -33.18 -1.74
C ASP A 816 -10.70 -32.67 -2.19
N ILE A 817 -10.36 -31.40 -1.98
CA ILE A 817 -9.10 -30.75 -2.42
C ILE A 817 -7.83 -31.56 -2.08
N ARG A 818 -7.79 -32.23 -0.92
CA ARG A 818 -6.69 -33.13 -0.53
C ARG A 818 -6.33 -34.09 -1.66
N LYS A 819 -7.33 -34.84 -2.13
CA LYS A 819 -7.17 -35.95 -3.08
C LYS A 819 -6.60 -35.44 -4.39
N TYR A 820 -7.11 -34.32 -4.89
CA TYR A 820 -6.59 -33.66 -6.09
C TYR A 820 -5.13 -33.17 -5.96
N VAL A 821 -4.60 -32.98 -4.76
CA VAL A 821 -3.21 -32.54 -4.53
C VAL A 821 -2.26 -33.70 -4.23
N THR A 822 -2.76 -34.79 -3.61
CA THR A 822 -1.93 -35.93 -3.16
C THR A 822 -1.93 -37.16 -4.07
N GLU A 823 -2.90 -37.31 -4.99
CA GLU A 823 -3.02 -38.54 -5.79
C GLU A 823 -1.91 -38.69 -6.87
N SER A 824 -1.30 -37.59 -7.30
CA SER A 824 -0.21 -37.63 -8.29
C SER A 824 0.75 -36.45 -8.19
N ASP A 825 2.06 -36.73 -8.24
CA ASP A 825 3.10 -35.70 -8.39
C ASP A 825 2.94 -34.92 -9.71
N LEU A 826 2.49 -35.60 -10.79
CA LEU A 826 2.35 -35.03 -12.13
C LEU A 826 0.86 -34.88 -12.49
N THR A 827 0.39 -33.65 -12.49
CA THR A 827 -1.03 -33.27 -12.70
C THR A 827 -1.21 -32.43 -13.96
N LEU A 828 -2.41 -32.42 -14.54
CA LEU A 828 -2.80 -31.52 -15.62
C LEU A 828 -3.97 -30.59 -15.17
N PRO A 829 -3.70 -29.56 -14.33
CA PRO A 829 -4.71 -28.62 -13.85
C PRO A 829 -5.65 -28.04 -14.90
N THR A 830 -5.15 -27.70 -16.08
CA THR A 830 -5.94 -27.09 -17.17
C THR A 830 -5.49 -27.60 -18.53
N LEU A 831 -6.45 -27.84 -19.43
CA LEU A 831 -6.25 -28.10 -20.86
C LEU A 831 -7.52 -27.68 -21.60
N GLN A 832 -7.56 -26.44 -22.07
CA GLN A 832 -8.77 -25.72 -22.44
C GLN A 832 -8.62 -25.10 -23.83
N LEU A 833 -9.55 -25.39 -24.74
CA LEU A 833 -9.73 -24.66 -25.99
C LEU A 833 -10.57 -23.41 -25.71
N ASN A 834 -10.15 -22.26 -26.25
CA ASN A 834 -10.75 -20.95 -26.06
C ASN A 834 -11.05 -20.29 -27.40
N HIS A 835 -12.14 -19.54 -27.45
CA HIS A 835 -12.50 -18.60 -28.52
C HIS A 835 -13.09 -17.34 -27.88
N VAL A 836 -12.70 -16.15 -28.35
CA VAL A 836 -13.24 -14.86 -27.85
C VAL A 836 -13.58 -13.93 -29.01
N ARG A 837 -14.57 -13.05 -28.83
CA ARG A 837 -15.00 -12.15 -29.90
C ARG A 837 -15.66 -10.87 -29.40
N ALA A 838 -15.28 -9.74 -30.00
CA ALA A 838 -16.09 -8.53 -29.96
C ALA A 838 -17.33 -8.69 -30.88
N LEU A 839 -18.53 -8.66 -30.31
CA LEU A 839 -19.81 -8.69 -31.04
C LEU A 839 -20.23 -7.29 -31.52
N GLY A 840 -19.66 -6.25 -30.93
CA GLY A 840 -19.82 -4.84 -31.27
C GLY A 840 -18.95 -3.99 -30.34
N THR A 841 -19.02 -2.66 -30.45
CA THR A 841 -18.13 -1.73 -29.71
C THR A 841 -18.11 -1.97 -28.19
N ASN A 842 -19.25 -2.38 -27.61
CA ASN A 842 -19.44 -2.51 -26.17
C ASN A 842 -19.86 -3.92 -25.72
N GLN A 843 -19.77 -4.92 -26.60
CA GLN A 843 -20.21 -6.29 -26.32
C GLN A 843 -19.15 -7.31 -26.73
N TYR A 844 -18.85 -8.20 -25.79
CA TYR A 844 -17.84 -9.24 -25.92
C TYR A 844 -18.44 -10.59 -25.58
N ALA A 845 -17.94 -11.65 -26.20
CA ALA A 845 -18.31 -13.02 -25.90
C ALA A 845 -17.07 -13.93 -25.82
N SER A 846 -17.15 -14.99 -25.03
CA SER A 846 -16.20 -16.09 -25.00
C SER A 846 -16.92 -17.43 -25.06
N LEU A 847 -16.24 -18.43 -25.62
CA LEU A 847 -16.62 -19.83 -25.61
C LEU A 847 -15.39 -20.65 -25.26
N TYR A 848 -15.54 -21.64 -24.39
CA TYR A 848 -14.42 -22.47 -23.94
C TYR A 848 -14.86 -23.90 -23.61
N GLY A 849 -13.92 -24.83 -23.69
CA GLY A 849 -14.16 -26.22 -23.33
C GLY A 849 -12.91 -27.05 -23.15
N GLY A 850 -13.01 -28.14 -22.39
CA GLY A 850 -11.90 -29.01 -21.99
C GLY A 850 -11.79 -29.10 -20.48
N TYR A 851 -10.57 -29.10 -19.95
CA TYR A 851 -10.29 -29.12 -18.51
C TYR A 851 -10.08 -27.70 -18.03
N LEU A 852 -11.06 -27.19 -17.28
CA LEU A 852 -11.20 -25.77 -16.94
C LEU A 852 -10.51 -25.42 -15.62
N GLU A 853 -10.49 -26.36 -14.69
CA GLU A 853 -9.79 -26.29 -13.40
C GLU A 853 -9.39 -27.72 -12.94
N PRO A 854 -8.57 -27.88 -11.88
CA PRO A 854 -8.19 -29.18 -11.33
C PRO A 854 -9.35 -30.15 -11.11
N MET A 855 -10.48 -29.63 -10.59
CA MET A 855 -11.62 -30.43 -10.15
C MET A 855 -12.68 -30.68 -11.24
N PHE A 856 -12.74 -29.84 -12.28
CA PHE A 856 -13.85 -29.83 -13.24
C PHE A 856 -13.41 -29.68 -14.70
N ALA A 857 -13.98 -30.53 -15.54
CA ALA A 857 -13.97 -30.47 -16.99
C ALA A 857 -15.34 -30.02 -17.50
N GLY A 858 -15.43 -29.47 -18.71
CA GLY A 858 -16.73 -29.17 -19.30
C GLY A 858 -16.67 -28.22 -20.48
N VAL A 859 -17.79 -27.54 -20.71
CA VAL A 859 -17.94 -26.48 -21.72
C VAL A 859 -18.69 -25.30 -21.12
N GLY A 860 -18.39 -24.09 -21.60
CA GLY A 860 -19.08 -22.89 -21.16
C GLY A 860 -18.85 -21.70 -22.08
N GLY A 861 -19.46 -20.59 -21.71
CA GLY A 861 -19.29 -19.31 -22.38
C GLY A 861 -19.72 -18.15 -21.51
N GLU A 862 -19.24 -16.97 -21.88
CA GLU A 862 -19.53 -15.71 -21.21
C GLU A 862 -19.98 -14.67 -22.25
N TRP A 863 -20.88 -13.78 -21.86
CA TRP A 863 -21.18 -12.55 -22.58
C TRP A 863 -21.00 -11.37 -21.63
N LEU A 864 -20.36 -10.30 -22.11
CA LEU A 864 -20.07 -9.10 -21.32
C LEU A 864 -20.47 -7.84 -22.09
N TYR A 865 -21.32 -7.02 -21.47
CA TYR A 865 -21.55 -5.64 -21.85
C TYR A 865 -20.61 -4.72 -21.05
N ARG A 866 -19.65 -4.08 -21.73
CA ARG A 866 -18.70 -3.12 -21.14
C ARG A 866 -18.51 -1.90 -22.04
N PRO A 867 -19.22 -0.80 -21.77
CA PRO A 867 -18.96 0.48 -22.42
C PRO A 867 -17.58 1.01 -22.03
N TRP A 868 -16.91 1.69 -22.96
CA TRP A 868 -15.61 2.32 -22.72
C TRP A 868 -15.70 3.38 -21.63
N ASN A 869 -14.74 3.37 -20.71
CA ASN A 869 -14.66 4.24 -19.54
C ASN A 869 -15.93 4.29 -18.66
N SER A 870 -16.72 3.22 -18.66
CA SER A 870 -17.94 3.12 -17.84
C SER A 870 -17.63 2.78 -16.38
N HIS A 871 -18.39 3.38 -15.46
CA HIS A 871 -18.44 2.95 -14.06
C HIS A 871 -19.13 1.59 -13.87
N PHE A 872 -19.86 1.10 -14.87
CA PHE A 872 -20.62 -0.15 -14.84
C PHE A 872 -20.29 -1.07 -16.02
N ALA A 873 -20.15 -2.36 -15.74
CA ALA A 873 -20.20 -3.43 -16.73
C ALA A 873 -21.13 -4.54 -16.23
N PHE A 874 -21.69 -5.33 -17.15
CA PHE A 874 -22.61 -6.42 -16.80
C PHE A 874 -22.29 -7.65 -17.63
N GLY A 875 -22.04 -8.78 -16.96
CA GLY A 875 -21.69 -10.05 -17.59
C GLY A 875 -22.66 -11.16 -17.22
N ILE A 876 -22.74 -12.18 -18.08
CA ILE A 876 -23.44 -13.45 -17.82
C ILE A 876 -22.49 -14.58 -18.22
N ASP A 877 -22.24 -15.53 -17.32
CA ASP A 877 -21.60 -16.82 -17.65
C ASP A 877 -22.58 -18.00 -17.53
N LEU A 878 -22.33 -19.03 -18.34
CA LEU A 878 -23.05 -20.30 -18.29
C LEU A 878 -22.11 -21.44 -18.65
N ASN A 879 -22.08 -22.48 -17.82
CA ASN A 879 -21.16 -23.60 -17.91
C ASN A 879 -21.91 -24.90 -17.60
N HIS A 880 -21.56 -25.97 -18.29
CA HIS A 880 -21.94 -27.33 -17.93
C HIS A 880 -20.67 -28.14 -17.73
N VAL A 881 -20.48 -28.65 -16.51
CA VAL A 881 -19.21 -29.20 -16.04
C VAL A 881 -19.42 -30.53 -15.31
N ARG A 882 -18.42 -31.41 -15.42
CA ARG A 882 -18.36 -32.73 -14.80
C ARG A 882 -17.04 -32.87 -14.05
N GLN A 883 -17.06 -33.52 -12.89
CA GLN A 883 -15.87 -33.69 -12.07
C GLN A 883 -14.79 -34.52 -12.76
N ARG A 884 -13.53 -34.21 -12.46
CA ARG A 884 -12.33 -34.91 -12.94
C ARG A 884 -11.87 -35.93 -11.91
N ASP A 885 -11.14 -36.95 -12.34
CA ASP A 885 -10.49 -37.87 -11.40
C ASP A 885 -9.33 -37.18 -10.65
N PHE A 886 -9.01 -37.71 -9.46
CA PHE A 886 -8.12 -37.05 -8.50
C PHE A 886 -6.66 -36.93 -8.98
N ASP A 887 -6.24 -37.79 -9.91
CA ASP A 887 -4.94 -37.70 -10.59
C ASP A 887 -4.80 -36.43 -11.48
N GLN A 888 -5.91 -35.74 -11.76
CA GLN A 888 -6.00 -34.64 -12.73
C GLN A 888 -5.46 -35.00 -14.12
N HIS A 889 -5.57 -36.27 -14.55
CA HIS A 889 -5.20 -36.70 -15.90
C HIS A 889 -6.42 -36.52 -16.82
N PHE A 890 -6.86 -37.59 -17.49
CA PHE A 890 -7.95 -37.56 -18.48
C PHE A 890 -9.27 -38.20 -17.99
N GLY A 891 -9.31 -38.69 -16.74
CA GLY A 891 -10.48 -39.33 -16.11
C GLY A 891 -11.57 -38.35 -15.68
N LEU A 892 -12.82 -38.84 -15.59
CA LEU A 892 -14.01 -38.07 -15.24
C LEU A 892 -14.95 -38.87 -14.31
N ARG A 893 -15.32 -38.25 -13.19
CA ARG A 893 -16.22 -38.79 -12.15
C ARG A 893 -17.69 -38.58 -12.52
N ASP A 894 -18.61 -39.26 -11.85
CA ASP A 894 -20.04 -39.26 -12.22
C ASP A 894 -20.85 -38.02 -11.82
N TYR A 895 -20.28 -37.07 -11.06
CA TYR A 895 -20.98 -35.82 -10.74
C TYR A 895 -20.85 -34.79 -11.86
N ASP A 896 -21.97 -34.38 -12.44
CA ASP A 896 -22.09 -33.22 -13.34
C ASP A 896 -23.10 -32.19 -12.84
N VAL A 897 -22.90 -30.93 -13.26
CA VAL A 897 -23.68 -29.76 -12.83
C VAL A 897 -23.65 -28.68 -13.91
N THR A 898 -24.74 -27.91 -13.99
CA THR A 898 -24.78 -26.65 -14.75
C THR A 898 -24.66 -25.49 -13.78
N THR A 899 -23.70 -24.59 -13.99
CA THR A 899 -23.39 -23.44 -13.13
C THR A 899 -23.25 -22.17 -13.98
N GLY A 900 -23.74 -21.04 -13.47
CA GLY A 900 -23.76 -19.79 -14.25
C GLY A 900 -24.30 -18.61 -13.45
N HIS A 901 -23.74 -17.43 -13.69
CA HIS A 901 -24.00 -16.22 -12.91
C HIS A 901 -24.22 -15.00 -13.80
N ALA A 902 -25.16 -14.15 -13.41
CA ALA A 902 -25.25 -12.77 -13.87
C ALA A 902 -24.47 -11.88 -12.89
N THR A 903 -23.47 -11.14 -13.38
CA THR A 903 -22.56 -10.32 -12.56
C THR A 903 -22.64 -8.85 -12.96
N LEU A 904 -23.02 -7.99 -12.02
CA LEU A 904 -22.85 -6.53 -12.13
C LEU A 904 -21.49 -6.14 -11.56
N TYR A 905 -20.67 -5.47 -12.36
CA TYR A 905 -19.42 -4.84 -11.94
C TYR A 905 -19.66 -3.34 -11.80
N TRP A 906 -19.50 -2.80 -10.59
CA TRP A 906 -19.69 -1.38 -10.29
C TRP A 906 -18.43 -0.78 -9.67
N HIS A 907 -17.80 0.13 -10.39
CA HIS A 907 -16.79 1.01 -9.83
C HIS A 907 -17.44 2.25 -9.23
N THR A 908 -17.40 2.33 -7.90
CA THR A 908 -18.06 3.38 -7.10
C THR A 908 -17.58 4.80 -7.42
N GLY A 909 -16.37 4.96 -7.98
CA GLY A 909 -15.67 6.24 -8.12
C GLY A 909 -15.01 6.72 -6.82
N TRP A 910 -15.41 6.16 -5.68
CA TRP A 910 -14.87 6.46 -4.36
C TRP A 910 -13.69 5.53 -4.03
N GLU A 911 -12.55 6.12 -3.68
CA GLU A 911 -11.32 5.45 -3.25
C GLU A 911 -10.81 4.32 -4.18
N ASN A 912 -11.16 4.42 -5.47
CA ASN A 912 -10.93 3.39 -6.49
C ASN A 912 -11.48 1.99 -6.10
N THR A 913 -12.62 1.96 -5.43
CA THR A 913 -13.30 0.72 -5.00
C THR A 913 -14.15 0.12 -6.13
N LEU A 914 -13.92 -1.16 -6.43
CA LEU A 914 -14.77 -2.02 -7.26
C LEU A 914 -15.68 -2.87 -6.36
N VAL A 915 -16.96 -2.92 -6.70
CA VAL A 915 -17.95 -3.88 -6.18
C VAL A 915 -18.35 -4.82 -7.31
N LYS A 916 -18.39 -6.12 -7.05
CA LYS A 916 -19.02 -7.12 -7.93
C LYS A 916 -20.22 -7.72 -7.19
N LEU A 917 -21.35 -7.80 -7.88
CA LEU A 917 -22.57 -8.46 -7.40
C LEU A 917 -22.93 -9.57 -8.39
N SER A 918 -22.64 -10.82 -8.01
CA SER A 918 -22.91 -12.01 -8.83
C SER A 918 -24.11 -12.76 -8.27
N ALA A 919 -25.11 -13.09 -9.11
CA ALA A 919 -26.25 -13.90 -8.74
C ALA A 919 -26.41 -15.08 -9.71
N GLY A 920 -26.58 -16.30 -9.20
CA GLY A 920 -26.53 -17.49 -10.06
C GLY A 920 -26.69 -18.83 -9.33
N GLN A 921 -26.29 -19.89 -10.04
CA GLN A 921 -26.24 -21.27 -9.53
C GLN A 921 -24.78 -21.74 -9.47
N TYR A 922 -24.38 -22.26 -8.30
CA TYR A 922 -23.02 -22.61 -7.93
C TYR A 922 -22.73 -24.11 -8.18
N LEU A 923 -21.49 -24.55 -7.91
CA LEU A 923 -21.03 -25.91 -8.26
C LEU A 923 -21.72 -27.03 -7.50
N ALA A 924 -22.18 -26.82 -6.25
CA ALA A 924 -22.95 -27.83 -5.52
C ALA A 924 -24.43 -27.91 -5.97
N GLY A 925 -24.83 -27.07 -6.94
CA GLY A 925 -26.20 -26.97 -7.46
C GLY A 925 -27.07 -25.93 -6.74
N ASP A 926 -26.55 -25.33 -5.66
CA ASP A 926 -27.20 -24.30 -4.85
C ASP A 926 -27.25 -22.94 -5.56
N ARG A 927 -28.15 -22.04 -5.10
CA ARG A 927 -28.43 -20.76 -5.75
C ARG A 927 -28.37 -19.60 -4.78
N GLY A 928 -27.82 -18.47 -5.22
CA GLY A 928 -27.68 -17.31 -4.35
C GLY A 928 -26.93 -16.15 -4.95
N VAL A 929 -26.30 -15.37 -4.06
CA VAL A 929 -25.63 -14.12 -4.38
C VAL A 929 -24.26 -14.05 -3.69
N THR A 930 -23.25 -13.67 -4.46
CA THR A 930 -21.92 -13.26 -3.98
C THR A 930 -21.77 -11.76 -4.09
N VAL A 931 -21.32 -11.15 -2.99
CA VAL A 931 -20.85 -9.76 -2.94
C VAL A 931 -19.34 -9.80 -2.78
N ASP A 932 -18.61 -9.12 -3.67
CA ASP A 932 -17.15 -8.94 -3.63
C ASP A 932 -16.85 -7.45 -3.68
N ILE A 933 -16.04 -6.95 -2.75
CA ILE A 933 -15.68 -5.53 -2.62
C ILE A 933 -14.16 -5.43 -2.48
N ALA A 934 -13.52 -4.69 -3.39
CA ALA A 934 -12.07 -4.51 -3.39
C ALA A 934 -11.65 -3.05 -3.67
N ARG A 935 -10.73 -2.53 -2.86
CA ARG A 935 -10.01 -1.28 -3.12
C ARG A 935 -8.74 -1.58 -3.92
N GLN A 936 -8.43 -0.79 -4.94
CA GLN A 936 -7.16 -0.87 -5.67
C GLN A 936 -6.34 0.41 -5.50
N PHE A 937 -5.14 0.30 -4.93
CA PHE A 937 -4.20 1.38 -4.69
C PHE A 937 -3.47 1.82 -5.97
N ASP A 938 -2.81 2.99 -5.96
CA ASP A 938 -2.17 3.57 -7.14
C ASP A 938 -0.94 2.80 -7.65
N ASN A 939 -0.29 1.98 -6.80
CA ASN A 939 0.73 1.02 -7.23
C ASN A 939 0.14 -0.29 -7.81
N GLY A 940 -1.19 -0.40 -7.88
CA GLY A 940 -1.94 -1.52 -8.46
C GLY A 940 -2.29 -2.64 -7.48
N VAL A 941 -1.81 -2.60 -6.22
CA VAL A 941 -2.20 -3.57 -5.17
C VAL A 941 -3.71 -3.51 -4.91
N LYS A 942 -4.35 -4.66 -4.68
CA LYS A 942 -5.78 -4.75 -4.33
C LYS A 942 -5.96 -5.42 -2.98
N MET A 943 -6.76 -4.82 -2.10
CA MET A 943 -7.29 -5.48 -0.89
C MET A 943 -8.79 -5.67 -1.07
N GLY A 944 -9.29 -6.89 -0.85
CA GLY A 944 -10.71 -7.22 -1.07
C GLY A 944 -11.28 -8.20 -0.06
N VAL A 945 -12.61 -8.23 0.00
CA VAL A 945 -13.41 -9.12 0.85
C VAL A 945 -14.64 -9.57 0.07
N PHE A 946 -15.02 -10.84 0.22
CA PHE A 946 -16.23 -11.38 -0.39
C PHE A 946 -17.04 -12.20 0.61
N ALA A 947 -18.35 -12.28 0.35
CA ALA A 947 -19.28 -13.17 1.03
C ALA A 947 -20.32 -13.69 0.04
N THR A 948 -20.64 -14.99 0.14
CA THR A 948 -21.62 -15.69 -0.70
C THR A 948 -22.70 -16.30 0.18
N LYS A 949 -23.97 -15.94 -0.01
CA LYS A 949 -25.10 -16.63 0.63
C LYS A 949 -26.02 -17.25 -0.40
N THR A 950 -26.31 -18.53 -0.21
CA THR A 950 -27.18 -19.36 -1.05
C THR A 950 -28.41 -19.85 -0.28
N ASP A 951 -29.30 -20.56 -0.98
CA ASP A 951 -30.54 -21.16 -0.49
C ASP A 951 -30.34 -22.37 0.43
N VAL A 952 -29.10 -22.84 0.58
CA VAL A 952 -28.69 -23.91 1.51
C VAL A 952 -28.77 -23.45 2.97
N SER A 953 -29.32 -24.31 3.84
CA SER A 953 -29.39 -24.08 5.29
C SER A 953 -28.01 -24.12 5.95
N ALA A 954 -27.87 -23.53 7.14
CA ALA A 954 -26.61 -23.57 7.89
C ALA A 954 -26.23 -25.01 8.33
N GLU A 955 -27.22 -25.90 8.51
CA GLU A 955 -27.03 -27.31 8.86
C GLU A 955 -26.48 -28.12 7.67
N GLU A 956 -27.00 -27.87 6.46
CA GLU A 956 -26.51 -28.50 5.22
C GLU A 956 -25.14 -27.95 4.80
N PHE A 957 -24.91 -26.64 4.99
CA PHE A 957 -23.62 -25.99 4.72
C PHE A 957 -22.53 -26.45 5.70
N GLY A 958 -22.88 -26.68 6.96
CA GLY A 958 -21.95 -27.01 8.05
C GLY A 958 -21.22 -25.79 8.61
N GLU A 959 -20.13 -26.04 9.36
CA GLU A 959 -19.27 -25.00 9.96
C GLU A 959 -18.91 -23.93 8.94
N GLY A 960 -19.21 -22.68 9.29
CA GLY A 960 -19.09 -21.51 8.43
C GLY A 960 -20.45 -20.92 8.03
N SER A 961 -21.53 -21.71 7.89
CA SER A 961 -22.91 -21.31 7.52
C SER A 961 -23.15 -20.58 6.17
N PHE A 962 -22.09 -19.98 5.60
CA PHE A 962 -22.00 -19.34 4.30
C PHE A 962 -20.51 -19.08 3.94
N ASP A 963 -20.16 -19.06 2.64
CA ASP A 963 -18.77 -18.86 2.18
C ASP A 963 -18.35 -17.39 2.28
N LYS A 964 -17.11 -17.17 2.74
CA LYS A 964 -16.56 -15.84 3.05
C LYS A 964 -15.04 -15.87 3.05
N GLY A 965 -14.42 -14.76 2.65
CA GLY A 965 -12.98 -14.63 2.70
C GLY A 965 -12.47 -13.22 2.43
N ILE A 966 -11.21 -13.00 2.80
CA ILE A 966 -10.44 -11.78 2.57
C ILE A 966 -9.32 -12.14 1.61
N TYR A 967 -8.95 -11.24 0.69
CA TYR A 967 -7.87 -11.48 -0.25
C TYR A 967 -7.02 -10.23 -0.53
N LEU A 968 -5.79 -10.49 -0.96
CA LEU A 968 -4.77 -9.50 -1.30
C LEU A 968 -4.16 -9.87 -2.65
N SER A 969 -4.18 -8.95 -3.61
CA SER A 969 -3.60 -9.11 -4.95
C SER A 969 -2.44 -8.13 -5.09
N ILE A 970 -1.20 -8.63 -5.12
CA ILE A 970 0.02 -7.82 -5.21
C ILE A 970 0.64 -7.97 -6.60
N PRO A 971 0.77 -6.90 -7.39
CA PRO A 971 1.59 -6.92 -8.60
C PRO A 971 3.02 -7.40 -8.33
N PHE A 972 3.49 -8.39 -9.09
CA PHE A 972 4.93 -8.64 -9.20
C PHE A 972 5.66 -7.45 -9.82
N ASP A 973 4.95 -6.59 -10.57
CA ASP A 973 5.47 -5.29 -11.00
C ASP A 973 5.80 -4.35 -9.80
N ALA A 974 5.17 -4.52 -8.63
CA ALA A 974 5.52 -3.77 -7.42
C ALA A 974 6.64 -4.43 -6.59
N MET A 975 6.86 -5.74 -6.75
CA MET A 975 7.75 -6.56 -5.88
C MET A 975 9.09 -6.97 -6.50
N LEU A 976 9.23 -6.99 -7.82
CA LEU A 976 10.39 -7.58 -8.50
C LEU A 976 11.28 -6.52 -9.18
N PRO A 977 12.61 -6.74 -9.25
CA PRO A 977 13.55 -5.83 -9.92
C PRO A 977 13.49 -5.89 -11.46
N PHE A 978 12.57 -6.68 -12.03
CA PHE A 978 12.15 -6.63 -13.43
C PHE A 978 10.64 -6.39 -13.49
N SER A 979 10.15 -5.85 -14.60
CA SER A 979 8.71 -5.63 -14.81
C SER A 979 7.97 -6.90 -15.19
N SER A 980 6.77 -7.05 -14.64
CA SER A 980 6.00 -8.30 -14.71
C SER A 980 4.51 -8.05 -14.79
N ALA A 981 3.87 -8.69 -15.77
CA ALA A 981 2.42 -8.70 -15.96
C ALA A 981 1.64 -9.41 -14.83
N ARG A 982 2.30 -10.11 -13.91
CA ARG A 982 1.66 -11.06 -12.99
C ARG A 982 1.32 -10.45 -11.62
N THR A 983 0.38 -11.08 -10.94
CA THR A 983 0.04 -10.85 -9.53
C THR A 983 0.39 -12.07 -8.69
N ALA A 984 0.70 -11.84 -7.41
CA ALA A 984 0.52 -12.83 -6.35
C ALA A 984 -0.84 -12.59 -5.69
N ASP A 985 -1.70 -13.60 -5.70
CA ASP A 985 -3.05 -13.53 -5.16
C ASP A 985 -3.13 -14.41 -3.91
N ILE A 986 -3.11 -13.77 -2.75
CA ILE A 986 -3.20 -14.40 -1.44
C ILE A 986 -4.66 -14.33 -0.98
N ILE A 987 -5.31 -15.49 -0.88
CA ILE A 987 -6.70 -15.61 -0.44
C ILE A 987 -6.80 -16.35 0.90
N TRP A 988 -7.59 -15.81 1.81
CA TRP A 988 -7.85 -16.37 3.14
C TRP A 988 -9.33 -16.68 3.28
N ARG A 989 -9.66 -17.96 3.46
CA ARG A 989 -11.01 -18.47 3.73
C ARG A 989 -10.96 -19.26 5.05
N PRO A 990 -11.83 -18.99 6.05
CA PRO A 990 -11.74 -19.66 7.36
C PRO A 990 -11.91 -21.19 7.28
N LEU A 991 -12.69 -21.66 6.31
CA LEU A 991 -12.84 -23.07 5.97
C LEU A 991 -13.23 -23.20 4.48
N THR A 992 -12.70 -24.19 3.78
CA THR A 992 -13.12 -24.53 2.41
C THR A 992 -14.39 -25.37 2.47
N ARG A 993 -15.50 -24.85 1.93
CA ARG A 993 -16.82 -25.50 1.90
C ARG A 993 -17.33 -25.64 0.45
N ASP A 994 -18.32 -26.51 0.27
CA ASP A 994 -18.87 -26.88 -1.04
C ASP A 994 -19.96 -25.91 -1.55
N GLY A 995 -20.79 -25.38 -0.65
CA GLY A 995 -21.85 -24.43 -0.98
C GLY A 995 -21.27 -23.04 -1.33
N GLY A 996 -21.92 -22.33 -2.25
CA GLY A 996 -21.45 -21.04 -2.75
C GLY A 996 -20.15 -21.10 -3.58
N ALA A 997 -19.66 -22.30 -3.92
CA ALA A 997 -18.45 -22.48 -4.70
C ALA A 997 -18.67 -22.17 -6.18
N MET A 998 -18.03 -21.11 -6.68
CA MET A 998 -17.99 -20.82 -8.14
C MET A 998 -16.97 -21.70 -8.87
N LEU A 999 -17.23 -21.95 -10.15
CA LEU A 999 -16.24 -22.48 -11.10
C LEU A 999 -15.11 -21.47 -11.30
N SER A 1000 -13.86 -21.90 -11.11
CA SER A 1000 -12.68 -21.09 -11.43
C SER A 1000 -12.52 -21.09 -12.95
N ARG A 1001 -12.61 -19.91 -13.57
CA ARG A 1001 -12.45 -19.76 -15.01
C ARG A 1001 -11.05 -19.22 -15.31
N THR A 1002 -10.26 -19.94 -16.11
CA THR A 1002 -8.91 -19.53 -16.57
C THR A 1002 -8.91 -18.13 -17.20
N LEU A 1003 -10.05 -17.72 -17.77
CA LEU A 1003 -10.25 -16.46 -18.48
C LEU A 1003 -11.64 -15.91 -18.12
N ALA A 1004 -11.71 -14.61 -17.81
CA ALA A 1004 -12.95 -13.86 -17.72
C ALA A 1004 -12.89 -12.64 -18.64
N LEU A 1005 -13.99 -12.35 -19.34
CA LEU A 1005 -14.09 -11.21 -20.25
C LEU A 1005 -13.88 -9.88 -19.52
N PHE A 1006 -14.22 -9.77 -18.23
CA PHE A 1006 -14.00 -8.56 -17.46
C PHE A 1006 -12.50 -8.26 -17.26
N ASP A 1007 -11.64 -9.27 -17.13
CA ASP A 1007 -10.21 -9.07 -16.97
C ASP A 1007 -9.50 -8.94 -18.33
N LEU A 1008 -9.93 -9.69 -19.35
CA LEU A 1008 -9.47 -9.49 -20.74
C LEU A 1008 -9.78 -8.07 -21.24
N THR A 1009 -10.99 -7.56 -21.01
CA THR A 1009 -11.39 -6.22 -21.47
C THR A 1009 -10.91 -5.07 -20.56
N ARG A 1010 -10.00 -5.31 -19.60
CA ARG A 1010 -9.54 -4.32 -18.59
C ARG A 1010 -9.13 -2.97 -19.19
N LEU A 1011 -8.53 -2.98 -20.38
CA LEU A 1011 -8.03 -1.77 -21.06
C LEU A 1011 -9.13 -0.85 -21.60
N ARG A 1012 -10.40 -1.25 -21.58
CA ARG A 1012 -11.54 -0.34 -21.82
C ARG A 1012 -11.76 0.66 -20.69
N ASP A 1013 -11.04 0.53 -19.58
CA ASP A 1013 -11.03 1.48 -18.47
C ASP A 1013 -9.80 2.38 -18.52
N ARG A 1014 -9.98 3.70 -18.62
CA ARG A 1014 -8.86 4.64 -18.66
C ARG A 1014 -8.04 4.64 -17.36
N ARG A 1015 -8.59 4.15 -16.24
CA ARG A 1015 -7.87 4.03 -14.96
C ARG A 1015 -6.74 3.01 -14.99
N ALA A 1016 -6.72 2.08 -15.96
CA ALA A 1016 -5.55 1.26 -16.24
C ALA A 1016 -4.29 2.11 -16.54
N GLY A 1017 -4.46 3.35 -17.01
CA GLY A 1017 -3.39 4.33 -17.20
C GLY A 1017 -3.25 5.37 -16.08
N ARG A 1018 -3.71 5.06 -14.85
CA ARG A 1018 -3.39 5.84 -13.63
C ARG A 1018 -2.31 5.17 -12.77
N TYR A 1019 -2.19 3.85 -12.81
CA TYR A 1019 -1.28 3.11 -11.93
C TYR A 1019 0.21 3.36 -12.25
N ALA A 1020 1.01 3.54 -11.21
CA ALA A 1020 2.44 3.82 -11.29
C ALA A 1020 3.19 3.26 -10.06
N PRO A 1021 4.51 2.97 -10.14
CA PRO A 1021 5.29 2.61 -8.95
C PRO A 1021 5.21 3.72 -7.89
N ALA A 1022 5.21 3.35 -6.60
CA ALA A 1022 5.31 4.36 -5.54
C ALA A 1022 6.63 5.14 -5.67
N GLY A 1023 6.59 6.44 -5.34
CA GLY A 1023 7.74 7.35 -5.47
C GLY A 1023 8.15 7.68 -6.92
N SER A 1024 7.29 7.50 -7.92
CA SER A 1024 7.61 7.57 -9.36
C SER A 1024 8.22 8.88 -9.89
N GLN A 1025 8.27 9.97 -9.12
CA GLN A 1025 8.94 11.23 -9.51
C GLN A 1025 10.47 11.26 -9.29
N ALA A 1026 11.06 10.28 -8.60
CA ALA A 1026 12.49 10.30 -8.26
C ALA A 1026 13.45 9.73 -9.34
N TRP A 1027 12.95 8.96 -10.31
CA TRP A 1027 13.75 7.99 -11.07
C TRP A 1027 14.49 8.53 -12.32
N LEU A 1028 14.72 9.84 -12.41
CA LEU A 1028 15.51 10.46 -13.50
C LEU A 1028 16.96 10.82 -13.09
N ALA A 1029 17.40 10.42 -11.89
CA ALA A 1029 18.66 10.86 -11.29
C ALA A 1029 19.52 9.72 -10.70
N LEU A 1030 19.55 8.56 -11.37
CA LEU A 1030 20.58 7.54 -11.17
C LEU A 1030 21.28 7.30 -12.52
N ASP A 1031 22.54 7.72 -12.63
CA ASP A 1031 23.40 7.34 -13.76
C ASP A 1031 23.80 5.84 -13.65
N ASP A 1032 24.03 5.24 -14.81
CA ASP A 1032 24.12 3.78 -14.99
C ASP A 1032 25.57 3.29 -14.91
N ASP A 1033 26.16 3.34 -13.71
CA ASP A 1033 27.51 2.84 -13.41
C ASP A 1033 27.50 1.38 -12.91
N ARG A 1034 26.79 0.47 -13.59
CA ARG A 1034 26.90 -0.99 -13.38
C ARG A 1034 27.12 -1.74 -14.71
N GLU A 1035 28.39 -1.87 -15.10
CA GLU A 1035 28.82 -2.39 -16.41
C GLU A 1035 28.38 -3.84 -16.75
N ASP A 1036 27.92 -4.66 -15.80
CA ASP A 1036 27.85 -6.12 -15.97
C ASP A 1036 26.46 -6.70 -16.31
N GLY A 1037 25.44 -5.84 -16.47
CA GLY A 1037 24.38 -5.92 -17.49
C GLY A 1037 23.55 -7.21 -17.66
N ARG A 1038 23.43 -8.07 -16.64
CA ARG A 1038 22.83 -9.42 -16.76
C ARG A 1038 21.49 -9.55 -16.02
N SER A 1039 20.48 -10.06 -16.73
CA SER A 1039 19.17 -10.41 -16.15
C SER A 1039 19.30 -11.57 -15.16
N ILE A 1040 18.32 -11.75 -14.26
CA ILE A 1040 18.35 -12.83 -13.25
C ILE A 1040 18.45 -14.24 -13.86
N TRP A 1041 17.92 -14.47 -15.07
CA TRP A 1041 18.09 -15.73 -15.79
C TRP A 1041 19.51 -15.89 -16.37
N GLY A 1042 20.13 -14.80 -16.80
CA GLY A 1042 21.55 -14.76 -17.15
C GLY A 1042 22.46 -14.94 -15.92
N GLU A 1043 22.08 -14.43 -14.76
CA GLU A 1043 22.81 -14.61 -13.50
C GLU A 1043 22.62 -16.03 -12.91
N LEU A 1044 21.43 -16.62 -12.99
CA LEU A 1044 21.21 -18.03 -12.64
C LEU A 1044 21.96 -18.95 -13.61
N GLY A 1045 21.96 -18.65 -14.92
CA GLY A 1045 22.80 -19.36 -15.88
C GLY A 1045 24.30 -19.23 -15.58
N HIS A 1046 24.77 -18.03 -15.24
CA HIS A 1046 26.16 -17.77 -14.89
C HIS A 1046 26.58 -18.43 -13.58
N THR A 1047 25.85 -18.20 -12.48
CA THR A 1047 26.15 -18.78 -11.16
C THR A 1047 26.00 -20.29 -11.19
N GLY A 1048 25.02 -20.85 -11.91
CA GLY A 1048 24.89 -22.29 -12.11
C GLY A 1048 26.06 -22.90 -12.88
N GLY A 1049 26.49 -22.27 -13.98
CA GLY A 1049 27.67 -22.70 -14.74
C GLY A 1049 28.97 -22.59 -13.94
N TRP A 1050 29.20 -21.43 -13.30
CA TRP A 1050 30.36 -21.18 -12.46
C TRP A 1050 30.43 -22.12 -11.24
N LEU A 1051 29.30 -22.38 -10.59
CA LEU A 1051 29.20 -23.30 -9.46
C LEU A 1051 29.43 -24.75 -9.91
N ALA A 1052 28.95 -25.14 -11.08
CA ALA A 1052 29.27 -26.44 -11.68
C ALA A 1052 30.77 -26.57 -11.99
N ASP A 1053 31.37 -25.59 -12.67
CA ASP A 1053 32.81 -25.54 -12.96
C ASP A 1053 33.65 -25.62 -11.67
N LYS A 1054 33.21 -24.95 -10.60
CA LYS A 1054 33.85 -25.02 -9.29
C LYS A 1054 33.66 -26.37 -8.59
N ILE A 1055 32.45 -26.93 -8.54
CA ILE A 1055 32.15 -28.21 -7.88
C ILE A 1055 32.84 -29.39 -8.59
N PHE A 1056 32.93 -29.36 -9.92
CA PHE A 1056 33.61 -30.39 -10.72
C PHE A 1056 35.12 -30.10 -10.95
N SER A 1057 35.66 -29.04 -10.35
CA SER A 1057 37.09 -28.73 -10.42
C SER A 1057 37.96 -29.75 -9.66
N PRO A 1058 39.23 -29.95 -10.07
CA PRO A 1058 40.20 -30.73 -9.29
C PRO A 1058 40.46 -30.17 -7.87
N GLU A 1059 40.16 -28.89 -7.65
CA GLU A 1059 40.32 -28.21 -6.34
C GLU A 1059 39.23 -28.67 -5.35
N ALA A 1060 37.99 -28.84 -5.83
CA ALA A 1060 36.84 -29.27 -5.02
C ALA A 1060 36.93 -30.73 -4.54
N VAL A 1061 37.78 -31.57 -5.17
CA VAL A 1061 37.99 -32.97 -4.75
C VAL A 1061 38.38 -33.08 -3.26
N ARG A 1062 39.18 -32.14 -2.73
CA ARG A 1062 39.57 -32.15 -1.31
C ARG A 1062 38.41 -31.85 -0.35
N PRO A 1063 37.69 -30.72 -0.44
CA PRO A 1063 36.54 -30.46 0.43
C PRO A 1063 35.41 -31.48 0.23
N LEU A 1064 35.18 -32.00 -0.98
CA LEU A 1064 34.18 -33.06 -1.21
C LEU A 1064 34.56 -34.37 -0.51
N LEU A 1065 35.83 -34.82 -0.58
CA LEU A 1065 36.29 -36.00 0.16
C LEU A 1065 36.26 -35.80 1.68
N LEU A 1066 36.56 -34.59 2.17
CA LEU A 1066 36.43 -34.27 3.60
C LEU A 1066 34.96 -34.26 4.03
N GLY A 1067 34.05 -33.69 3.25
CA GLY A 1067 32.61 -33.68 3.54
C GLY A 1067 31.99 -35.07 3.51
N ALA A 1068 32.36 -35.90 2.54
CA ALA A 1068 31.98 -37.31 2.48
C ALA A 1068 32.55 -38.11 3.66
N GLY A 1069 33.81 -37.86 4.05
CA GLY A 1069 34.43 -38.48 5.21
C GLY A 1069 33.75 -38.10 6.54
N LEU A 1070 33.44 -36.81 6.73
CA LEU A 1070 32.70 -36.33 7.89
C LEU A 1070 31.26 -36.89 7.95
N THR A 1071 30.60 -37.01 6.81
CA THR A 1071 29.27 -37.65 6.68
C THR A 1071 29.33 -39.14 7.01
N GLY A 1072 30.34 -39.86 6.50
CA GLY A 1072 30.54 -41.28 6.81
C GLY A 1072 30.90 -41.53 8.29
N LEU A 1073 31.64 -40.62 8.91
CA LEU A 1073 31.92 -40.65 10.35
C LEU A 1073 30.67 -40.35 11.18
N SER A 1074 29.87 -39.33 10.81
CA SER A 1074 28.64 -38.98 11.53
C SER A 1074 27.59 -40.10 11.46
N ALA A 1075 27.59 -40.92 10.41
CA ALA A 1075 26.71 -42.09 10.30
C ALA A 1075 26.91 -43.14 11.41
N THR A 1076 28.04 -43.12 12.12
CA THR A 1076 28.24 -43.96 13.33
C THR A 1076 27.34 -43.58 14.51
N LEU A 1077 26.81 -42.35 14.51
CA LEU A 1077 25.88 -41.83 15.52
C LEU A 1077 24.40 -41.93 15.10
N ASP A 1078 24.11 -42.42 13.89
CA ASP A 1078 22.73 -42.50 13.36
C ASP A 1078 21.81 -43.38 14.20
N ARG A 1079 22.30 -44.50 14.74
CA ARG A 1079 21.51 -45.33 15.67
C ARG A 1079 21.40 -44.69 17.06
N PRO A 1080 22.50 -44.38 17.79
CA PRO A 1080 22.40 -43.77 19.12
C PRO A 1080 21.53 -42.51 19.21
N LEU A 1081 21.47 -41.69 18.15
CA LEU A 1081 20.65 -40.49 18.12
C LEU A 1081 19.20 -40.71 17.66
N ALA A 1082 18.93 -41.75 16.86
CA ALA A 1082 17.56 -42.19 16.58
C ALA A 1082 16.96 -42.94 17.78
N ASP A 1083 17.72 -43.84 18.40
CA ASP A 1083 17.37 -44.55 19.62
C ASP A 1083 17.08 -43.55 20.76
N TRP A 1084 17.91 -42.51 20.91
CA TRP A 1084 17.67 -41.41 21.85
C TRP A 1084 16.38 -40.63 21.56
N ALA A 1085 16.12 -40.30 20.29
CA ALA A 1085 14.90 -39.58 19.91
C ALA A 1085 13.63 -40.41 20.21
N ASP A 1086 13.68 -41.73 19.99
CA ASP A 1086 12.60 -42.67 20.32
C ASP A 1086 12.37 -42.76 21.84
N GLU A 1087 13.42 -42.73 22.66
CA GLU A 1087 13.32 -42.67 24.13
C GLU A 1087 12.76 -41.33 24.65
N HIS A 1088 12.81 -40.25 23.85
CA HIS A 1088 12.49 -38.87 24.27
C HIS A 1088 11.33 -38.24 23.49
N GLN A 1089 10.48 -39.06 22.83
CA GLN A 1089 9.20 -38.60 22.28
C GLN A 1089 8.27 -38.12 23.41
N GLY A 1090 7.56 -37.01 23.19
CA GLY A 1090 6.52 -36.51 24.08
C GLY A 1090 6.86 -35.23 24.85
N GLY A 1091 5.84 -34.40 25.05
CA GLY A 1091 5.90 -33.25 25.96
C GLY A 1091 6.75 -32.10 25.41
N SER A 1092 7.67 -31.56 26.23
CA SER A 1092 8.45 -30.38 25.86
C SER A 1092 9.41 -30.62 24.70
N TRP A 1093 9.91 -31.84 24.51
CA TRP A 1093 10.89 -32.14 23.47
C TRP A 1093 10.32 -32.02 22.06
N ASP A 1094 9.09 -32.50 21.84
CA ASP A 1094 8.42 -32.39 20.54
C ASP A 1094 8.12 -30.92 20.21
N THR A 1095 7.64 -30.13 21.19
CA THR A 1095 7.39 -28.68 20.99
C THR A 1095 8.68 -27.89 20.71
N LEU A 1096 9.82 -28.33 21.25
CA LEU A 1096 11.14 -27.79 20.91
C LEU A 1096 11.59 -28.24 19.51
N GLY A 1097 11.24 -29.47 19.12
CA GLY A 1097 11.49 -30.00 17.78
C GLY A 1097 10.74 -29.22 16.70
N GLU A 1098 9.43 -29.10 16.82
CA GLU A 1098 8.57 -28.32 15.92
C GLU A 1098 9.05 -26.86 15.79
N ALA A 1099 9.38 -26.22 16.91
CA ALA A 1099 9.86 -24.83 16.91
C ALA A 1099 11.23 -24.69 16.21
N ALA A 1100 12.17 -25.61 16.46
CA ALA A 1100 13.47 -25.61 15.79
C ALA A 1100 13.35 -25.94 14.29
N SER A 1101 12.37 -26.76 13.91
CA SER A 1101 12.04 -27.12 12.54
C SER A 1101 11.54 -25.95 11.67
N LEU A 1102 11.08 -24.86 12.28
CA LEU A 1102 10.65 -23.62 11.60
C LEU A 1102 11.80 -22.65 11.28
N ILE A 1103 13.00 -22.85 11.86
CA ILE A 1103 14.15 -21.94 11.69
C ILE A 1103 14.53 -21.66 10.22
N PRO A 1104 14.53 -22.63 9.28
CA PRO A 1104 14.85 -22.34 7.88
C PRO A 1104 13.87 -21.34 7.24
N PHE A 1105 12.58 -21.43 7.59
CA PHE A 1105 11.54 -20.53 7.09
C PHE A 1105 11.67 -19.13 7.69
N GLY A 1106 12.02 -19.03 8.98
CA GLY A 1106 12.33 -17.74 9.62
C GLY A 1106 13.55 -17.05 8.99
N LEU A 1107 14.62 -17.80 8.71
CA LEU A 1107 15.80 -17.30 8.00
C LEU A 1107 15.45 -16.88 6.56
N ALA A 1108 14.63 -17.65 5.85
CA ALA A 1108 14.22 -17.34 4.48
C ALA A 1108 13.33 -16.09 4.39
N ALA A 1109 12.37 -15.94 5.33
CA ALA A 1109 11.53 -14.75 5.43
C ALA A 1109 12.35 -13.51 5.79
N GLY A 1110 13.30 -13.64 6.73
CA GLY A 1110 14.23 -12.56 7.09
C GLY A 1110 15.10 -12.12 5.90
N ALA A 1111 15.70 -13.07 5.18
CA ALA A 1111 16.48 -12.76 3.98
C ALA A 1111 15.59 -12.15 2.87
N GLY A 1112 14.40 -12.71 2.62
CA GLY A 1112 13.44 -12.15 1.67
C GLY A 1112 13.09 -10.68 1.97
N ALA A 1113 12.78 -10.36 3.22
CA ALA A 1113 12.41 -9.01 3.62
C ALA A 1113 13.59 -8.02 3.61
N LEU A 1114 14.81 -8.47 3.95
CA LEU A 1114 16.03 -7.67 3.80
C LEU A 1114 16.36 -7.38 2.33
N TRP A 1115 16.18 -8.37 1.44
CA TRP A 1115 16.35 -8.18 -0.01
C TRP A 1115 15.32 -7.21 -0.59
N MET A 1116 14.08 -7.25 -0.09
CA MET A 1116 12.99 -6.31 -0.43
C MET A 1116 13.15 -4.90 0.16
N GLY A 1117 14.30 -4.56 0.78
CA GLY A 1117 14.64 -3.19 1.15
C GLY A 1117 14.29 -2.78 2.59
N LEU A 1118 14.07 -3.71 3.52
CA LEU A 1118 13.97 -3.38 4.95
C LEU A 1118 15.29 -2.93 5.61
N ALA A 1119 16.40 -2.90 4.86
CA ALA A 1119 17.73 -2.52 5.33
C ALA A 1119 18.56 -1.90 4.20
N ASP A 1120 19.81 -1.52 4.50
CA ASP A 1120 20.75 -0.92 3.54
C ASP A 1120 21.13 -1.85 2.36
N ASP A 1121 21.72 -1.25 1.32
CA ASP A 1121 22.15 -1.97 0.11
C ASP A 1121 23.09 -3.14 0.42
N THR A 1122 23.92 -3.03 1.47
CA THR A 1122 24.85 -4.09 1.87
C THR A 1122 24.12 -5.28 2.50
N ALA A 1123 23.06 -5.03 3.27
CA ALA A 1123 22.17 -6.07 3.77
C ALA A 1123 21.34 -6.70 2.64
N SER A 1124 20.85 -5.92 1.68
CA SER A 1124 20.12 -6.44 0.51
C SER A 1124 20.99 -7.30 -0.40
N ASP A 1125 22.23 -6.89 -0.70
CA ASP A 1125 23.20 -7.71 -1.47
C ASP A 1125 23.63 -8.98 -0.72
N THR A 1126 23.68 -8.94 0.62
CA THR A 1126 23.96 -10.14 1.43
C THR A 1126 22.76 -11.10 1.45
N ALA A 1127 21.55 -10.54 1.52
CA ALA A 1127 20.29 -11.28 1.45
C ALA A 1127 20.08 -11.94 0.08
N ARG A 1128 20.41 -11.26 -1.01
CA ARG A 1128 20.43 -11.81 -2.38
C ARG A 1128 21.33 -13.05 -2.46
N THR A 1129 22.57 -12.98 -1.97
CA THR A 1129 23.49 -14.12 -1.93
C THR A 1129 22.98 -15.26 -1.03
N SER A 1130 22.35 -14.93 0.11
CA SER A 1130 21.68 -15.87 1.02
C SER A 1130 20.55 -16.66 0.32
N LEU A 1131 19.67 -15.97 -0.41
CA LEU A 1131 18.57 -16.59 -1.15
C LEU A 1131 19.05 -17.41 -2.37
N LEU A 1132 20.05 -16.91 -3.12
CA LEU A 1132 20.67 -17.66 -4.22
C LEU A 1132 21.36 -18.94 -3.72
N ALA A 1133 22.09 -18.87 -2.60
CA ALA A 1133 22.71 -20.03 -1.99
C ALA A 1133 21.67 -21.06 -1.51
N ALA A 1134 20.57 -20.60 -0.92
CA ALA A 1134 19.46 -21.46 -0.52
C ALA A 1134 18.82 -22.18 -1.72
N GLY A 1135 18.58 -21.48 -2.84
CA GLY A 1135 18.05 -22.05 -4.06
C GLY A 1135 18.97 -23.11 -4.69
N TRP A 1136 20.26 -22.81 -4.83
CA TRP A 1136 21.24 -23.78 -5.36
C TRP A 1136 21.41 -24.99 -4.44
N THR A 1137 21.41 -24.78 -3.12
CA THR A 1137 21.47 -25.87 -2.14
C THR A 1137 20.23 -26.76 -2.22
N LEU A 1138 19.03 -26.17 -2.27
CA LEU A 1138 17.77 -26.90 -2.40
C LEU A 1138 17.76 -27.79 -3.65
N GLY A 1139 18.18 -27.24 -4.81
CA GLY A 1139 18.27 -28.00 -6.07
C GLY A 1139 19.25 -29.17 -5.99
N ALA A 1140 20.46 -28.94 -5.45
CA ALA A 1140 21.45 -30.00 -5.26
C ALA A 1140 20.97 -31.09 -4.29
N GLN A 1141 20.28 -30.72 -3.22
CA GLN A 1141 19.73 -31.65 -2.25
C GLN A 1141 18.54 -32.45 -2.78
N LEU A 1142 17.65 -31.84 -3.57
CA LEU A 1142 16.56 -32.55 -4.25
C LEU A 1142 17.08 -33.59 -5.25
N ALA A 1143 18.06 -33.22 -6.08
CA ALA A 1143 18.72 -34.17 -6.98
C ALA A 1143 19.38 -35.33 -6.22
N THR A 1144 20.02 -35.03 -5.08
CA THR A 1144 20.64 -36.06 -4.22
C THR A 1144 19.58 -36.95 -3.55
N LYS A 1145 18.47 -36.38 -3.05
CA LYS A 1145 17.34 -37.13 -2.49
C LYS A 1145 16.81 -38.16 -3.47
N TYR A 1146 16.48 -37.73 -4.69
CA TYR A 1146 15.93 -38.60 -5.73
C TYR A 1146 16.91 -39.71 -6.14
N ALA A 1147 18.22 -39.44 -6.15
CA ALA A 1147 19.24 -40.43 -6.49
C ALA A 1147 19.53 -41.44 -5.36
N VAL A 1148 19.45 -41.02 -4.09
CA VAL A 1148 19.86 -41.84 -2.93
C VAL A 1148 18.69 -42.61 -2.31
N ASN A 1149 17.52 -41.98 -2.19
CA ASN A 1149 16.28 -42.59 -1.68
C ASN A 1149 16.46 -43.41 -0.38
N ARG A 1150 17.00 -42.76 0.66
CA ARG A 1150 17.20 -43.37 1.99
C ARG A 1150 15.88 -43.35 2.77
N ALA A 1151 15.51 -44.46 3.42
CA ALA A 1151 14.30 -44.49 4.25
C ALA A 1151 14.46 -43.61 5.51
N ARG A 1152 13.39 -42.92 5.93
CA ARG A 1152 13.39 -42.06 7.14
C ARG A 1152 13.41 -42.89 8.46
N PRO A 1153 13.96 -42.37 9.57
CA PRO A 1153 13.95 -43.03 10.88
C PRO A 1153 12.56 -43.46 11.39
N GLU A 1154 11.50 -42.71 11.06
CA GLU A 1154 10.10 -43.05 11.38
C GLU A 1154 9.61 -44.34 10.71
N ALA A 1155 10.17 -44.72 9.56
CA ALA A 1155 9.76 -45.94 8.83
C ALA A 1155 10.26 -47.25 9.49
N GLY A 1156 11.09 -47.18 10.53
CA GLY A 1156 11.57 -48.34 11.29
C GLY A 1156 12.56 -49.28 10.55
N LEU A 1157 12.87 -49.01 9.28
CA LEU A 1157 13.76 -49.84 8.44
C LEU A 1157 15.26 -49.68 8.79
N GLY A 1158 15.60 -48.65 9.56
CA GLY A 1158 16.96 -48.39 10.05
C GLY A 1158 17.88 -47.66 9.04
N PRO A 1159 19.05 -47.18 9.50
CA PRO A 1159 19.87 -46.20 8.77
C PRO A 1159 20.62 -46.73 7.54
N HIS A 1160 20.41 -47.97 7.12
CA HIS A 1160 21.13 -48.56 5.98
C HIS A 1160 20.19 -48.97 4.83
N GLU A 1161 18.91 -48.62 4.91
CA GLU A 1161 17.93 -48.86 3.86
C GLU A 1161 18.01 -47.75 2.79
N PHE A 1162 18.51 -48.11 1.62
CA PHE A 1162 18.64 -47.24 0.44
C PHE A 1162 17.93 -47.87 -0.75
N ARG A 1163 16.84 -47.25 -1.19
CA ARG A 1163 15.93 -47.79 -2.22
C ARG A 1163 16.39 -47.47 -3.65
N GLY A 1164 17.29 -46.50 -3.82
CA GLY A 1164 17.74 -46.01 -5.13
C GLY A 1164 16.67 -45.21 -5.90
N PRO A 1165 16.98 -44.75 -7.12
CA PRO A 1165 16.11 -43.86 -7.88
C PRO A 1165 14.82 -44.56 -8.32
N GLY A 1166 13.67 -43.99 -7.94
CA GLY A 1166 12.33 -44.52 -8.21
C GLY A 1166 11.25 -43.72 -7.48
N ASN A 1167 10.00 -44.22 -7.51
CA ASN A 1167 8.87 -43.59 -6.83
C ASN A 1167 9.16 -43.41 -5.32
N GLY A 1168 8.72 -42.28 -4.76
CA GLY A 1168 9.04 -41.88 -3.39
C GLY A 1168 10.41 -41.21 -3.21
N GLY A 1169 11.13 -40.86 -4.28
CA GLY A 1169 12.42 -40.16 -4.17
C GLY A 1169 12.38 -38.79 -3.48
N SER A 1170 11.21 -38.11 -3.47
CA SER A 1170 10.92 -36.90 -2.68
C SER A 1170 10.99 -37.16 -1.16
N ASP A 1171 10.58 -38.37 -0.75
CA ASP A 1171 10.51 -38.83 0.64
C ASP A 1171 11.87 -39.22 1.25
N SER A 1172 12.96 -39.27 0.45
CA SER A 1172 14.31 -39.63 0.91
C SER A 1172 14.74 -38.85 2.17
N SER A 1173 15.27 -39.53 3.18
CA SER A 1173 15.86 -38.87 4.35
C SER A 1173 17.20 -38.19 4.03
N PHE A 1174 17.99 -38.76 3.10
CA PHE A 1174 19.31 -38.23 2.75
C PHE A 1174 19.26 -37.32 1.52
N PRO A 1175 19.84 -36.10 1.54
CA PRO A 1175 20.30 -35.32 2.69
C PRO A 1175 19.17 -34.47 3.32
N SER A 1176 19.40 -33.89 4.49
CA SER A 1176 18.40 -33.02 5.13
C SER A 1176 18.31 -31.65 4.47
N ILE A 1177 17.23 -31.43 3.70
CA ILE A 1177 16.92 -30.16 3.02
C ILE A 1177 16.84 -29.00 4.02
N HIS A 1178 16.10 -29.17 5.12
CA HIS A 1178 15.93 -28.12 6.14
C HIS A 1178 17.27 -27.63 6.70
N MET A 1179 18.20 -28.56 7.00
CA MET A 1179 19.52 -28.21 7.51
C MET A 1179 20.41 -27.55 6.45
N GLY A 1180 20.34 -28.00 5.19
CA GLY A 1180 21.09 -27.39 4.09
C GLY A 1180 20.61 -25.98 3.78
N VAL A 1181 19.31 -25.77 3.67
CA VAL A 1181 18.69 -24.44 3.50
C VAL A 1181 19.03 -23.51 4.68
N ALA A 1182 18.94 -23.98 5.93
CA ALA A 1182 19.32 -23.17 7.09
C ALA A 1182 20.79 -22.71 7.04
N PHE A 1183 21.73 -23.62 6.73
CA PHE A 1183 23.14 -23.26 6.59
C PHE A 1183 23.41 -22.36 5.38
N ALA A 1184 22.75 -22.61 4.26
CA ALA A 1184 22.89 -21.80 3.06
C ALA A 1184 22.40 -20.35 3.28
N LEU A 1185 21.29 -20.17 3.99
CA LEU A 1185 20.76 -18.86 4.37
C LEU A 1185 21.65 -18.15 5.39
N ALA A 1186 22.10 -18.86 6.42
CA ALA A 1186 22.89 -18.30 7.51
C ALA A 1186 24.33 -17.91 7.10
N THR A 1187 24.96 -18.68 6.21
CA THR A 1187 26.39 -18.54 5.89
C THR A 1187 26.79 -17.15 5.37
N PRO A 1188 26.08 -16.52 4.41
CA PRO A 1188 26.48 -15.20 3.91
C PRO A 1188 26.41 -14.11 4.98
N PHE A 1189 25.37 -14.10 5.82
CA PHE A 1189 25.28 -13.18 6.96
C PHE A 1189 26.38 -13.45 8.00
N ALA A 1190 26.61 -14.73 8.35
CA ALA A 1190 27.65 -15.11 9.30
C ALA A 1190 29.05 -14.70 8.84
N GLN A 1191 29.35 -14.83 7.54
CA GLN A 1191 30.64 -14.47 6.94
C GLN A 1191 30.79 -12.98 6.59
N LYS A 1192 29.68 -12.23 6.43
CA LYS A 1192 29.69 -10.79 6.14
C LYS A 1192 29.79 -9.95 7.41
N TYR A 1193 29.07 -10.34 8.47
CA TYR A 1193 28.90 -9.56 9.70
C TYR A 1193 29.67 -10.13 10.92
N ASP A 1194 30.56 -11.11 10.69
CA ASP A 1194 31.29 -11.86 11.74
C ASP A 1194 30.35 -12.38 12.84
N ALA A 1195 29.28 -13.07 12.40
CA ALA A 1195 28.14 -13.47 13.22
C ALA A 1195 28.04 -15.02 13.35
N PRO A 1196 29.03 -15.71 13.95
CA PRO A 1196 29.08 -17.17 14.00
C PRO A 1196 27.93 -17.82 14.79
N TRP A 1197 27.22 -17.06 15.63
CA TRP A 1197 26.03 -17.53 16.33
C TRP A 1197 24.90 -17.96 15.38
N LEU A 1198 24.88 -17.44 14.15
CA LEU A 1198 23.93 -17.85 13.10
C LEU A 1198 24.11 -19.31 12.70
N TYR A 1199 25.32 -19.88 12.79
CA TYR A 1199 25.53 -21.32 12.59
C TYR A 1199 24.95 -22.15 13.74
N GLY A 1200 24.94 -21.60 14.97
CA GLY A 1200 24.28 -22.23 16.12
C GLY A 1200 22.75 -22.23 15.96
N LEU A 1201 22.19 -21.11 15.48
CA LEU A 1201 20.76 -21.02 15.11
C LEU A 1201 20.43 -22.02 13.99
N ALA A 1202 21.19 -22.03 12.89
CA ALA A 1202 20.99 -22.97 11.80
C ALA A 1202 21.11 -24.44 12.25
N ALA A 1203 22.05 -24.76 13.15
CA ALA A 1203 22.26 -26.10 13.69
C ALA A 1203 21.11 -26.61 14.57
N ALA A 1204 20.35 -25.73 15.23
CA ALA A 1204 19.16 -26.12 15.99
C ALA A 1204 18.11 -26.80 15.10
N THR A 1205 18.02 -26.43 13.81
CA THR A 1205 17.20 -27.15 12.81
C THR A 1205 17.50 -28.66 12.80
N GLY A 1206 18.77 -29.03 12.95
CA GLY A 1206 19.21 -30.43 12.97
C GLY A 1206 18.70 -31.21 14.18
N PHE A 1207 18.51 -30.55 15.33
CA PHE A 1207 17.89 -31.15 16.51
C PHE A 1207 16.43 -31.50 16.23
N GLY A 1208 15.63 -30.53 15.76
CA GLY A 1208 14.20 -30.75 15.49
C GLY A 1208 13.96 -31.84 14.46
N ARG A 1209 14.81 -31.92 13.43
CA ARG A 1209 14.71 -32.93 12.37
C ARG A 1209 15.13 -34.35 12.78
N ILE A 1210 15.84 -34.50 13.90
CA ILE A 1210 16.12 -35.80 14.53
C ILE A 1210 15.01 -36.15 15.54
N GLN A 1211 14.54 -35.19 16.35
CA GLN A 1211 13.42 -35.38 17.29
C GLN A 1211 12.13 -35.80 16.57
N GLU A 1212 11.80 -35.16 15.45
CA GLU A 1212 10.66 -35.52 14.60
C GLU A 1212 10.87 -36.84 13.81
N ARG A 1213 11.98 -37.55 14.00
CA ARG A 1213 12.32 -38.81 13.31
C ARG A 1213 12.39 -38.73 11.77
N GLN A 1214 12.54 -37.54 11.22
CA GLN A 1214 12.55 -37.28 9.77
C GLN A 1214 13.92 -37.57 9.12
N HIS A 1215 15.00 -37.39 9.89
CA HIS A 1215 16.37 -37.42 9.39
C HIS A 1215 17.31 -38.09 10.39
N PHE A 1216 18.24 -38.92 9.92
CA PHE A 1216 19.37 -39.40 10.70
C PHE A 1216 20.43 -38.29 10.87
N PHE A 1217 21.31 -38.42 11.86
CA PHE A 1217 22.35 -37.43 12.13
C PHE A 1217 23.30 -37.21 10.93
N SER A 1218 23.59 -38.25 10.15
CA SER A 1218 24.36 -38.11 8.91
C SER A 1218 23.60 -37.41 7.77
N ASP A 1219 22.26 -37.48 7.72
CA ASP A 1219 21.46 -36.70 6.77
C ASP A 1219 21.58 -35.19 7.08
N VAL A 1220 21.56 -34.86 8.38
CA VAL A 1220 21.71 -33.51 8.92
C VAL A 1220 23.13 -32.98 8.65
N VAL A 1221 24.17 -33.76 8.96
CA VAL A 1221 25.58 -33.37 8.69
C VAL A 1221 25.85 -33.23 7.18
N ALA A 1222 25.34 -34.12 6.34
CA ALA A 1222 25.46 -33.98 4.89
C ALA A 1222 24.78 -32.68 4.40
N GLY A 1223 23.59 -32.38 4.92
CA GLY A 1223 22.86 -31.16 4.58
C GLY A 1223 23.60 -29.88 4.94
N SER A 1224 24.08 -29.76 6.19
CA SER A 1224 24.80 -28.55 6.62
C SER A 1224 26.09 -28.31 5.83
N LEU A 1225 26.83 -29.37 5.49
CA LEU A 1225 28.05 -29.30 4.69
C LEU A 1225 27.77 -28.83 3.24
N MET A 1226 26.67 -29.29 2.61
CA MET A 1226 26.26 -28.82 1.29
C MET A 1226 25.89 -27.33 1.32
N GLY A 1227 25.02 -26.93 2.26
CA GLY A 1227 24.58 -25.53 2.38
C GLY A 1227 25.70 -24.55 2.70
N TYR A 1228 26.57 -24.92 3.65
CA TYR A 1228 27.78 -24.13 3.97
C TYR A 1228 28.72 -24.02 2.76
N GLY A 1229 28.95 -25.12 2.04
CA GLY A 1229 29.86 -25.16 0.89
C GLY A 1229 29.38 -24.28 -0.27
N ILE A 1230 28.13 -24.44 -0.69
CA ILE A 1230 27.52 -23.68 -1.78
C ILE A 1230 27.46 -22.18 -1.42
N ALA A 1231 27.04 -21.84 -0.20
CA ALA A 1231 26.99 -20.46 0.23
C ALA A 1231 28.37 -19.81 0.36
N SER A 1232 29.39 -20.53 0.87
CA SER A 1232 30.76 -20.01 0.94
C SER A 1232 31.32 -19.72 -0.45
N LEU A 1233 31.08 -20.60 -1.42
CA LEU A 1233 31.49 -20.37 -2.81
C LEU A 1233 30.85 -19.11 -3.40
N LEU A 1234 29.55 -18.89 -3.18
CA LEU A 1234 28.84 -17.70 -3.70
C LEU A 1234 29.25 -16.40 -2.98
N VAL A 1235 29.57 -16.47 -1.67
CA VAL A 1235 30.13 -15.33 -0.93
C VAL A 1235 31.53 -14.98 -1.45
N ASP A 1236 32.37 -15.97 -1.74
CA ASP A 1236 33.70 -15.73 -2.31
C ASP A 1236 33.63 -15.28 -3.78
N GLU A 1237 32.63 -15.72 -4.56
CA GLU A 1237 32.33 -15.14 -5.87
C GLU A 1237 31.99 -13.64 -5.75
N GLN A 1238 31.05 -13.29 -4.87
CA GLN A 1238 30.64 -11.90 -4.62
C GLN A 1238 31.82 -11.04 -4.12
N ARG A 1239 32.66 -11.56 -3.22
CA ARG A 1239 33.90 -10.91 -2.79
C ARG A 1239 34.89 -10.71 -3.94
N SER A 1240 34.98 -11.65 -4.88
CA SER A 1240 35.89 -11.55 -6.03
C SER A 1240 35.41 -10.54 -7.07
N ARG A 1241 34.09 -10.43 -7.31
CA ARG A 1241 33.48 -9.39 -8.16
C ARG A 1241 33.70 -8.00 -7.56
N ASN A 1242 33.56 -7.86 -6.24
CA ASN A 1242 33.71 -6.59 -5.53
C ASN A 1242 35.16 -6.30 -5.08
N GLY A 1243 36.14 -7.05 -5.59
CA GLY A 1243 37.57 -6.82 -5.34
C GLY A 1243 38.16 -5.70 -6.21
N PRO A 1244 39.39 -5.25 -5.94
CA PRO A 1244 40.04 -4.23 -6.78
C PRO A 1244 40.32 -4.77 -8.18
N ALA A 1245 39.68 -4.19 -9.19
CA ALA A 1245 39.85 -4.61 -10.58
C ALA A 1245 41.22 -4.18 -11.11
N ILE A 1246 42.10 -5.15 -11.36
CA ILE A 1246 43.44 -4.93 -11.92
C ILE A 1246 43.39 -5.10 -13.43
N THR A 1247 43.36 -4.00 -14.16
CA THR A 1247 43.40 -3.96 -15.62
C THR A 1247 44.83 -3.72 -16.10
N LEU A 1248 45.30 -4.53 -17.06
CA LEU A 1248 46.50 -4.20 -17.84
C LEU A 1248 46.09 -3.35 -19.04
N GLY A 1249 46.60 -2.12 -19.11
CA GLY A 1249 46.50 -1.27 -20.29
C GLY A 1249 47.28 -1.85 -21.48
N ALA A 1250 46.89 -1.46 -22.69
CA ALA A 1250 47.58 -1.88 -23.92
C ALA A 1250 49.05 -1.40 -24.00
N ASP A 1251 49.43 -0.41 -23.18
CA ASP A 1251 50.79 0.09 -22.95
C ASP A 1251 51.59 -0.72 -21.91
N ARG A 1252 50.97 -1.74 -21.30
CA ARG A 1252 51.44 -2.48 -20.12
C ARG A 1252 51.45 -1.68 -18.79
N SER A 1253 50.73 -0.56 -18.72
CA SER A 1253 50.36 -0.01 -17.40
C SER A 1253 49.48 -1.00 -16.65
N LEU A 1254 49.61 -1.03 -15.33
CA LEU A 1254 48.84 -1.91 -14.44
C LEU A 1254 48.01 -1.02 -13.53
N GLN A 1255 46.73 -0.87 -13.86
CA GLN A 1255 45.80 0.03 -13.18
C GLN A 1255 44.94 -0.79 -12.22
N ALA A 1256 44.84 -0.34 -10.97
CA ALA A 1256 44.04 -0.99 -9.94
C ALA A 1256 42.89 -0.06 -9.54
N HIS A 1257 41.68 -0.38 -9.97
CA HIS A 1257 40.48 0.36 -9.63
C HIS A 1257 39.96 -0.11 -8.27
N TRP A 1258 39.69 0.84 -7.37
CA TRP A 1258 39.14 0.58 -6.04
C TRP A 1258 37.77 1.23 -5.95
N MET A 1259 36.74 0.44 -5.65
CA MET A 1259 35.45 0.96 -5.20
C MET A 1259 35.51 1.21 -3.68
N PHE A 1260 34.92 2.31 -3.22
CA PHE A 1260 34.93 2.78 -1.82
C PHE A 1260 33.52 3.16 -1.38
#